data_AF-A0A831XP46-F1
#
_entry.id   AF-A0A831XP46-F1
#
_cell.length_a   1.000
_cell.length_b   1.000
_cell.length_c   1.000
_cell.angle_alpha   90.00
_cell.angle_beta   90.00
_cell.angle_gamma   90.00
#
_symmetry.space_group_name_H-M   'P 1'
#
loop_
_entity.id
_entity.type
_entity.pdbx_description
1 polymer ?
#
loop_
_entity_poly.entity_id
_entity_poly.type
_entity_poly.pdbx_seq_one_letter_code
_entity_poly.pdbx_strand_id
1 'polypeptide(L)'
;MKMTRTQVFDCPGEGLNKVMLLLASLLVVASIFLPYWRIEIVAPQYPEGLYVYIHVTGAQGDVREVDGLNHYIGMRPLGEAAPFERKISIPGLSLIALALLASVFVRRPRWLQVMLILPVLAVLVVFPADLYYWLREFGLNLDPKAPLSATVKPFVPPLVGPGKIAQFGVVSWPWLGYALVVVASVLAVWATARRVRCERVLAGYQASMPGRAAAGVASLGLLLVSLAPLHAREWVVASGGTLSLSEALQRAQAGDTIRVVGGIHHGHWVVEKPLYLLGEHAPILDGGGVGTVLTLKAPHSVVRGFVIRNSGTVLNSQDSGIHVEAPDCIVEDNRIERVLFGVHLDYAHRTVVRRNTIFSHDLPIARRGDQIRIWYSHHAIVEQNTVVGGRDLVFWYSEGVQIRNNVVRQSRYGVHFMYCSNSVVEGNILENNSVGVYIMYSDGVRVAKNQIRANRGPSGMGLGIKDGYGLQVEQNLIADNRMGIFVDSGEGVYRGNWLIRNDVGVYLHLAVKTNRFEENAFIENWEQVSLERPHSVSGVSWRGNYWSDYSGYDADGDGTGDVAYQAVKVFDLLASQNAALRLLTYSPSAQALDFGARVFPLFAPRPLVRDEAPRMRPLPPPYTSKRVASRQGWLLFASLTLTLGVLGVARPRVQAFRKQKERTGKRVMAVQLAGAVIKVSNLTRRFGNVRAVDSVSFVVREGETVALWGANGAGKTTILRCLLGLLRFEGEARVLGYAADRESLAVRQQVGYVPQLIHLHPDQTVLETMHFYARLRGVAAERVETLLREWELEPHAEKPVHALSGGLKQKLALALALLSDPPILLLDEPTAHLDTAARAEWLELLRRLKAEGKTLVFCTHQFAEVRALADRVIVLEYGKKVADLTGRDFAQLWLQRGSLRLLVPPSDSERAQQLLREAGYSVEAFDGMVVVHHLPAKRVDPLKLLLDSGIEVLDYEWRAPVESPDWSQIPETMRFAGEASADEVPRMKNSLALPSLLEKVRLLAVKEIRDSRRNRWFLLLAGIFTVLSVILTAFGLTGTGESGGVAGFGRTFASLLNLSLLIVPLIGLILGAMSVASERDQQTLYTLLSHPISPTDLIWGKFLGGMVLLGSAVLVGFGSSGLLLFMSGADMPVGQFAGQMGLTLLLGWVCLALGMGVSTLVKRGATAVGIALLMWLALVFISDLGIIGTAIALQLKAQTLLWLTFLNPLQVFKIAVIQLMEGNLEVLGSAGLYARDRFGDGVLWVGVGALLAWLAVPLLIAWTWFAKRGARE
;
A
#
# COMPACT_ATOMS: atom_id res chain seq x y z
N MET A 1 33.22 -38.07 17.66
CA MET A 1 32.34 -38.35 16.50
C MET A 1 31.17 -39.22 16.95
N LYS A 2 29.93 -38.71 16.93
CA LYS A 2 28.67 -39.48 17.09
C LYS A 2 27.52 -38.60 16.57
N MET A 3 26.81 -39.05 15.54
CA MET A 3 25.62 -38.36 15.02
C MET A 3 24.37 -38.81 15.76
N THR A 4 23.40 -37.91 15.95
CA THR A 4 22.10 -38.20 16.58
C THR A 4 20.92 -38.01 15.62
N ARG A 5 19.92 -38.87 15.80
CA ARG A 5 18.70 -39.04 14.99
C ARG A 5 17.92 -37.74 14.78
N THR A 6 17.42 -37.49 13.57
CA THR A 6 16.02 -37.81 13.18
C THR A 6 15.69 -37.25 11.77
N GLN A 7 15.53 -38.14 10.79
CA GLN A 7 14.71 -37.86 9.60
C GLN A 7 13.41 -38.66 9.73
N VAL A 8 12.27 -37.99 9.55
CA VAL A 8 10.95 -38.63 9.55
C VAL A 8 10.50 -38.74 8.09
N PHE A 9 10.21 -39.96 7.64
CA PHE A 9 9.67 -40.20 6.31
C PHE A 9 8.21 -39.72 6.25
N ASP A 10 7.91 -38.82 5.31
CA ASP A 10 6.54 -38.37 5.04
C ASP A 10 5.80 -39.39 4.15
N CYS A 11 4.52 -39.62 4.46
CA CYS A 11 3.67 -40.58 3.75
C CYS A 11 3.25 -40.02 2.37
N PRO A 12 3.42 -40.78 1.25
CA PRO A 12 3.20 -40.28 -0.12
C PRO A 12 1.71 -40.04 -0.39
N GLY A 13 1.24 -38.87 0.00
CA GLY A 13 -0.17 -38.53 0.08
C GLY A 13 -0.50 -37.40 1.05
N GLU A 14 0.46 -36.91 1.88
CA GLU A 14 0.20 -35.76 2.76
C GLU A 14 -0.31 -34.54 1.98
N GLY A 15 0.23 -34.27 0.78
CA GLY A 15 -0.26 -33.23 -0.12
C GLY A 15 -1.70 -33.46 -0.61
N LEU A 16 -2.07 -34.70 -0.95
CA LEU A 16 -3.42 -35.02 -1.42
C LEU A 16 -4.45 -34.97 -0.28
N ASN A 17 -4.08 -35.40 0.93
CA ASN A 17 -4.92 -35.24 2.12
C ASN A 17 -5.14 -33.76 2.46
N LYS A 18 -4.11 -32.91 2.31
CA LYS A 18 -4.21 -31.45 2.43
C LYS A 18 -5.14 -30.86 1.36
N VAL A 19 -5.02 -31.29 0.10
CA VAL A 19 -5.94 -30.91 -0.97
C VAL A 19 -7.37 -31.37 -0.69
N MET A 20 -7.59 -32.57 -0.13
CA MET A 20 -8.92 -33.06 0.22
C MET A 20 -9.57 -32.28 1.36
N LEU A 21 -8.80 -31.91 2.39
CA LEU A 21 -9.29 -31.05 3.48
C LEU A 21 -9.54 -29.60 3.01
N LEU A 22 -8.71 -29.09 2.11
CA LEU A 22 -8.91 -27.79 1.48
C LEU A 22 -10.10 -27.79 0.51
N LEU A 23 -10.31 -28.88 -0.24
CA LEU A 23 -11.51 -29.06 -1.08
C LEU A 23 -12.75 -29.22 -0.21
N ALA A 24 -12.71 -29.98 0.88
CA ALA A 24 -13.81 -30.07 1.84
C ALA A 24 -14.14 -28.70 2.44
N SER A 25 -13.13 -27.91 2.83
CA SER A 25 -13.30 -26.52 3.26
C SER A 25 -13.96 -25.67 2.17
N LEU A 26 -13.51 -25.75 0.91
CA LEU A 26 -14.10 -25.02 -0.21
C LEU A 26 -15.54 -25.47 -0.52
N LEU A 27 -15.87 -26.75 -0.35
CA LEU A 27 -17.23 -27.28 -0.55
C LEU A 27 -18.17 -26.85 0.58
N VAL A 28 -17.70 -26.72 1.82
CA VAL A 28 -18.49 -26.11 2.92
C VAL A 28 -18.68 -24.61 2.71
N VAL A 29 -17.71 -23.91 2.11
CA VAL A 29 -17.90 -22.50 1.70
C VAL A 29 -18.89 -22.41 0.54
N ALA A 30 -18.79 -23.29 -0.45
CA ALA A 30 -19.69 -23.32 -1.61
C ALA A 30 -21.13 -23.72 -1.22
N SER A 31 -21.31 -24.61 -0.23
CA SER A 31 -22.64 -25.02 0.22
C SER A 31 -23.44 -23.86 0.81
N ILE A 32 -22.80 -22.89 1.47
CA ILE A 32 -23.46 -21.68 2.01
C ILE A 32 -24.33 -20.96 0.96
N PHE A 33 -23.91 -21.00 -0.31
CA PHE A 33 -24.57 -20.30 -1.41
C PHE A 33 -25.58 -21.18 -2.18
N LEU A 34 -25.89 -22.40 -1.71
CA LEU A 34 -26.74 -23.36 -2.40
C LEU A 34 -27.86 -23.90 -1.50
N PRO A 35 -29.02 -24.32 -2.06
CA PRO A 35 -30.12 -24.83 -1.26
C PRO A 35 -29.77 -26.17 -0.61
N TYR A 36 -30.09 -26.33 0.67
CA TYR A 36 -29.88 -27.56 1.42
C TYR A 36 -31.03 -28.55 1.23
N TRP A 37 -32.26 -28.06 1.12
CA TRP A 37 -33.47 -28.89 0.95
C TRP A 37 -34.39 -28.31 -0.12
N ARG A 38 -35.20 -29.16 -0.74
CA ARG A 38 -36.28 -28.78 -1.65
C ARG A 38 -37.58 -29.45 -1.21
N ILE A 39 -38.63 -28.65 -1.08
CA ILE A 39 -39.99 -29.06 -0.74
C ILE A 39 -40.89 -28.67 -1.91
N GLU A 40 -41.62 -29.64 -2.44
CA GLU A 40 -42.50 -29.50 -3.60
C GLU A 40 -43.94 -29.76 -3.14
N ILE A 41 -44.85 -28.82 -3.40
CA ILE A 41 -46.25 -28.89 -2.98
C ILE A 41 -47.14 -28.94 -4.22
N VAL A 42 -47.85 -30.05 -4.40
CA VAL A 42 -48.74 -30.29 -5.54
C VAL A 42 -50.19 -30.10 -5.08
N ALA A 43 -50.85 -29.09 -5.64
CA ALA A 43 -52.22 -28.72 -5.32
C ALA A 43 -53.07 -28.65 -6.59
N PRO A 44 -54.38 -28.99 -6.56
CA PRO A 44 -55.25 -28.92 -7.74
C PRO A 44 -55.34 -27.51 -8.38
N GLN A 45 -55.03 -26.47 -7.61
CA GLN A 45 -55.02 -25.07 -8.04
C GLN A 45 -53.69 -24.65 -8.70
N TYR A 46 -52.62 -25.43 -8.48
CA TYR A 46 -51.27 -25.18 -8.98
C TYR A 46 -50.77 -26.46 -9.69
N PRO A 47 -51.23 -26.72 -10.94
CA PRO A 47 -50.97 -27.97 -11.64
C PRO A 47 -49.49 -28.22 -11.99
N GLU A 48 -48.65 -27.19 -12.00
CA GLU A 48 -47.19 -27.31 -12.17
C GLU A 48 -46.43 -27.52 -10.85
N GLY A 49 -47.12 -27.47 -9.70
CA GLY A 49 -46.51 -27.55 -8.37
C GLY A 49 -45.91 -26.23 -7.88
N LEU A 50 -45.70 -26.12 -6.57
CA LEU A 50 -44.99 -25.02 -5.91
C LEU A 50 -43.69 -25.53 -5.29
N TYR A 51 -42.58 -24.82 -5.50
CA TYR A 51 -41.22 -25.23 -5.13
C TYR A 51 -40.63 -24.28 -4.09
N VAL A 52 -40.39 -24.81 -2.89
CA VAL A 52 -39.72 -24.10 -1.79
C VAL A 52 -38.34 -24.71 -1.54
N TYR A 53 -37.31 -23.88 -1.62
CA TYR A 53 -35.91 -24.21 -1.41
C TYR A 53 -35.45 -23.70 -0.03
N ILE A 54 -34.95 -24.59 0.83
CA ILE A 54 -34.44 -24.21 2.15
C ILE A 54 -32.93 -24.01 2.09
N HIS A 55 -32.49 -22.78 2.34
CA HIS A 55 -31.09 -22.39 2.48
C HIS A 55 -30.73 -22.21 3.96
N VAL A 56 -29.43 -22.18 4.27
CA VAL A 56 -28.92 -21.88 5.63
C VAL A 56 -29.27 -20.47 6.11
N THR A 57 -29.75 -19.61 5.20
CA THR A 57 -30.19 -18.24 5.45
C THR A 57 -31.70 -18.05 5.48
N GLY A 58 -32.49 -19.10 5.20
CA GLY A 58 -33.96 -19.06 5.14
C GLY A 58 -34.56 -19.79 3.92
N ALA A 59 -35.89 -19.78 3.80
CA ALA A 59 -36.61 -20.35 2.67
C ALA A 59 -36.68 -19.38 1.47
N GLN A 60 -36.61 -19.92 0.24
CA GLN A 60 -36.66 -19.20 -1.05
C GLN A 60 -37.50 -20.01 -2.07
N GLY A 61 -37.82 -19.43 -3.24
CA GLY A 61 -38.75 -20.02 -4.21
C GLY A 61 -40.18 -19.46 -4.05
N ASP A 62 -41.20 -20.29 -4.25
CA ASP A 62 -42.63 -19.93 -4.25
C ASP A 62 -43.19 -19.67 -2.83
N VAL A 63 -42.39 -19.02 -1.99
CA VAL A 63 -42.66 -18.83 -0.55
C VAL A 63 -43.87 -17.93 -0.31
N ARG A 64 -44.14 -16.96 -1.19
CA ARG A 64 -45.28 -16.04 -1.04
C ARG A 64 -46.61 -16.76 -1.32
N GLU A 65 -46.62 -17.61 -2.33
CA GLU A 65 -47.74 -18.43 -2.76
C GLU A 65 -48.06 -19.48 -1.69
N VAL A 66 -47.02 -20.12 -1.15
CA VAL A 66 -47.13 -21.06 -0.03
C VAL A 66 -47.54 -20.35 1.27
N ASP A 67 -47.04 -19.16 1.57
CA ASP A 67 -47.50 -18.38 2.74
C ASP A 67 -48.95 -17.89 2.60
N GLY A 68 -49.39 -17.61 1.37
CA GLY A 68 -50.80 -17.40 1.04
C GLY A 68 -51.67 -18.62 1.36
N LEU A 69 -51.20 -19.84 1.04
CA LEU A 69 -51.87 -21.08 1.43
C LEU A 69 -51.83 -21.32 2.95
N ASN A 70 -50.68 -21.04 3.59
CA ASN A 70 -50.48 -21.19 5.04
C ASN A 70 -51.47 -20.36 5.84
N HIS A 71 -51.76 -19.13 5.39
CA HIS A 71 -52.77 -18.24 6.00
C HIS A 71 -54.16 -18.88 6.11
N TYR A 72 -54.60 -19.64 5.10
CA TYR A 72 -55.92 -20.31 5.13
C TYR A 72 -55.96 -21.50 6.09
N ILE A 73 -54.88 -22.29 6.18
CA ILE A 73 -54.79 -23.47 7.07
C ILE A 73 -54.34 -23.13 8.50
N GLY A 74 -53.97 -21.87 8.76
CA GLY A 74 -53.48 -21.40 10.07
C GLY A 74 -52.02 -21.74 10.36
N MET A 75 -51.24 -22.13 9.36
CA MET A 75 -49.79 -22.28 9.52
C MET A 75 -49.13 -20.90 9.52
N ARG A 76 -48.09 -20.70 10.34
CA ARG A 76 -47.33 -19.44 10.36
C ARG A 76 -46.56 -19.24 9.05
N PRO A 77 -46.31 -17.98 8.62
CA PRO A 77 -45.48 -17.70 7.46
C PRO A 77 -44.09 -18.35 7.59
N LEU A 78 -43.60 -18.94 6.51
CA LEU A 78 -42.27 -19.57 6.45
C LEU A 78 -41.16 -18.54 6.73
N GLY A 79 -41.41 -17.26 6.44
CA GLY A 79 -40.51 -16.15 6.79
C GLY A 79 -40.44 -15.78 8.29
N GLU A 80 -41.38 -16.24 9.13
CA GLU A 80 -41.35 -16.07 10.59
C GLU A 80 -40.63 -17.23 11.32
N ALA A 81 -40.13 -18.20 10.57
CA ALA A 81 -39.36 -19.32 11.10
C ALA A 81 -38.03 -18.90 11.75
N ALA A 82 -37.55 -19.77 12.63
CA ALA A 82 -36.15 -19.84 13.06
C ALA A 82 -35.52 -18.62 13.80
N PRO A 83 -35.96 -18.32 15.04
CA PRO A 83 -35.19 -17.50 15.97
C PRO A 83 -33.82 -18.10 16.35
N PHE A 84 -33.66 -19.43 16.25
CA PHE A 84 -32.48 -20.17 16.73
C PHE A 84 -31.40 -20.41 15.65
N GLU A 85 -31.78 -20.59 14.38
CA GLU A 85 -30.86 -20.91 13.28
C GLU A 85 -29.82 -19.81 12.99
N ARG A 86 -30.07 -18.55 13.41
CA ARG A 86 -29.07 -17.46 13.34
C ARG A 86 -27.74 -17.81 14.04
N LYS A 87 -27.68 -18.88 14.84
CA LYS A 87 -26.47 -19.39 15.50
C LYS A 87 -25.64 -20.38 14.67
N ILE A 88 -26.21 -21.14 13.73
CA ILE A 88 -25.46 -21.92 12.72
C ILE A 88 -25.59 -21.21 11.36
N SER A 89 -25.36 -19.90 11.41
CA SER A 89 -25.40 -19.00 10.26
C SER A 89 -24.12 -19.13 9.41
N ILE A 90 -23.99 -18.28 8.39
CA ILE A 90 -22.77 -18.12 7.57
C ILE A 90 -21.48 -18.12 8.42
N PRO A 91 -21.39 -17.39 9.57
CA PRO A 91 -20.30 -17.52 10.54
C PRO A 91 -20.00 -18.93 11.03
N GLY A 92 -21.02 -19.75 11.32
CA GLY A 92 -20.86 -21.12 11.82
C GLY A 92 -20.25 -22.05 10.77
N LEU A 93 -20.81 -22.06 9.56
CA LEU A 93 -20.23 -22.83 8.45
C LEU A 93 -18.86 -22.29 8.01
N SER A 94 -18.65 -20.97 8.08
CA SER A 94 -17.33 -20.36 7.84
C SER A 94 -16.30 -20.78 8.90
N LEU A 95 -16.71 -20.91 10.16
CA LEU A 95 -15.85 -21.40 11.24
C LEU A 95 -15.54 -22.89 11.07
N ILE A 96 -16.48 -23.70 10.60
CA ILE A 96 -16.27 -25.11 10.25
C ILE A 96 -15.31 -25.23 9.05
N ALA A 97 -15.50 -24.43 8.00
CA ALA A 97 -14.57 -24.35 6.88
C ALA A 97 -13.17 -23.90 7.34
N LEU A 98 -13.08 -22.89 8.20
CA LEU A 98 -11.82 -22.43 8.78
C LEU A 98 -11.16 -23.50 9.67
N ALA A 99 -11.93 -24.30 10.40
CA ALA A 99 -11.43 -25.42 11.18
C ALA A 99 -10.89 -26.55 10.28
N LEU A 100 -11.60 -26.89 9.21
CA LEU A 100 -11.12 -27.80 8.16
C LEU A 100 -9.84 -27.28 7.51
N LEU A 101 -9.77 -25.99 7.19
CA LEU A 101 -8.57 -25.34 6.65
C LEU A 101 -7.41 -25.32 7.67
N ALA A 102 -7.68 -25.07 8.95
CA ALA A 102 -6.69 -25.16 10.01
C ALA A 102 -6.16 -26.59 10.18
N SER A 103 -7.02 -27.60 10.01
CA SER A 103 -6.66 -29.02 10.09
C SER A 103 -5.64 -29.46 9.03
N VAL A 104 -5.49 -28.70 7.92
CA VAL A 104 -4.44 -28.86 6.90
C VAL A 104 -3.03 -28.69 7.48
N PHE A 105 -2.89 -27.82 8.50
CA PHE A 105 -1.62 -27.45 9.11
C PHE A 105 -1.31 -28.25 10.40
N VAL A 106 -2.28 -28.96 10.97
CA VAL A 106 -2.09 -29.77 12.18
C VAL A 106 -1.38 -31.10 11.87
N ARG A 107 -0.10 -31.17 12.24
CA ARG A 107 0.74 -32.37 12.09
C ARG A 107 0.63 -33.35 13.27
N ARG A 108 0.68 -32.85 14.51
CA ARG A 108 0.42 -33.58 15.76
C ARG A 108 -0.11 -32.60 16.83
N PRO A 109 -0.88 -33.05 17.83
CA PRO A 109 -1.35 -34.43 18.05
C PRO A 109 -2.55 -34.82 17.15
N ARG A 110 -2.75 -36.13 16.93
CA ARG A 110 -3.79 -36.66 16.02
C ARG A 110 -5.22 -36.28 16.46
N TRP A 111 -5.50 -36.29 17.76
CA TRP A 111 -6.82 -35.95 18.29
C TRP A 111 -7.23 -34.51 17.96
N LEU A 112 -6.29 -33.57 17.86
CA LEU A 112 -6.58 -32.18 17.53
C LEU A 112 -7.05 -32.03 16.07
N GLN A 113 -6.49 -32.83 15.15
CA GLN A 113 -6.97 -32.85 13.76
C GLN A 113 -8.38 -33.45 13.66
N VAL A 114 -8.68 -34.50 14.44
CA VAL A 114 -10.03 -35.07 14.52
C VAL A 114 -11.02 -34.08 15.12
N MET A 115 -10.64 -33.35 16.18
CA MET A 115 -11.47 -32.29 16.79
C MET A 115 -11.78 -31.13 15.84
N LEU A 116 -10.86 -30.78 14.93
CA LEU A 116 -11.10 -29.75 13.91
C LEU A 116 -11.98 -30.23 12.74
N ILE A 117 -12.13 -31.54 12.56
CA ILE A 117 -12.95 -32.15 11.50
C ILE A 117 -14.35 -32.53 12.01
N LEU A 118 -14.47 -32.96 13.27
CA LEU A 118 -15.74 -33.39 13.88
C LEU A 118 -16.93 -32.40 13.67
N PRO A 119 -16.75 -31.06 13.71
CA PRO A 119 -17.84 -30.12 13.48
C PRO A 119 -18.53 -30.24 12.11
N VAL A 120 -17.84 -30.67 11.05
CA VAL A 120 -18.50 -30.83 9.73
C VAL A 120 -19.50 -31.99 9.72
N LEU A 121 -19.21 -33.06 10.48
CA LEU A 121 -20.09 -34.22 10.61
C LEU A 121 -21.35 -33.89 11.43
N ALA A 122 -21.26 -32.96 12.37
CA ALA A 122 -22.42 -32.51 13.15
C ALA A 122 -23.48 -31.86 12.25
N VAL A 123 -23.08 -31.15 11.19
CA VAL A 123 -24.03 -30.49 10.25
C VAL A 123 -24.97 -31.50 9.57
N LEU A 124 -24.51 -32.73 9.32
CA LEU A 124 -25.31 -33.81 8.71
C LEU A 124 -26.44 -34.33 9.61
N VAL A 125 -26.41 -34.03 10.90
CA VAL A 125 -27.44 -34.47 11.86
C VAL A 125 -28.21 -33.29 12.39
N VAL A 126 -27.51 -32.20 12.72
CA VAL A 126 -28.12 -30.99 13.31
C VAL A 126 -29.06 -30.31 12.32
N PHE A 127 -28.66 -30.10 11.06
CA PHE A 127 -29.51 -29.38 10.10
C PHE A 127 -30.81 -30.14 9.78
N PRO A 128 -30.83 -31.45 9.45
CA PRO A 128 -32.08 -32.18 9.24
C PRO A 128 -32.94 -32.32 10.51
N ALA A 129 -32.33 -32.38 11.70
CA ALA A 129 -33.06 -32.44 12.96
C ALA A 129 -33.74 -31.11 13.30
N ASP A 130 -33.09 -29.97 13.03
CA ASP A 130 -33.66 -28.62 13.21
C ASP A 130 -34.79 -28.38 12.20
N LEU A 131 -34.56 -28.73 10.92
CA LEU A 131 -35.58 -28.69 9.86
C LEU A 131 -36.81 -29.54 10.23
N TYR A 132 -36.61 -30.75 10.76
CA TYR A 132 -37.70 -31.60 11.25
C TYR A 132 -38.44 -31.00 12.44
N TYR A 133 -37.71 -30.42 13.41
CA TYR A 133 -38.31 -29.76 14.57
C TYR A 133 -39.19 -28.58 14.14
N TRP A 134 -38.68 -27.73 13.23
CA TRP A 134 -39.41 -26.59 12.67
C TRP A 134 -40.69 -27.02 11.94
N LEU A 135 -40.58 -27.94 10.98
CA LEU A 135 -41.74 -28.46 10.23
C LEU A 135 -42.78 -29.08 11.16
N ARG A 136 -42.34 -29.77 12.22
CA ARG A 136 -43.21 -30.34 13.25
C ARG A 136 -43.87 -29.28 14.13
N GLU A 137 -43.16 -28.24 14.54
CA GLU A 137 -43.73 -27.15 15.34
C GLU A 137 -44.81 -26.40 14.55
N PHE A 138 -44.54 -26.07 13.28
CA PHE A 138 -45.45 -25.34 12.41
C PHE A 138 -46.68 -26.15 12.01
N GLY A 139 -46.56 -27.47 11.79
CA GLY A 139 -47.68 -28.35 11.47
C GLY A 139 -48.56 -28.75 12.67
N LEU A 140 -48.03 -28.65 13.90
CA LEU A 140 -48.77 -28.98 15.12
C LEU A 140 -49.44 -27.76 15.78
N ASN A 141 -48.89 -26.55 15.62
CA ASN A 141 -49.37 -25.32 16.26
C ASN A 141 -50.13 -24.41 15.26
N LEU A 142 -51.14 -24.95 14.58
CA LEU A 142 -51.99 -24.18 13.66
C LEU A 142 -52.89 -23.19 14.42
N ASP A 143 -53.08 -21.98 13.89
CA ASP A 143 -53.98 -20.98 14.47
C ASP A 143 -55.45 -21.45 14.42
N PRO A 144 -56.12 -21.68 15.57
CA PRO A 144 -57.50 -22.15 15.60
C PRO A 144 -58.53 -21.11 15.08
N LYS A 145 -58.11 -19.89 14.74
CA LYS A 145 -58.97 -18.85 14.14
C LYS A 145 -58.89 -18.78 12.62
N ALA A 146 -57.99 -19.53 11.98
CA ALA A 146 -57.81 -19.49 10.53
C ALA A 146 -58.98 -20.15 9.76
N PRO A 147 -59.29 -19.72 8.53
CA PRO A 147 -60.51 -20.12 7.82
C PRO A 147 -60.73 -21.63 7.62
N LEU A 148 -59.67 -22.42 7.51
CA LEU A 148 -59.72 -23.88 7.27
C LEU A 148 -59.10 -24.72 8.41
N SER A 149 -58.60 -24.11 9.49
CA SER A 149 -57.88 -24.86 10.54
C SER A 149 -58.78 -25.81 11.34
N ALA A 150 -60.09 -25.54 11.41
CA ALA A 150 -61.07 -26.47 11.97
C ALA A 150 -61.26 -27.76 11.13
N THR A 151 -60.91 -27.74 9.85
CA THR A 151 -61.05 -28.87 8.92
C THR A 151 -59.75 -29.66 8.72
N VAL A 152 -58.60 -29.05 9.04
CA VAL A 152 -57.27 -29.65 8.89
C VAL A 152 -56.75 -30.10 10.26
N LYS A 153 -56.63 -31.42 10.47
CA LYS A 153 -56.02 -31.95 11.70
C LYS A 153 -54.52 -31.61 11.75
N PRO A 154 -53.95 -31.34 12.94
CA PRO A 154 -52.51 -31.16 13.12
C PRO A 154 -51.70 -32.29 12.47
N PHE A 155 -50.63 -31.92 11.78
CA PHE A 155 -49.83 -32.82 10.95
C PHE A 155 -48.33 -32.54 11.11
N VAL A 156 -47.48 -33.40 10.56
CA VAL A 156 -46.03 -33.17 10.47
C VAL A 156 -45.64 -33.38 9.01
N PRO A 157 -45.12 -32.36 8.30
CA PRO A 157 -44.61 -32.52 6.94
C PRO A 157 -43.53 -33.60 6.85
N PRO A 158 -43.46 -34.37 5.75
CA PRO A 158 -42.40 -35.36 5.57
C PRO A 158 -41.03 -34.67 5.45
N LEU A 159 -40.05 -35.11 6.23
CA LEU A 159 -38.67 -34.61 6.11
C LEU A 159 -38.01 -35.06 4.81
N VAL A 160 -38.29 -36.29 4.36
CA VAL A 160 -37.83 -36.87 3.09
C VAL A 160 -38.94 -37.75 2.51
N GLY A 161 -39.14 -37.67 1.19
CA GLY A 161 -40.11 -38.46 0.44
C GLY A 161 -41.49 -37.80 0.31
N PRO A 162 -42.45 -38.51 -0.30
CA PRO A 162 -43.82 -38.03 -0.48
C PRO A 162 -44.67 -38.16 0.79
N GLY A 163 -45.59 -37.22 0.98
CA GLY A 163 -46.60 -37.17 2.02
C GLY A 163 -47.79 -36.29 1.60
N LYS A 164 -48.67 -35.95 2.55
CA LYS A 164 -49.83 -35.08 2.28
C LYS A 164 -50.05 -34.08 3.40
N ILE A 165 -50.45 -32.87 3.02
CA ILE A 165 -50.95 -31.81 3.91
C ILE A 165 -52.39 -31.54 3.51
N ALA A 166 -53.34 -31.91 4.37
CA ALA A 166 -54.77 -31.94 4.05
C ALA A 166 -55.06 -32.69 2.72
N GLN A 167 -55.40 -31.97 1.65
CA GLN A 167 -55.65 -32.51 0.31
C GLN A 167 -54.48 -32.35 -0.67
N PHE A 168 -53.43 -31.61 -0.29
CA PHE A 168 -52.27 -31.33 -1.12
C PHE A 168 -51.20 -32.41 -0.97
N GLY A 169 -50.57 -32.81 -2.08
CA GLY A 169 -49.39 -33.67 -2.05
C GLY A 169 -48.16 -32.86 -1.71
N VAL A 170 -47.25 -33.41 -0.90
CA VAL A 170 -45.98 -32.75 -0.57
C VAL A 170 -44.83 -33.73 -0.73
N VAL A 171 -43.76 -33.32 -1.37
CA VAL A 171 -42.57 -34.14 -1.63
C VAL A 171 -41.34 -33.38 -1.19
N SER A 172 -40.59 -33.92 -0.22
CA SER A 172 -39.42 -33.25 0.36
C SER A 172 -38.14 -34.05 0.08
N TRP A 173 -37.06 -33.39 -0.35
CA TRP A 173 -35.77 -34.05 -0.60
C TRP A 173 -34.56 -33.15 -0.27
N PRO A 174 -33.43 -33.74 0.18
CA PRO A 174 -32.16 -33.02 0.27
C PRO A 174 -31.69 -32.52 -1.11
N TRP A 175 -31.00 -31.38 -1.13
CA TRP A 175 -30.56 -30.73 -2.37
C TRP A 175 -29.06 -30.38 -2.37
N LEU A 176 -28.61 -29.66 -3.40
CA LEU A 176 -27.20 -29.48 -3.77
C LEU A 176 -26.30 -28.98 -2.62
N GLY A 177 -26.72 -27.99 -1.84
CA GLY A 177 -25.95 -27.47 -0.71
C GLY A 177 -25.70 -28.53 0.37
N TYR A 178 -26.72 -29.29 0.73
CA TYR A 178 -26.59 -30.39 1.68
C TYR A 178 -25.74 -31.54 1.11
N ALA A 179 -25.92 -31.85 -0.18
CA ALA A 179 -25.07 -32.82 -0.87
C ALA A 179 -23.59 -32.40 -0.89
N LEU A 180 -23.26 -31.10 -1.05
CA LEU A 180 -21.89 -30.60 -0.92
C LEU A 180 -21.35 -30.77 0.50
N VAL A 181 -22.14 -30.57 1.56
CA VAL A 181 -21.71 -30.85 2.94
C VAL A 181 -21.51 -32.35 3.18
N VAL A 182 -22.34 -33.22 2.62
CA VAL A 182 -22.13 -34.68 2.64
C VAL A 182 -20.82 -35.04 1.96
N VAL A 183 -20.55 -34.51 0.75
CA VAL A 183 -19.29 -34.75 0.03
C VAL A 183 -18.09 -34.18 0.79
N ALA A 184 -18.20 -32.98 1.38
CA ALA A 184 -17.15 -32.37 2.20
C ALA A 184 -16.86 -33.20 3.47
N SER A 185 -17.90 -33.71 4.12
CA SER A 185 -17.79 -34.59 5.29
C SER A 185 -17.13 -35.92 4.93
N VAL A 186 -17.54 -36.53 3.82
CA VAL A 186 -16.91 -37.74 3.26
C VAL A 186 -15.46 -37.45 2.92
N LEU A 187 -15.12 -36.31 2.30
CA LEU A 187 -13.74 -35.94 1.99
C LEU A 187 -12.88 -35.67 3.24
N ALA A 188 -13.44 -35.06 4.29
CA ALA A 188 -12.69 -34.80 5.53
C ALA A 188 -12.46 -36.09 6.34
N VAL A 189 -13.49 -36.95 6.45
CA VAL A 189 -13.34 -38.30 7.01
C VAL A 189 -12.41 -39.14 6.15
N TRP A 190 -12.50 -39.07 4.82
CA TRP A 190 -11.66 -39.86 3.92
C TRP A 190 -10.23 -39.33 3.83
N ALA A 191 -9.96 -38.03 3.98
CA ALA A 191 -8.60 -37.51 4.15
C ALA A 191 -7.97 -38.02 5.45
N THR A 192 -8.75 -38.09 6.53
CA THR A 192 -8.33 -38.65 7.82
C THR A 192 -8.12 -40.17 7.72
N ALA A 193 -9.06 -40.89 7.10
CA ALA A 193 -8.99 -42.33 6.89
C ALA A 193 -7.95 -42.72 5.84
N ARG A 194 -7.63 -41.88 4.85
CA ARG A 194 -6.48 -42.04 3.95
C ARG A 194 -5.18 -41.71 4.66
N ARG A 195 -5.13 -40.78 5.62
CA ARG A 195 -3.97 -40.64 6.52
C ARG A 195 -3.73 -41.92 7.34
N VAL A 196 -4.77 -42.74 7.56
CA VAL A 196 -4.70 -44.09 8.18
C VAL A 196 -4.53 -45.24 7.16
N ARG A 197 -4.94 -45.07 5.89
CA ARG A 197 -4.94 -46.10 4.83
C ARG A 197 -3.79 -45.93 3.80
N CYS A 198 -3.08 -44.80 3.82
CA CYS A 198 -1.84 -44.57 3.08
C CYS A 198 -0.64 -45.28 3.73
N GLU A 199 -0.81 -45.80 4.94
CA GLU A 199 -0.01 -46.89 5.51
C GLU A 199 -0.36 -48.27 4.89
N ARG A 200 -1.18 -48.35 3.82
CA ARG A 200 -1.70 -49.64 3.32
C ARG A 200 -1.79 -49.89 1.79
N VAL A 201 -2.10 -48.91 0.92
CA VAL A 201 -2.24 -49.20 -0.54
C VAL A 201 -1.74 -48.09 -1.48
N LEU A 202 -0.68 -48.42 -2.24
CA LEU A 202 -0.27 -47.82 -3.52
C LEU A 202 -0.75 -48.74 -4.66
N ALA A 203 -1.68 -48.31 -5.52
CA ALA A 203 -1.98 -48.93 -6.84
C ALA A 203 -3.01 -48.11 -7.66
N GLY A 204 -2.88 -48.09 -8.99
CA GLY A 204 -3.93 -47.68 -9.96
C GLY A 204 -3.70 -46.35 -10.71
N TYR A 205 -3.77 -46.35 -12.05
CA TYR A 205 -3.20 -45.30 -12.94
C TYR A 205 -4.02 -45.09 -14.23
N GLN A 206 -4.17 -43.82 -14.70
CA GLN A 206 -4.25 -43.34 -16.13
C GLN A 206 -5.42 -43.78 -17.08
N ALA A 207 -5.73 -43.17 -18.27
CA ALA A 207 -5.26 -42.01 -19.10
C ALA A 207 -6.22 -41.59 -20.28
N SER A 208 -5.89 -40.51 -21.05
CA SER A 208 -6.20 -40.21 -22.50
C SER A 208 -7.63 -39.79 -22.98
N MET A 209 -7.97 -39.25 -24.19
CA MET A 209 -7.36 -38.42 -25.30
C MET A 209 -8.49 -37.84 -26.28
N PRO A 210 -8.23 -36.93 -27.28
CA PRO A 210 -9.25 -36.13 -28.04
C PRO A 210 -9.31 -36.27 -29.62
N GLY A 211 -10.18 -35.47 -30.33
CA GLY A 211 -10.24 -35.20 -31.81
C GLY A 211 -11.37 -34.19 -32.20
N ARG A 212 -11.32 -33.22 -33.17
CA ARG A 212 -11.16 -33.15 -34.67
C ARG A 212 -12.48 -33.35 -35.51
N ALA A 213 -12.80 -32.69 -36.66
CA ALA A 213 -12.36 -31.46 -37.39
C ALA A 213 -13.22 -31.15 -38.69
N ALA A 214 -13.10 -29.94 -39.33
CA ALA A 214 -13.48 -29.54 -40.73
C ALA A 214 -15.01 -29.42 -41.13
N ALA A 215 -15.49 -28.87 -42.29
CA ALA A 215 -15.15 -27.80 -43.29
C ALA A 215 -16.31 -27.62 -44.34
N GLY A 216 -16.40 -26.56 -45.19
CA GLY A 216 -17.43 -26.46 -46.30
C GLY A 216 -17.65 -25.09 -46.99
N VAL A 217 -18.22 -25.03 -48.22
CA VAL A 217 -17.76 -24.18 -49.37
C VAL A 217 -18.84 -23.51 -50.31
N ALA A 218 -18.56 -22.26 -50.76
CA ALA A 218 -18.85 -21.49 -52.03
C ALA A 218 -20.23 -21.27 -52.78
N SER A 219 -20.36 -20.03 -53.33
CA SER A 219 -20.95 -19.58 -54.66
C SER A 219 -22.49 -19.62 -54.89
N LEU A 220 -23.18 -18.90 -55.81
CA LEU A 220 -22.87 -17.96 -56.94
C LEU A 220 -24.12 -17.07 -57.28
N GLY A 221 -24.06 -16.02 -58.12
CA GLY A 221 -25.25 -15.40 -58.78
C GLY A 221 -25.11 -13.97 -59.34
N LEU A 222 -25.68 -13.68 -60.54
CA LEU A 222 -25.53 -12.43 -61.31
C LEU A 222 -26.86 -12.03 -61.99
N LEU A 223 -27.17 -10.72 -62.21
CA LEU A 223 -27.71 -10.18 -63.48
C LEU A 223 -27.83 -8.64 -63.54
N LEU A 224 -28.02 -8.10 -64.75
CA LEU A 224 -28.10 -6.67 -65.15
C LEU A 224 -29.46 -6.32 -65.78
N VAL A 225 -29.91 -5.06 -65.65
CA VAL A 225 -30.85 -4.39 -66.58
C VAL A 225 -30.46 -2.91 -66.73
N SER A 226 -30.56 -2.37 -67.94
CA SER A 226 -30.24 -0.97 -68.29
C SER A 226 -31.44 -0.24 -68.92
N LEU A 227 -31.56 1.05 -68.65
CA LEU A 227 -32.42 2.00 -69.38
C LEU A 227 -31.67 3.35 -69.51
N ALA A 228 -31.75 3.98 -70.69
CA ALA A 228 -31.04 5.21 -71.00
C ALA A 228 -31.94 6.46 -70.91
N PRO A 229 -31.43 7.62 -70.47
CA PRO A 229 -32.15 8.90 -70.50
C PRO A 229 -31.92 9.68 -71.81
N LEU A 230 -32.79 10.65 -72.08
CA LEU A 230 -32.67 11.58 -73.22
C LEU A 230 -31.43 12.48 -73.10
N HIS A 231 -30.94 12.96 -74.25
CA HIS A 231 -29.75 13.81 -74.35
C HIS A 231 -29.91 15.17 -73.64
N ALA A 232 -29.35 15.30 -72.44
CA ALA A 232 -28.80 16.57 -71.95
C ALA A 232 -27.52 16.91 -72.73
N ARG A 233 -27.28 18.20 -73.03
CA ARG A 233 -26.06 18.61 -73.74
C ARG A 233 -24.93 18.81 -72.75
N GLU A 234 -23.78 18.19 -73.02
CA GLU A 234 -22.62 18.27 -72.15
C GLU A 234 -21.68 19.41 -72.58
N TRP A 235 -21.46 20.38 -71.69
CA TRP A 235 -20.58 21.51 -71.89
C TRP A 235 -19.27 21.26 -71.14
N VAL A 236 -18.12 21.28 -71.83
CA VAL A 236 -16.81 21.05 -71.21
C VAL A 236 -16.06 22.38 -71.04
N VAL A 237 -15.73 22.71 -69.81
CA VAL A 237 -14.92 23.88 -69.42
C VAL A 237 -13.58 23.37 -68.91
N ALA A 238 -12.47 23.85 -69.49
CA ALA A 238 -11.12 23.44 -69.11
C ALA A 238 -10.23 24.67 -68.91
N SER A 239 -9.26 24.57 -68.00
CA SER A 239 -8.31 25.66 -67.73
C SER A 239 -7.47 25.99 -68.98
N GLY A 240 -7.65 27.19 -69.52
CA GLY A 240 -7.02 27.63 -70.78
C GLY A 240 -7.81 27.33 -72.06
N GLY A 241 -9.03 26.78 -71.95
CA GLY A 241 -9.95 26.59 -73.07
C GLY A 241 -10.67 27.88 -73.51
N THR A 242 -11.33 27.84 -74.67
CA THR A 242 -12.06 28.98 -75.28
C THR A 242 -13.44 29.24 -74.69
N LEU A 243 -13.88 28.47 -73.69
CA LEU A 243 -15.17 28.62 -73.02
C LEU A 243 -14.95 28.79 -71.52
N SER A 244 -15.33 29.94 -70.96
CA SER A 244 -15.32 30.17 -69.52
C SER A 244 -16.53 29.54 -68.82
N LEU A 245 -16.43 29.29 -67.51
CA LEU A 245 -17.55 28.78 -66.71
C LEU A 245 -18.77 29.72 -66.74
N SER A 246 -18.55 31.03 -66.74
CA SER A 246 -19.62 32.03 -66.81
C SER A 246 -20.35 32.00 -68.16
N GLU A 247 -19.63 31.83 -69.27
CA GLU A 247 -20.25 31.65 -70.59
C GLU A 247 -20.98 30.31 -70.72
N ALA A 248 -20.44 29.24 -70.13
CA ALA A 248 -21.11 27.94 -70.09
C ALA A 248 -22.46 28.02 -69.34
N LEU A 249 -22.49 28.66 -68.16
CA LEU A 249 -23.73 28.88 -67.39
C LEU A 249 -24.77 29.72 -68.15
N GLN A 250 -24.34 30.75 -68.89
CA GLN A 250 -25.23 31.55 -69.72
C GLN A 250 -25.81 30.75 -70.90
N ARG A 251 -24.99 29.94 -71.59
CA ARG A 251 -25.38 29.21 -72.81
C ARG A 251 -26.12 27.89 -72.54
N ALA A 252 -25.90 27.26 -71.39
CA ALA A 252 -26.57 26.02 -71.03
C ALA A 252 -28.10 26.18 -70.90
N GLN A 253 -28.83 25.13 -71.27
CA GLN A 253 -30.29 25.04 -71.12
C GLN A 253 -30.66 24.24 -69.87
N ALA A 254 -31.91 24.35 -69.41
CA ALA A 254 -32.36 23.60 -68.23
C ALA A 254 -32.22 22.08 -68.45
N GLY A 255 -31.54 21.40 -67.53
CA GLY A 255 -31.21 19.98 -67.62
C GLY A 255 -29.82 19.66 -68.20
N ASP A 256 -29.10 20.65 -68.75
CA ASP A 256 -27.75 20.43 -69.28
C ASP A 256 -26.71 20.11 -68.18
N THR A 257 -25.64 19.43 -68.60
CA THR A 257 -24.48 19.11 -67.75
C THR A 257 -23.31 20.01 -68.10
N ILE A 258 -22.77 20.73 -67.13
CA ILE A 258 -21.53 21.50 -67.25
C ILE A 258 -20.43 20.73 -66.53
N ARG A 259 -19.54 20.09 -67.30
CA ARG A 259 -18.32 19.43 -66.82
C ARG A 259 -17.17 20.43 -66.80
N VAL A 260 -16.58 20.65 -65.63
CA VAL A 260 -15.39 21.48 -65.43
C VAL A 260 -14.20 20.57 -65.16
N VAL A 261 -13.13 20.68 -65.96
CA VAL A 261 -11.98 19.75 -65.95
C VAL A 261 -10.72 20.49 -65.50
N GLY A 262 -10.39 20.34 -64.22
CA GLY A 262 -9.15 20.81 -63.59
C GLY A 262 -8.87 22.33 -63.62
N GLY A 263 -7.81 22.73 -62.93
CA GLY A 263 -7.32 24.12 -62.88
C GLY A 263 -8.07 25.03 -61.90
N ILE A 264 -7.82 26.34 -62.01
CA ILE A 264 -8.36 27.37 -61.12
C ILE A 264 -9.22 28.35 -61.93
N HIS A 265 -10.46 28.51 -61.50
CA HIS A 265 -11.41 29.49 -62.00
C HIS A 265 -11.61 30.55 -60.93
N HIS A 266 -11.54 31.83 -61.30
CA HIS A 266 -11.74 32.96 -60.40
C HIS A 266 -13.07 33.64 -60.69
N GLY A 267 -13.84 33.97 -59.65
CA GLY A 267 -15.10 34.70 -59.77
C GLY A 267 -16.19 34.25 -58.81
N HIS A 268 -17.42 34.66 -59.15
CA HIS A 268 -18.65 34.36 -58.43
C HIS A 268 -19.67 33.84 -59.45
N TRP A 269 -20.31 32.71 -59.17
CA TRP A 269 -21.19 32.04 -60.13
C TRP A 269 -22.61 31.90 -59.57
N VAL A 270 -23.60 32.16 -60.41
CA VAL A 270 -25.02 32.00 -60.08
C VAL A 270 -25.64 31.00 -61.05
N VAL A 271 -26.26 29.96 -60.51
CA VAL A 271 -26.97 28.92 -61.25
C VAL A 271 -28.46 29.28 -61.24
N GLU A 272 -28.89 29.97 -62.30
CA GLU A 272 -30.27 30.48 -62.48
C GLU A 272 -31.18 29.52 -63.26
N LYS A 273 -30.65 28.39 -63.74
CA LYS A 273 -31.36 27.33 -64.46
C LYS A 273 -31.06 25.97 -63.81
N PRO A 274 -31.97 24.99 -63.79
CA PRO A 274 -31.68 23.65 -63.30
C PRO A 274 -30.54 23.03 -64.10
N LEU A 275 -29.40 22.74 -63.47
CA LEU A 275 -28.17 22.29 -64.15
C LEU A 275 -27.40 21.26 -63.32
N TYR A 276 -26.68 20.37 -64.01
CA TYR A 276 -25.72 19.45 -63.41
C TYR A 276 -24.30 20.03 -63.54
N LEU A 277 -23.79 20.65 -62.49
CA LEU A 277 -22.43 21.17 -62.42
C LEU A 277 -21.50 20.10 -61.83
N LEU A 278 -20.60 19.55 -62.67
CA LEU A 278 -19.74 18.41 -62.33
C LEU A 278 -18.25 18.77 -62.49
N GLY A 279 -17.46 18.55 -61.45
CA GLY A 279 -16.02 18.78 -61.42
C GLY A 279 -15.23 17.49 -61.60
N GLU A 280 -14.38 17.43 -62.63
CA GLU A 280 -13.44 16.34 -62.86
C GLU A 280 -12.00 16.79 -62.58
N HIS A 281 -11.24 15.93 -61.89
CA HIS A 281 -9.90 16.24 -61.36
C HIS A 281 -9.86 17.43 -60.39
N ALA A 282 -10.91 17.60 -59.59
CA ALA A 282 -11.00 18.58 -58.50
C ALA A 282 -10.72 20.04 -58.93
N PRO A 283 -11.48 20.59 -59.90
CA PRO A 283 -11.34 21.97 -60.34
C PRO A 283 -11.63 22.94 -59.18
N ILE A 284 -10.88 24.04 -59.14
CA ILE A 284 -10.95 25.02 -58.08
C ILE A 284 -11.83 26.20 -58.50
N LEU A 285 -12.89 26.46 -57.74
CA LEU A 285 -13.70 27.68 -57.78
C LEU A 285 -13.21 28.62 -56.66
N ASP A 286 -12.59 29.73 -57.05
CA ASP A 286 -11.89 30.64 -56.14
C ASP A 286 -12.56 32.03 -56.13
N GLY A 287 -13.24 32.34 -55.02
CA GLY A 287 -13.96 33.61 -54.83
C GLY A 287 -13.07 34.81 -54.49
N GLY A 288 -11.74 34.68 -54.47
CA GLY A 288 -10.82 35.81 -54.27
C GLY A 288 -10.89 36.51 -52.91
N GLY A 289 -11.67 36.00 -51.94
CA GLY A 289 -11.79 36.56 -50.60
C GLY A 289 -12.88 37.62 -50.42
N VAL A 290 -13.86 37.69 -51.33
CA VAL A 290 -15.01 38.61 -51.27
C VAL A 290 -16.30 37.85 -51.58
N GLY A 291 -17.41 38.15 -50.89
CA GLY A 291 -18.74 37.62 -51.21
C GLY A 291 -18.89 36.09 -51.20
N THR A 292 -19.97 35.61 -51.82
CA THR A 292 -20.28 34.18 -51.99
C THR A 292 -19.63 33.62 -53.27
N VAL A 293 -19.13 32.39 -53.23
CA VAL A 293 -18.43 31.78 -54.38
C VAL A 293 -19.42 31.20 -55.40
N LEU A 294 -20.40 30.41 -54.95
CA LEU A 294 -21.42 29.78 -55.79
C LEU A 294 -22.81 29.95 -55.19
N THR A 295 -23.78 30.41 -55.98
CA THR A 295 -25.19 30.54 -55.58
C THR A 295 -26.10 29.71 -56.48
N LEU A 296 -26.96 28.87 -55.90
CA LEU A 296 -27.97 28.08 -56.61
C LEU A 296 -29.35 28.72 -56.43
N LYS A 297 -29.92 29.28 -57.51
CA LYS A 297 -31.25 29.91 -57.52
C LYS A 297 -32.31 29.10 -58.25
N ALA A 298 -31.92 28.04 -58.95
CA ALA A 298 -32.84 27.15 -59.64
C ALA A 298 -33.01 25.80 -58.91
N PRO A 299 -34.24 25.27 -58.82
CA PRO A 299 -34.49 23.98 -58.21
C PRO A 299 -33.86 22.84 -59.00
N HIS A 300 -33.67 21.68 -58.37
CA HIS A 300 -33.06 20.49 -58.97
C HIS A 300 -31.63 20.66 -59.49
N SER A 301 -30.94 21.73 -59.08
CA SER A 301 -29.52 21.95 -59.42
C SER A 301 -28.60 21.02 -58.64
N VAL A 302 -27.58 20.47 -59.30
CA VAL A 302 -26.59 19.56 -58.70
C VAL A 302 -25.20 20.15 -58.79
N VAL A 303 -24.45 20.14 -57.69
CA VAL A 303 -23.04 20.57 -57.62
C VAL A 303 -22.20 19.43 -57.06
N ARG A 304 -21.28 18.89 -57.86
CA ARG A 304 -20.43 17.76 -57.48
C ARG A 304 -18.95 17.91 -57.85
N GLY A 305 -18.04 17.55 -56.95
CA GLY A 305 -16.62 17.31 -57.29
C GLY A 305 -15.70 18.54 -57.32
N PHE A 306 -16.14 19.68 -56.80
CA PHE A 306 -15.36 20.93 -56.83
C PHE A 306 -14.51 21.15 -55.57
N VAL A 307 -13.42 21.90 -55.74
CA VAL A 307 -12.76 22.60 -54.63
C VAL A 307 -13.25 24.04 -54.60
N ILE A 308 -14.04 24.43 -53.60
CA ILE A 308 -14.65 25.76 -53.50
C ILE A 308 -13.95 26.53 -52.39
N ARG A 309 -13.40 27.70 -52.67
CA ARG A 309 -12.56 28.40 -51.69
C ARG A 309 -12.56 29.91 -51.78
N ASN A 310 -12.11 30.55 -50.70
CA ASN A 310 -11.95 32.00 -50.56
C ASN A 310 -13.26 32.76 -50.73
N SER A 311 -14.29 32.42 -49.94
CA SER A 311 -15.40 33.36 -49.76
C SER A 311 -14.92 34.61 -49.01
N GLY A 312 -15.71 35.67 -49.05
CA GLY A 312 -15.56 36.81 -48.16
C GLY A 312 -15.67 36.45 -46.67
N THR A 313 -15.45 37.47 -45.83
CA THR A 313 -15.40 37.36 -44.36
C THR A 313 -16.42 38.26 -43.65
N VAL A 314 -17.42 38.77 -44.38
CA VAL A 314 -18.45 39.66 -43.84
C VAL A 314 -19.65 38.86 -43.36
N LEU A 315 -19.87 38.86 -42.04
CA LEU A 315 -20.95 38.12 -41.40
C LEU A 315 -22.35 38.60 -41.82
N ASN A 316 -22.53 39.89 -42.10
CA ASN A 316 -23.84 40.48 -42.43
C ASN A 316 -24.32 40.08 -43.84
N SER A 317 -23.41 39.96 -44.82
CA SER A 317 -23.71 39.46 -46.17
C SER A 317 -23.70 37.93 -46.25
N GLN A 318 -23.28 37.25 -45.18
CA GLN A 318 -23.32 35.79 -45.04
C GLN A 318 -22.49 35.08 -46.13
N ASP A 319 -21.33 35.66 -46.44
CA ASP A 319 -20.41 35.22 -47.49
C ASP A 319 -20.17 33.70 -47.43
N SER A 320 -20.65 32.98 -48.44
CA SER A 320 -20.75 31.51 -48.43
C SER A 320 -19.85 30.84 -49.47
N GLY A 321 -19.42 29.60 -49.19
CA GLY A 321 -18.87 28.72 -50.22
C GLY A 321 -19.95 28.36 -51.24
N ILE A 322 -21.06 27.80 -50.76
CA ILE A 322 -22.27 27.56 -51.55
C ILE A 322 -23.48 28.17 -50.83
N HIS A 323 -24.22 29.03 -51.52
CA HIS A 323 -25.56 29.49 -51.10
C HIS A 323 -26.62 28.78 -51.94
N VAL A 324 -27.71 28.32 -51.33
CA VAL A 324 -28.82 27.67 -52.02
C VAL A 324 -30.11 28.36 -51.63
N GLU A 325 -30.77 28.96 -52.61
CA GLU A 325 -31.99 29.79 -52.49
C GLU A 325 -33.20 29.08 -53.14
N ALA A 326 -33.08 27.79 -53.47
CA ALA A 326 -34.07 27.02 -54.22
C ALA A 326 -34.19 25.56 -53.72
N PRO A 327 -35.40 24.96 -53.78
CA PRO A 327 -35.62 23.62 -53.24
C PRO A 327 -35.06 22.50 -54.12
N ASP A 328 -35.03 21.28 -53.56
CA ASP A 328 -34.70 20.03 -54.26
C ASP A 328 -33.29 20.00 -54.90
N CYS A 329 -32.36 20.81 -54.41
CA CYS A 329 -30.98 20.85 -54.89
C CYS A 329 -30.11 19.73 -54.28
N ILE A 330 -28.98 19.42 -54.89
CA ILE A 330 -28.00 18.44 -54.39
C ILE A 330 -26.59 19.07 -54.38
N VAL A 331 -25.96 19.09 -53.21
CA VAL A 331 -24.58 19.55 -53.01
C VAL A 331 -23.78 18.36 -52.47
N GLU A 332 -22.93 17.74 -53.28
CA GLU A 332 -22.22 16.53 -52.87
C GLU A 332 -20.78 16.36 -53.35
N ASP A 333 -19.97 15.61 -52.60
CA ASP A 333 -18.57 15.30 -52.95
C ASP A 333 -17.68 16.53 -53.22
N ASN A 334 -17.99 17.69 -52.64
CA ASN A 334 -17.20 18.92 -52.78
C ASN A 334 -16.24 19.11 -51.60
N ARG A 335 -15.10 19.74 -51.84
CA ARG A 335 -14.17 20.23 -50.83
C ARG A 335 -14.28 21.74 -50.71
N ILE A 336 -14.89 22.23 -49.64
CA ILE A 336 -15.10 23.66 -49.39
C ILE A 336 -14.05 24.10 -48.36
N GLU A 337 -13.18 25.07 -48.66
CA GLU A 337 -12.08 25.46 -47.79
C GLU A 337 -11.85 26.98 -47.74
N ARG A 338 -11.47 27.53 -46.57
CA ARG A 338 -11.27 28.99 -46.39
C ARG A 338 -12.52 29.77 -46.80
N VAL A 339 -13.63 29.43 -46.15
CA VAL A 339 -14.92 30.09 -46.30
C VAL A 339 -15.48 30.53 -44.95
N LEU A 340 -16.31 31.57 -44.94
CA LEU A 340 -16.95 32.06 -43.73
C LEU A 340 -18.15 31.17 -43.40
N PHE A 341 -19.11 31.06 -44.33
CA PHE A 341 -20.16 30.06 -44.30
C PHE A 341 -19.86 28.94 -45.30
N GLY A 342 -20.10 27.67 -44.94
CA GLY A 342 -19.76 26.54 -45.81
C GLY A 342 -20.83 26.27 -46.87
N VAL A 343 -21.94 25.67 -46.44
CA VAL A 343 -23.17 25.53 -47.23
C VAL A 343 -24.32 26.21 -46.49
N HIS A 344 -24.92 27.22 -47.10
CA HIS A 344 -26.07 27.93 -46.55
C HIS A 344 -27.33 27.61 -47.37
N LEU A 345 -28.36 27.11 -46.70
CA LEU A 345 -29.68 26.78 -47.25
C LEU A 345 -30.70 27.82 -46.76
N ASP A 346 -31.26 28.60 -47.67
CA ASP A 346 -32.22 29.67 -47.41
C ASP A 346 -33.49 29.40 -48.22
N TYR A 347 -34.60 29.03 -47.56
CA TYR A 347 -35.85 28.51 -48.17
C TYR A 347 -35.66 27.32 -49.14
N ALA A 348 -34.54 26.62 -49.07
CA ALA A 348 -34.13 25.52 -49.95
C ALA A 348 -34.64 24.15 -49.45
N HIS A 349 -35.96 23.98 -49.39
CA HIS A 349 -36.63 22.75 -48.94
C HIS A 349 -36.16 21.48 -49.66
N ARG A 350 -36.16 20.33 -48.96
CA ARG A 350 -35.79 19.00 -49.51
C ARG A 350 -34.38 18.90 -50.13
N THR A 351 -33.52 19.89 -49.91
CA THR A 351 -32.14 19.91 -50.41
C THR A 351 -31.27 18.87 -49.70
N VAL A 352 -30.37 18.24 -50.45
CA VAL A 352 -29.41 17.24 -49.94
C VAL A 352 -28.00 17.80 -49.94
N VAL A 353 -27.35 17.83 -48.77
CA VAL A 353 -25.95 18.23 -48.60
C VAL A 353 -25.19 17.00 -48.09
N ARG A 354 -24.36 16.36 -48.93
CA ARG A 354 -23.71 15.10 -48.55
C ARG A 354 -22.28 14.85 -49.02
N ARG A 355 -21.50 14.10 -48.22
CA ARG A 355 -20.10 13.74 -48.53
C ARG A 355 -19.18 14.94 -48.83
N ASN A 356 -19.56 16.16 -48.42
CA ASN A 356 -18.71 17.33 -48.58
C ASN A 356 -17.67 17.40 -47.45
N THR A 357 -16.50 17.96 -47.73
CA THR A 357 -15.50 18.28 -46.71
C THR A 357 -15.38 19.79 -46.56
N ILE A 358 -15.70 20.35 -45.38
CA ILE A 358 -15.81 21.79 -45.13
C ILE A 358 -14.78 22.24 -44.09
N PHE A 359 -13.90 23.15 -44.49
CA PHE A 359 -12.93 23.85 -43.63
C PHE A 359 -13.20 25.36 -43.64
N SER A 360 -13.60 25.91 -42.49
CA SER A 360 -13.85 27.35 -42.37
C SER A 360 -12.56 28.19 -42.37
N HIS A 361 -12.70 29.51 -42.50
CA HIS A 361 -11.61 30.47 -42.26
C HIS A 361 -11.05 30.35 -40.83
N ASP A 362 -9.72 30.46 -40.71
CA ASP A 362 -9.04 30.49 -39.41
C ASP A 362 -9.19 31.87 -38.75
N LEU A 363 -10.34 32.08 -38.12
CA LEU A 363 -10.70 33.28 -37.38
C LEU A 363 -10.96 32.95 -35.91
N PRO A 364 -10.87 33.92 -34.98
CA PRO A 364 -11.38 33.75 -33.62
C PRO A 364 -12.85 33.30 -33.63
N ILE A 365 -13.27 32.48 -32.66
CA ILE A 365 -14.56 31.77 -32.69
C ILE A 365 -15.80 32.69 -32.86
N ALA A 366 -15.73 33.93 -32.35
CA ALA A 366 -16.79 34.94 -32.49
C ALA A 366 -16.91 35.53 -33.91
N ARG A 367 -15.86 35.41 -34.74
CA ARG A 367 -15.79 35.89 -36.12
C ARG A 367 -15.92 34.80 -37.18
N ARG A 368 -15.96 33.52 -36.78
CA ARG A 368 -16.26 32.40 -37.69
C ARG A 368 -17.73 32.44 -38.11
N GLY A 369 -18.02 32.01 -39.33
CA GLY A 369 -19.39 31.74 -39.79
C GLY A 369 -19.77 30.27 -39.62
N ASP A 370 -20.98 29.93 -40.02
CA ASP A 370 -21.58 28.62 -39.79
C ASP A 370 -21.25 27.66 -40.95
N GLN A 371 -20.79 26.45 -40.63
CA GLN A 371 -20.26 25.52 -41.64
C GLN A 371 -21.36 24.92 -42.49
N ILE A 372 -22.48 24.58 -41.87
CA ILE A 372 -23.74 24.25 -42.55
C ILE A 372 -24.82 25.02 -41.82
N ARG A 373 -25.54 25.89 -42.54
CA ARG A 373 -26.64 26.67 -41.99
C ARG A 373 -27.91 26.39 -42.76
N ILE A 374 -28.99 26.14 -42.03
CA ILE A 374 -30.32 25.88 -42.56
C ILE A 374 -31.28 26.92 -41.98
N TRP A 375 -31.96 27.66 -42.87
CA TRP A 375 -32.92 28.70 -42.55
C TRP A 375 -34.24 28.43 -43.30
N TYR A 376 -35.34 28.25 -42.57
CA TYR A 376 -36.69 27.95 -43.11
C TYR A 376 -36.70 26.87 -44.22
N SER A 377 -35.94 25.80 -44.05
CA SER A 377 -35.65 24.82 -45.12
C SER A 377 -36.02 23.41 -44.65
N HIS A 378 -37.32 23.13 -44.58
CA HIS A 378 -37.90 21.84 -44.19
C HIS A 378 -37.40 20.66 -45.03
N HIS A 379 -37.32 19.48 -44.38
CA HIS A 379 -36.96 18.18 -44.95
C HIS A 379 -35.58 18.11 -45.62
N ALA A 380 -34.65 19.02 -45.26
CA ALA A 380 -33.28 18.95 -45.72
C ALA A 380 -32.52 17.74 -45.14
N ILE A 381 -31.64 17.14 -45.94
CA ILE A 381 -30.81 16.00 -45.56
C ILE A 381 -29.35 16.43 -45.55
N VAL A 382 -28.70 16.34 -44.40
CA VAL A 382 -27.28 16.63 -44.20
C VAL A 382 -26.59 15.33 -43.79
N GLU A 383 -25.90 14.67 -44.72
CA GLU A 383 -25.32 13.34 -44.45
C GLU A 383 -23.87 13.12 -44.88
N GLN A 384 -23.11 12.35 -44.11
CA GLN A 384 -21.72 11.93 -44.45
C GLN A 384 -20.72 13.09 -44.68
N ASN A 385 -21.03 14.32 -44.27
CA ASN A 385 -20.12 15.46 -44.42
C ASN A 385 -19.03 15.44 -43.35
N THR A 386 -17.83 15.91 -43.68
CA THR A 386 -16.75 16.16 -42.71
C THR A 386 -16.56 17.66 -42.56
N VAL A 387 -16.63 18.16 -41.34
CA VAL A 387 -16.74 19.60 -41.04
C VAL A 387 -15.78 19.97 -39.92
N VAL A 388 -14.90 20.95 -40.15
CA VAL A 388 -13.81 21.29 -39.21
C VAL A 388 -13.65 22.80 -39.06
N GLY A 389 -13.52 23.26 -37.81
CA GLY A 389 -12.90 24.56 -37.49
C GLY A 389 -13.74 25.81 -37.74
N GLY A 390 -15.06 25.71 -37.87
CA GLY A 390 -15.98 26.84 -38.02
C GLY A 390 -16.66 27.24 -36.71
N ARG A 391 -17.81 27.91 -36.84
CA ARG A 391 -18.68 28.26 -35.71
C ARG A 391 -19.64 27.11 -35.42
N ASP A 392 -20.77 27.04 -36.13
CA ASP A 392 -21.85 26.10 -35.85
C ASP A 392 -22.28 25.31 -37.09
N LEU A 393 -22.83 24.10 -36.89
CA LEU A 393 -23.85 23.56 -37.80
C LEU A 393 -25.20 23.92 -37.18
N VAL A 394 -25.92 24.88 -37.76
CA VAL A 394 -27.09 25.49 -37.13
C VAL A 394 -28.34 25.43 -38.01
N PHE A 395 -29.45 25.07 -37.37
CA PHE A 395 -30.71 24.72 -38.00
C PHE A 395 -31.82 25.56 -37.36
N TRP A 396 -32.43 26.45 -38.15
CA TRP A 396 -33.42 27.43 -37.70
C TRP A 396 -34.77 27.20 -38.37
N TYR A 397 -35.85 27.29 -37.60
CA TYR A 397 -37.24 27.38 -38.09
C TYR A 397 -37.61 26.31 -39.14
N SER A 398 -37.10 25.09 -38.95
CA SER A 398 -37.17 24.00 -39.95
C SER A 398 -37.72 22.72 -39.35
N GLU A 399 -38.41 21.94 -40.17
CA GLU A 399 -39.08 20.69 -39.76
C GLU A 399 -38.49 19.49 -40.52
N GLY A 400 -38.42 18.32 -39.88
CA GLY A 400 -38.08 17.07 -40.54
C GLY A 400 -36.65 17.00 -41.06
N VAL A 401 -35.73 17.76 -40.47
CA VAL A 401 -34.32 17.83 -40.86
C VAL A 401 -33.61 16.54 -40.44
N GLN A 402 -32.82 15.96 -41.34
CA GLN A 402 -32.11 14.69 -41.11
C GLN A 402 -30.60 14.91 -41.13
N ILE A 403 -29.95 14.74 -39.98
CA ILE A 403 -28.50 14.95 -39.79
C ILE A 403 -27.86 13.57 -39.53
N ARG A 404 -27.24 12.98 -40.57
CA ARG A 404 -26.79 11.58 -40.53
C ARG A 404 -25.31 11.34 -40.82
N ASN A 405 -24.62 10.58 -39.98
CA ASN A 405 -23.25 10.09 -40.24
C ASN A 405 -22.20 11.19 -40.54
N ASN A 406 -22.41 12.43 -40.09
CA ASN A 406 -21.46 13.53 -40.29
C ASN A 406 -20.33 13.47 -39.25
N VAL A 407 -19.16 14.02 -39.58
CA VAL A 407 -18.03 14.18 -38.66
C VAL A 407 -17.80 15.67 -38.43
N VAL A 408 -18.02 16.16 -37.21
CA VAL A 408 -17.89 17.57 -36.85
C VAL A 408 -16.83 17.76 -35.77
N ARG A 409 -15.84 18.61 -36.05
CA ARG A 409 -14.70 18.87 -35.16
C ARG A 409 -14.39 20.34 -34.98
N GLN A 410 -13.85 20.70 -33.80
CA GLN A 410 -13.28 22.03 -33.51
C GLN A 410 -14.25 23.19 -33.76
N SER A 411 -15.54 22.94 -33.60
CA SER A 411 -16.64 23.90 -33.77
C SER A 411 -17.12 24.40 -32.40
N ARG A 412 -17.89 25.49 -32.37
CA ARG A 412 -18.59 25.92 -31.14
C ARG A 412 -19.73 24.96 -30.85
N TYR A 413 -20.75 24.87 -31.71
CA TYR A 413 -21.79 23.83 -31.63
C TYR A 413 -21.65 22.82 -32.77
N GLY A 414 -21.48 21.54 -32.45
CA GLY A 414 -21.35 20.47 -33.44
C GLY A 414 -22.66 20.22 -34.22
N VAL A 415 -23.80 20.32 -33.54
CA VAL A 415 -25.16 20.39 -34.09
C VAL A 415 -25.97 21.33 -33.19
N HIS A 416 -26.70 22.28 -33.75
CA HIS A 416 -27.50 23.25 -33.01
C HIS A 416 -28.88 23.45 -33.63
N PHE A 417 -29.93 22.95 -32.95
CA PHE A 417 -31.31 23.21 -33.33
C PHE A 417 -31.87 24.43 -32.59
N MET A 418 -32.57 25.30 -33.32
CA MET A 418 -33.33 26.41 -32.77
C MET A 418 -34.69 26.51 -33.47
N TYR A 419 -35.78 26.35 -32.72
CA TYR A 419 -37.16 26.33 -33.25
C TYR A 419 -37.36 25.27 -34.36
N CYS A 420 -36.98 24.03 -34.09
CA CYS A 420 -37.13 22.91 -35.02
C CYS A 420 -38.07 21.82 -34.48
N SER A 421 -38.72 21.10 -35.38
CA SER A 421 -39.65 20.01 -35.06
C SER A 421 -39.31 18.72 -35.80
N ASN A 422 -39.71 17.57 -35.24
CA ASN A 422 -39.75 16.26 -35.90
C ASN A 422 -38.43 15.86 -36.60
N SER A 423 -37.29 16.22 -36.02
CA SER A 423 -35.96 16.16 -36.67
C SER A 423 -35.05 15.08 -36.05
N VAL A 424 -34.05 14.62 -36.81
CA VAL A 424 -33.23 13.44 -36.45
C VAL A 424 -31.74 13.75 -36.50
N VAL A 425 -31.00 13.37 -35.45
CA VAL A 425 -29.53 13.38 -35.36
C VAL A 425 -29.05 11.94 -35.14
N GLU A 426 -28.51 11.29 -36.17
CA GLU A 426 -28.12 9.87 -36.10
C GLU A 426 -26.76 9.53 -36.71
N GLY A 427 -25.94 8.70 -36.04
CA GLY A 427 -24.67 8.21 -36.59
C GLY A 427 -23.50 9.21 -36.58
N ASN A 428 -23.68 10.43 -36.07
CA ASN A 428 -22.69 11.50 -36.20
C ASN A 428 -21.53 11.36 -35.20
N ILE A 429 -20.32 11.79 -35.59
CA ILE A 429 -19.13 11.88 -34.74
C ILE A 429 -18.90 13.36 -34.43
N LEU A 430 -19.12 13.77 -33.18
CA LEU A 430 -19.07 15.15 -32.71
C LEU A 430 -17.95 15.28 -31.66
N GLU A 431 -16.78 15.69 -32.12
CA GLU A 431 -15.50 15.52 -31.39
C GLU A 431 -14.72 16.83 -31.23
N ASN A 432 -14.21 17.13 -30.03
CA ASN A 432 -13.41 18.32 -29.75
C ASN A 432 -14.12 19.67 -30.07
N ASN A 433 -15.44 19.75 -29.87
CA ASN A 433 -16.21 21.00 -30.00
C ASN A 433 -16.38 21.69 -28.63
N SER A 434 -16.93 22.90 -28.59
CA SER A 434 -17.35 23.50 -27.31
C SER A 434 -18.63 22.84 -26.77
N VAL A 435 -19.52 22.46 -27.67
CA VAL A 435 -20.74 21.69 -27.42
C VAL A 435 -20.93 20.67 -28.54
N GLY A 436 -21.25 19.43 -28.21
CA GLY A 436 -21.53 18.38 -29.20
C GLY A 436 -22.86 18.62 -29.93
N VAL A 437 -23.97 18.42 -29.23
CA VAL A 437 -25.34 18.72 -29.70
C VAL A 437 -25.98 19.73 -28.75
N TYR A 438 -26.69 20.71 -29.30
CA TYR A 438 -27.51 21.64 -28.52
C TYR A 438 -28.92 21.74 -29.11
N ILE A 439 -29.93 21.51 -28.28
CA ILE A 439 -31.35 21.56 -28.67
C ILE A 439 -32.00 22.70 -27.91
N MET A 440 -32.52 23.68 -28.64
CA MET A 440 -33.15 24.87 -28.08
C MET A 440 -34.54 25.11 -28.69
N TYR A 441 -35.56 25.31 -27.85
CA TYR A 441 -36.94 25.63 -28.27
C TYR A 441 -37.50 24.67 -29.34
N SER A 442 -37.24 23.36 -29.21
CA SER A 442 -37.47 22.38 -30.28
C SER A 442 -38.17 21.13 -29.77
N ASP A 443 -39.05 20.54 -30.58
CA ASP A 443 -39.93 19.43 -30.20
C ASP A 443 -39.74 18.18 -31.08
N GLY A 444 -39.98 17.00 -30.52
CA GLY A 444 -39.95 15.74 -31.27
C GLY A 444 -38.58 15.41 -31.89
N VAL A 445 -37.48 15.88 -31.30
CA VAL A 445 -36.12 15.63 -31.81
C VAL A 445 -35.59 14.29 -31.31
N ARG A 446 -35.20 13.41 -32.24
CA ARG A 446 -34.52 12.13 -31.93
C ARG A 446 -33.01 12.25 -32.11
N VAL A 447 -32.25 12.09 -31.03
CA VAL A 447 -30.78 12.01 -31.02
C VAL A 447 -30.39 10.57 -30.75
N ALA A 448 -29.99 9.82 -31.78
CA ALA A 448 -29.74 8.39 -31.65
C ALA A 448 -28.39 7.95 -32.19
N LYS A 449 -27.68 7.04 -31.51
CA LYS A 449 -26.45 6.42 -32.04
C LYS A 449 -25.44 7.46 -32.56
N ASN A 450 -25.10 8.47 -31.77
CA ASN A 450 -24.00 9.41 -32.07
C ASN A 450 -22.75 9.09 -31.23
N GLN A 451 -21.59 9.58 -31.63
CA GLN A 451 -20.34 9.58 -30.85
C GLN A 451 -19.99 11.02 -30.47
N ILE A 452 -20.36 11.42 -29.26
CA ILE A 452 -20.21 12.77 -28.75
C ILE A 452 -19.06 12.78 -27.75
N ARG A 453 -17.86 13.23 -28.16
CA ARG A 453 -16.66 13.06 -27.33
C ARG A 453 -15.70 14.24 -27.22
N ALA A 454 -15.01 14.30 -26.09
CA ALA A 454 -13.96 15.29 -25.80
C ALA A 454 -14.39 16.76 -25.98
N ASN A 455 -15.68 17.06 -25.84
CA ASN A 455 -16.19 18.42 -25.96
C ASN A 455 -15.91 19.17 -24.63
N ARG A 456 -14.84 19.96 -24.61
CA ARG A 456 -14.28 20.61 -23.39
C ARG A 456 -14.01 22.12 -23.56
N GLY A 457 -14.72 22.77 -24.49
CA GLY A 457 -14.71 24.24 -24.60
C GLY A 457 -15.37 24.95 -23.40
N PRO A 458 -15.57 26.28 -23.46
CA PRO A 458 -16.08 27.08 -22.33
C PRO A 458 -17.40 26.58 -21.71
N SER A 459 -18.26 25.94 -22.51
CA SER A 459 -19.47 25.26 -22.02
C SER A 459 -19.27 23.76 -21.78
N GLY A 460 -18.46 23.10 -22.61
CA GLY A 460 -18.03 21.70 -22.44
C GLY A 460 -19.15 20.65 -22.42
N MET A 461 -20.30 20.93 -23.04
CA MET A 461 -21.45 20.03 -23.05
C MET A 461 -21.34 18.98 -24.16
N GLY A 462 -21.62 17.71 -23.86
CA GLY A 462 -21.85 16.68 -24.86
C GLY A 462 -23.18 16.92 -25.56
N LEU A 463 -24.27 16.76 -24.84
CA LEU A 463 -25.63 17.11 -25.24
C LEU A 463 -26.18 18.17 -24.28
N GLY A 464 -26.57 19.33 -24.78
CA GLY A 464 -27.26 20.35 -24.00
C GLY A 464 -28.70 20.56 -24.47
N ILE A 465 -29.63 20.73 -23.53
CA ILE A 465 -31.07 20.84 -23.78
C ILE A 465 -31.60 22.07 -23.05
N LYS A 466 -32.39 22.88 -23.77
CA LYS A 466 -33.12 24.02 -23.23
C LYS A 466 -34.47 24.18 -23.92
N ASP A 467 -35.55 24.13 -23.15
CA ASP A 467 -36.93 24.22 -23.62
C ASP A 467 -37.20 23.23 -24.77
N GLY A 468 -36.72 21.99 -24.60
CA GLY A 468 -36.94 20.88 -25.52
C GLY A 468 -38.04 19.94 -25.06
N TYR A 469 -38.92 19.51 -25.96
CA TYR A 469 -40.07 18.66 -25.65
C TYR A 469 -40.07 17.39 -26.51
N GLY A 470 -40.74 16.33 -26.03
CA GLY A 470 -40.86 15.06 -26.76
C GLY A 470 -39.52 14.37 -27.10
N LEU A 471 -38.43 14.70 -26.39
CA LEU A 471 -37.08 14.31 -26.82
C LEU A 471 -36.83 12.80 -26.66
N GLN A 472 -36.19 12.20 -27.68
CA GLN A 472 -35.76 10.79 -27.67
C GLN A 472 -34.24 10.73 -27.83
N VAL A 473 -33.54 10.44 -26.73
CA VAL A 473 -32.07 10.38 -26.70
C VAL A 473 -31.65 8.93 -26.48
N GLU A 474 -31.19 8.25 -27.54
CA GLU A 474 -31.06 6.79 -27.52
C GLU A 474 -29.70 6.27 -28.01
N GLN A 475 -29.11 5.28 -27.32
CA GLN A 475 -27.93 4.53 -27.79
C GLN A 475 -26.71 5.42 -28.17
N ASN A 476 -26.59 6.63 -27.61
CA ASN A 476 -25.45 7.51 -27.89
C ASN A 476 -24.24 7.14 -27.04
N LEU A 477 -23.04 7.30 -27.59
CA LEU A 477 -21.79 7.29 -26.84
C LEU A 477 -21.43 8.74 -26.50
N ILE A 478 -21.48 9.11 -25.22
CA ILE A 478 -21.19 10.44 -24.71
C ILE A 478 -19.98 10.33 -23.78
N ALA A 479 -18.78 10.64 -24.28
CA ALA A 479 -17.52 10.31 -23.62
C ALA A 479 -16.53 11.47 -23.45
N ASP A 480 -15.85 11.54 -22.30
CA ASP A 480 -14.74 12.48 -22.04
C ASP A 480 -15.10 13.98 -22.17
N ASN A 481 -16.38 14.37 -22.04
CA ASN A 481 -16.85 15.78 -22.06
C ASN A 481 -16.80 16.41 -20.65
N ARG A 482 -16.91 17.74 -20.53
CA ARG A 482 -17.05 18.38 -19.19
C ARG A 482 -18.39 18.02 -18.56
N MET A 483 -19.48 18.15 -19.32
CA MET A 483 -20.81 17.66 -18.95
C MET A 483 -21.30 16.72 -20.05
N GLY A 484 -21.72 15.51 -19.70
CA GLY A 484 -22.22 14.54 -20.67
C GLY A 484 -23.57 14.97 -21.25
N ILE A 485 -24.59 15.01 -20.41
CA ILE A 485 -25.91 15.58 -20.71
C ILE A 485 -26.16 16.74 -19.75
N PHE A 486 -26.51 17.90 -20.28
CA PHE A 486 -26.91 19.09 -19.52
C PHE A 486 -28.37 19.43 -19.85
N VAL A 487 -29.22 19.48 -18.81
CA VAL A 487 -30.64 19.85 -18.94
C VAL A 487 -30.87 21.15 -18.18
N ASP A 488 -31.11 22.23 -18.92
CA ASP A 488 -31.57 23.52 -18.39
C ASP A 488 -33.06 23.41 -18.03
N SER A 489 -33.87 23.10 -19.04
CA SER A 489 -35.31 22.91 -19.01
C SER A 489 -35.76 21.99 -20.16
N GLY A 490 -36.88 21.30 -20.00
CA GLY A 490 -37.46 20.42 -21.03
C GLY A 490 -37.83 19.02 -20.52
N GLU A 491 -38.36 18.18 -21.41
CA GLU A 491 -38.75 16.79 -21.14
C GLU A 491 -38.29 15.80 -22.21
N GLY A 492 -38.04 14.56 -21.80
CA GLY A 492 -37.51 13.54 -22.69
C GLY A 492 -37.26 12.17 -22.05
N VAL A 493 -37.02 11.20 -22.93
CA VAL A 493 -36.62 9.83 -22.59
C VAL A 493 -35.18 9.62 -23.04
N TYR A 494 -34.33 9.21 -22.10
CA TYR A 494 -32.92 8.94 -22.32
C TYR A 494 -32.70 7.44 -22.13
N ARG A 495 -32.52 6.69 -23.22
CA ARG A 495 -32.48 5.22 -23.19
C ARG A 495 -31.21 4.60 -23.76
N GLY A 496 -30.57 3.71 -23.00
CA GLY A 496 -29.44 2.92 -23.51
C GLY A 496 -28.19 3.72 -23.89
N ASN A 497 -28.05 4.97 -23.43
CA ASN A 497 -26.88 5.80 -23.71
C ASN A 497 -25.70 5.37 -22.85
N TRP A 498 -24.50 5.46 -23.41
CA TRP A 498 -23.23 5.21 -22.72
C TRP A 498 -22.59 6.54 -22.34
N LEU A 499 -22.62 6.90 -21.06
CA LEU A 499 -22.00 8.10 -20.51
C LEU A 499 -20.68 7.70 -19.84
N ILE A 500 -19.55 8.02 -20.47
CA ILE A 500 -18.22 7.52 -20.07
C ILE A 500 -17.26 8.67 -19.70
N ARG A 501 -16.64 8.65 -18.52
CA ARG A 501 -15.55 9.59 -18.13
C ARG A 501 -15.86 11.08 -18.37
N ASN A 502 -17.11 11.49 -18.27
CA ASN A 502 -17.46 12.92 -18.27
C ASN A 502 -17.21 13.49 -16.86
N ASP A 503 -16.90 14.79 -16.73
CA ASP A 503 -16.70 15.38 -15.39
C ASP A 503 -18.04 15.43 -14.61
N VAL A 504 -19.15 15.56 -15.33
CA VAL A 504 -20.49 15.20 -14.84
C VAL A 504 -21.20 14.37 -15.90
N GLY A 505 -21.78 13.23 -15.54
CA GLY A 505 -22.56 12.38 -16.44
C GLY A 505 -23.85 13.09 -16.90
N VAL A 506 -24.76 13.34 -15.97
CA VAL A 506 -25.98 14.15 -16.17
C VAL A 506 -25.99 15.34 -15.21
N TYR A 507 -26.17 16.56 -15.72
CA TYR A 507 -26.32 17.78 -14.94
C TYR A 507 -27.74 18.33 -15.11
N LEU A 508 -28.48 18.52 -14.00
CA LEU A 508 -29.84 19.06 -14.00
C LEU A 508 -29.88 20.41 -13.27
N HIS A 509 -30.26 21.47 -14.00
CA HIS A 509 -30.19 22.86 -13.51
C HIS A 509 -31.49 23.34 -12.84
N LEU A 510 -32.61 23.48 -13.58
CA LEU A 510 -33.84 24.13 -13.10
C LEU A 510 -35.12 23.36 -13.45
N ALA A 511 -36.05 23.26 -12.49
CA ALA A 511 -37.47 22.91 -12.68
C ALA A 511 -37.77 21.68 -13.58
N VAL A 512 -36.84 20.72 -13.68
CA VAL A 512 -36.95 19.54 -14.54
C VAL A 512 -38.06 18.61 -14.05
N LYS A 513 -39.15 18.55 -14.82
CA LYS A 513 -40.26 17.59 -14.66
C LYS A 513 -40.19 16.58 -15.81
N THR A 514 -40.85 15.43 -15.65
CA THR A 514 -41.11 14.45 -16.74
C THR A 514 -39.90 13.97 -17.55
N ASN A 515 -38.72 13.79 -16.93
CA ASN A 515 -37.55 13.19 -17.59
C ASN A 515 -37.32 11.75 -17.10
N ARG A 516 -37.10 10.81 -18.03
CA ARG A 516 -36.88 9.38 -17.72
C ARG A 516 -35.52 8.89 -18.19
N PHE A 517 -34.69 8.43 -17.27
CA PHE A 517 -33.39 7.80 -17.55
C PHE A 517 -33.50 6.29 -17.39
N GLU A 518 -33.52 5.59 -18.51
CA GLU A 518 -33.79 4.16 -18.61
C GLU A 518 -32.62 3.40 -19.25
N GLU A 519 -32.13 2.33 -18.63
CA GLU A 519 -31.14 1.42 -19.25
C GLU A 519 -29.80 2.04 -19.71
N ASN A 520 -29.45 3.24 -19.25
CA ASN A 520 -28.20 3.90 -19.61
C ASN A 520 -27.01 3.29 -18.85
N ALA A 521 -25.81 3.43 -19.39
CA ALA A 521 -24.56 2.99 -18.77
C ALA A 521 -23.75 4.21 -18.30
N PHE A 522 -23.77 4.45 -16.99
CA PHE A 522 -23.01 5.47 -16.29
C PHE A 522 -21.64 4.92 -15.85
N ILE A 523 -20.63 5.11 -16.70
CA ILE A 523 -19.31 4.48 -16.56
C ILE A 523 -18.25 5.51 -16.24
N GLU A 524 -17.85 5.55 -14.98
CA GLU A 524 -16.68 6.29 -14.50
C GLU A 524 -16.70 7.78 -14.84
N ASN A 525 -17.90 8.35 -14.95
CA ASN A 525 -18.06 9.80 -14.85
C ASN A 525 -17.63 10.21 -13.44
N TRP A 526 -17.01 11.38 -13.33
CA TRP A 526 -16.48 11.86 -12.06
C TRP A 526 -17.60 12.07 -11.03
N GLU A 527 -18.68 12.72 -11.47
CA GLU A 527 -19.98 12.74 -10.79
C GLU A 527 -21.03 12.15 -11.73
N GLN A 528 -21.70 11.06 -11.34
CA GLN A 528 -22.63 10.37 -12.25
C GLN A 528 -23.85 11.24 -12.59
N VAL A 529 -24.42 11.89 -11.57
CA VAL A 529 -25.52 12.85 -11.68
C VAL A 529 -25.27 13.99 -10.72
N SER A 530 -25.34 15.23 -11.21
CA SER A 530 -25.24 16.45 -10.39
C SER A 530 -26.53 17.28 -10.46
N LEU A 531 -26.87 17.91 -9.35
CA LEU A 531 -28.11 18.65 -9.15
C LEU A 531 -27.82 20.02 -8.53
N GLU A 532 -28.21 21.11 -9.19
CA GLU A 532 -28.03 22.44 -8.59
C GLU A 532 -29.04 22.73 -7.47
N ARG A 533 -30.26 22.18 -7.58
CA ARG A 533 -31.34 22.37 -6.60
C ARG A 533 -31.96 21.02 -6.19
N PRO A 534 -31.46 20.38 -5.12
CA PRO A 534 -31.92 19.05 -4.65
C PRO A 534 -33.43 18.90 -4.47
N HIS A 535 -34.16 19.98 -4.16
CA HIS A 535 -35.61 19.96 -3.96
C HIS A 535 -36.44 20.14 -5.25
N SER A 536 -35.80 20.34 -6.41
CA SER A 536 -36.45 20.72 -7.68
C SER A 536 -36.68 19.57 -8.67
N VAL A 537 -36.33 18.33 -8.31
CA VAL A 537 -36.28 17.17 -9.24
C VAL A 537 -37.32 16.08 -8.95
N SER A 538 -38.46 16.43 -8.34
CA SER A 538 -39.53 15.47 -7.98
C SER A 538 -40.24 14.79 -9.18
N GLY A 539 -39.88 15.13 -10.42
CA GLY A 539 -40.43 14.55 -11.65
C GLY A 539 -39.42 13.78 -12.51
N VAL A 540 -38.24 13.43 -11.98
CA VAL A 540 -37.21 12.67 -12.70
C VAL A 540 -37.17 11.23 -12.20
N SER A 541 -37.24 10.25 -13.12
CA SER A 541 -37.20 8.81 -12.77
C SER A 541 -35.99 8.10 -13.34
N TRP A 542 -35.41 7.19 -12.56
CA TRP A 542 -34.24 6.38 -12.90
C TRP A 542 -34.61 4.91 -12.76
N ARG A 543 -34.43 4.12 -13.82
CA ARG A 543 -34.71 2.67 -13.79
C ARG A 543 -33.81 1.88 -14.74
N GLY A 544 -33.27 0.75 -14.30
CA GLY A 544 -32.58 -0.17 -15.21
C GLY A 544 -31.18 0.29 -15.61
N ASN A 545 -30.65 1.38 -15.04
CA ASN A 545 -29.36 1.92 -15.47
C ASN A 545 -28.20 1.12 -14.85
N TYR A 546 -27.11 0.96 -15.58
CA TYR A 546 -25.85 0.47 -15.04
C TYR A 546 -25.05 1.63 -14.45
N TRP A 547 -24.53 1.44 -13.24
CA TRP A 547 -23.76 2.44 -12.50
C TRP A 547 -22.41 1.83 -12.10
N SER A 548 -21.28 2.37 -12.58
CA SER A 548 -19.94 1.82 -12.29
C SER A 548 -19.49 1.91 -10.83
N ASP A 549 -20.19 2.72 -10.03
CA ASP A 549 -20.01 2.98 -8.60
C ASP A 549 -21.06 2.26 -7.73
N TYR A 550 -22.01 1.53 -8.34
CA TYR A 550 -22.95 0.70 -7.59
C TYR A 550 -22.23 -0.50 -6.96
N SER A 551 -22.41 -0.63 -5.65
CA SER A 551 -21.79 -1.68 -4.82
C SER A 551 -22.80 -2.66 -4.22
N GLY A 552 -24.01 -2.73 -4.79
CA GLY A 552 -24.99 -3.74 -4.43
C GLY A 552 -24.69 -5.07 -5.10
N TYR A 553 -25.63 -6.00 -4.96
CA TYR A 553 -25.51 -7.38 -5.41
C TYR A 553 -26.80 -7.82 -6.12
N ASP A 554 -26.68 -8.96 -6.79
CA ASP A 554 -27.68 -9.62 -7.61
C ASP A 554 -27.61 -11.09 -7.18
N ALA A 555 -28.57 -11.47 -6.32
CA ALA A 555 -28.62 -12.76 -5.66
C ALA A 555 -29.49 -13.77 -6.41
N ASP A 556 -30.44 -13.30 -7.24
CA ASP A 556 -31.27 -14.16 -8.09
C ASP A 556 -30.65 -14.44 -9.47
N GLY A 557 -29.67 -13.64 -9.89
CA GLY A 557 -28.91 -13.81 -11.12
C GLY A 557 -29.57 -13.19 -12.35
N ASP A 558 -30.59 -12.34 -12.20
CA ASP A 558 -31.35 -11.78 -13.32
C ASP A 558 -30.59 -10.67 -14.10
N GLY A 559 -29.48 -10.17 -13.55
CA GLY A 559 -28.66 -9.08 -14.10
C GLY A 559 -29.03 -7.69 -13.58
N THR A 560 -29.95 -7.60 -12.63
CA THR A 560 -30.43 -6.45 -11.88
C THR A 560 -29.97 -6.57 -10.43
N GLY A 561 -29.70 -5.45 -9.77
CA GLY A 561 -29.31 -5.43 -8.38
C GLY A 561 -30.52 -5.39 -7.43
N ASP A 562 -30.54 -6.31 -6.46
CA ASP A 562 -31.58 -6.44 -5.41
C ASP A 562 -31.76 -5.17 -4.56
N VAL A 563 -30.69 -4.38 -4.46
CA VAL A 563 -30.63 -3.16 -3.64
C VAL A 563 -30.69 -1.95 -4.56
N ALA A 564 -31.69 -1.09 -4.38
CA ALA A 564 -31.80 0.16 -5.14
C ALA A 564 -30.49 0.97 -5.07
N TYR A 565 -29.97 1.41 -6.22
CA TYR A 565 -28.84 2.35 -6.25
C TYR A 565 -29.28 3.69 -5.65
N GLN A 566 -28.50 4.22 -4.72
CA GLN A 566 -28.77 5.49 -4.06
C GLN A 566 -27.53 6.37 -4.12
N ALA A 567 -27.62 7.51 -4.80
CA ALA A 567 -26.58 8.54 -4.76
C ALA A 567 -26.69 9.32 -3.44
N VAL A 568 -26.11 8.75 -2.38
CA VAL A 568 -25.98 9.39 -1.05
C VAL A 568 -24.53 9.30 -0.58
N LYS A 569 -23.84 10.43 -0.57
CA LYS A 569 -22.63 10.65 0.21
C LYS A 569 -22.95 11.70 1.27
N VAL A 570 -22.80 11.34 2.54
CA VAL A 570 -23.00 12.28 3.65
C VAL A 570 -21.90 13.34 3.65
N PHE A 571 -20.70 12.98 3.21
CA PHE A 571 -19.63 13.94 3.00
C PHE A 571 -19.98 15.00 1.94
N ASP A 572 -20.61 14.63 0.82
CA ASP A 572 -21.00 15.59 -0.23
C ASP A 572 -22.05 16.60 0.28
N LEU A 573 -22.86 16.23 1.29
CA LEU A 573 -23.84 17.12 1.94
C LEU A 573 -23.20 18.03 2.98
N LEU A 574 -22.15 17.60 3.69
CA LEU A 574 -21.33 18.53 4.46
C LEU A 574 -20.58 19.49 3.52
N ALA A 575 -20.09 18.99 2.39
CA ALA A 575 -19.42 19.78 1.37
C ALA A 575 -20.34 20.70 0.56
N SER A 576 -21.66 20.47 0.54
CA SER A 576 -22.62 21.42 -0.03
C SER A 576 -22.93 22.57 0.95
N GLN A 577 -22.88 22.31 2.26
CA GLN A 577 -22.95 23.37 3.29
C GLN A 577 -21.68 24.22 3.34
N ASN A 578 -20.50 23.63 3.11
CA ASN A 578 -19.24 24.37 2.95
C ASN A 578 -18.40 23.78 1.81
N ALA A 579 -18.45 24.44 0.65
CA ALA A 579 -17.73 24.01 -0.57
C ALA A 579 -16.21 23.89 -0.43
N ALA A 580 -15.60 24.49 0.59
CA ALA A 580 -14.17 24.33 0.87
C ALA A 580 -13.82 22.96 1.48
N LEU A 581 -14.80 22.23 2.02
CA LEU A 581 -14.61 20.85 2.51
C LEU A 581 -14.31 19.86 1.40
N ARG A 582 -14.63 20.15 0.13
CA ARG A 582 -14.26 19.31 -1.04
C ARG A 582 -12.75 19.06 -1.14
N LEU A 583 -11.91 19.83 -0.45
CA LEU A 583 -10.49 19.55 -0.27
C LEU A 583 -10.19 18.21 0.40
N LEU A 584 -11.10 17.72 1.26
CA LEU A 584 -10.99 16.45 1.97
C LEU A 584 -11.68 15.27 1.26
N THR A 585 -12.20 15.48 0.04
CA THR A 585 -12.61 14.36 -0.84
C THR A 585 -11.44 13.36 -1.01
N TYR A 586 -11.79 12.08 -1.16
CA TYR A 586 -10.88 10.92 -1.14
C TYR A 586 -10.08 10.70 0.14
N SER A 587 -10.30 11.44 1.22
CA SER A 587 -9.62 11.11 2.47
C SER A 587 -10.22 9.85 3.13
N PRO A 588 -9.43 9.07 3.90
CA PRO A 588 -9.93 7.92 4.65
C PRO A 588 -11.06 8.28 5.60
N SER A 589 -11.04 9.48 6.20
CA SER A 589 -12.13 9.97 7.06
C SER A 589 -13.42 10.27 6.29
N ALA A 590 -13.34 10.89 5.11
CA ALA A 590 -14.52 11.12 4.27
C ALA A 590 -15.17 9.78 3.85
N GLN A 591 -14.35 8.82 3.44
CA GLN A 591 -14.81 7.47 3.07
C GLN A 591 -15.41 6.71 4.27
N ALA A 592 -14.80 6.82 5.45
CA ALA A 592 -15.33 6.23 6.68
C ALA A 592 -16.68 6.83 7.09
N LEU A 593 -16.88 8.13 6.89
CA LEU A 593 -18.16 8.81 7.13
C LEU A 593 -19.25 8.31 6.18
N ASP A 594 -18.97 8.26 4.87
CA ASP A 594 -19.90 7.74 3.85
C ASP A 594 -20.19 6.24 4.02
N PHE A 595 -19.21 5.45 4.50
CA PHE A 595 -19.43 4.06 4.87
C PHE A 595 -20.33 3.94 6.10
N GLY A 596 -20.05 4.70 7.17
CA GLY A 596 -20.86 4.73 8.39
C GLY A 596 -22.31 5.10 8.11
N ALA A 597 -22.55 6.11 7.27
CA ALA A 597 -23.90 6.52 6.85
C ALA A 597 -24.68 5.41 6.11
N ARG A 598 -24.00 4.62 5.28
CA ARG A 598 -24.60 3.46 4.57
C ARG A 598 -24.91 2.30 5.51
N VAL A 599 -24.07 2.06 6.52
CA VAL A 599 -24.26 1.00 7.53
C VAL A 599 -25.33 1.37 8.56
N PHE A 600 -25.53 2.66 8.84
CA PHE A 600 -26.51 3.15 9.82
C PHE A 600 -27.53 4.12 9.16
N PRO A 601 -28.59 3.59 8.49
CA PRO A 601 -29.56 4.40 7.73
C PRO A 601 -30.29 5.48 8.54
N LEU A 602 -30.30 5.37 9.86
CA LEU A 602 -30.81 6.40 10.79
C LEU A 602 -30.15 7.79 10.62
N PHE A 603 -28.95 7.84 10.03
CA PHE A 603 -28.22 9.08 9.74
C PHE A 603 -28.19 9.43 8.24
N ALA A 604 -28.85 8.65 7.39
CA ALA A 604 -28.87 8.88 5.94
C ALA A 604 -30.04 9.81 5.54
N PRO A 605 -29.78 10.96 4.91
CA PRO A 605 -30.83 11.83 4.36
C PRO A 605 -31.47 11.22 3.11
N ARG A 606 -32.64 11.74 2.69
CA ARG A 606 -33.39 11.22 1.53
C ARG A 606 -32.51 11.17 0.27
N PRO A 607 -32.46 10.04 -0.46
CA PRO A 607 -31.63 9.90 -1.66
C PRO A 607 -32.12 10.81 -2.79
N LEU A 608 -31.15 11.46 -3.47
CA LEU A 608 -31.42 12.41 -4.56
C LEU A 608 -31.59 11.72 -5.91
N VAL A 609 -30.86 10.62 -6.12
CA VAL A 609 -31.09 9.64 -7.19
C VAL A 609 -31.38 8.31 -6.52
N ARG A 610 -32.47 7.67 -6.93
CA ARG A 610 -32.82 6.30 -6.56
C ARG A 610 -33.20 5.55 -7.84
N ASP A 611 -32.37 4.59 -8.23
CA ASP A 611 -32.72 3.62 -9.27
C ASP A 611 -33.16 2.34 -8.55
N GLU A 612 -34.42 1.94 -8.72
CA GLU A 612 -34.98 0.77 -8.02
C GLU A 612 -34.59 -0.57 -8.65
N ALA A 613 -33.98 -0.55 -9.83
CA ALA A 613 -33.58 -1.73 -10.58
C ALA A 613 -32.24 -1.48 -11.30
N PRO A 614 -31.14 -1.18 -10.58
CA PRO A 614 -29.85 -0.89 -11.21
C PRO A 614 -29.31 -2.16 -11.90
N ARG A 615 -28.82 -2.07 -13.14
CA ARG A 615 -28.22 -3.24 -13.80
C ARG A 615 -26.83 -3.56 -13.22
N MET A 616 -26.50 -4.85 -13.13
CA MET A 616 -25.17 -5.34 -12.72
C MET A 616 -24.11 -5.26 -13.81
N ARG A 617 -24.54 -5.18 -15.07
CA ARG A 617 -23.66 -5.03 -16.24
C ARG A 617 -24.28 -4.03 -17.23
N PRO A 618 -23.47 -3.20 -17.92
CA PRO A 618 -23.98 -2.34 -18.96
C PRO A 618 -24.51 -3.18 -20.13
N LEU A 619 -25.57 -2.70 -20.80
CA LEU A 619 -25.95 -3.19 -22.13
C LEU A 619 -24.78 -2.99 -23.10
N PRO A 620 -24.55 -3.87 -24.09
CA PRO A 620 -23.39 -3.79 -25.00
C PRO A 620 -23.18 -2.41 -25.62
N PRO A 621 -21.91 -2.00 -25.86
CA PRO A 621 -21.63 -0.67 -26.39
C PRO A 621 -22.19 -0.51 -27.81
N PRO A 622 -22.76 0.67 -28.16
CA PRO A 622 -23.29 0.92 -29.50
C PRO A 622 -22.22 0.93 -30.61
N TYR A 623 -20.94 0.80 -30.26
CA TYR A 623 -19.81 0.74 -31.20
C TYR A 623 -18.75 -0.26 -30.74
N THR A 624 -18.20 -1.02 -31.69
CA THR A 624 -17.07 -1.92 -31.47
C THR A 624 -15.73 -1.21 -31.73
N SER A 625 -14.87 -1.11 -30.71
CA SER A 625 -13.54 -0.49 -30.85
C SER A 625 -12.48 -1.50 -31.32
N LYS A 626 -11.65 -1.14 -32.31
CA LYS A 626 -10.43 -1.91 -32.64
C LYS A 626 -9.36 -1.64 -31.59
N ARG A 627 -8.84 -2.70 -30.94
CA ARG A 627 -7.69 -2.61 -30.01
C ARG A 627 -6.43 -2.12 -30.74
N VAL A 628 -5.94 -0.93 -30.37
CA VAL A 628 -4.57 -0.50 -30.69
C VAL A 628 -3.67 -0.98 -29.56
N ALA A 629 -2.54 -1.62 -29.90
CA ALA A 629 -1.66 -2.25 -28.91
C ALA A 629 -0.24 -1.69 -29.00
N SER A 630 0.16 -0.85 -28.05
CA SER A 630 1.58 -0.58 -27.78
C SER A 630 1.98 -1.35 -26.50
N ARG A 631 2.71 -2.46 -26.67
CA ARG A 631 2.93 -3.47 -25.60
C ARG A 631 4.36 -3.58 -25.08
N GLN A 632 5.34 -2.96 -25.75
CA GLN A 632 6.76 -3.26 -25.48
C GLN A 632 7.37 -2.49 -24.29
N GLY A 633 6.99 -1.24 -24.04
CA GLY A 633 7.49 -0.47 -22.89
C GLY A 633 7.06 -1.03 -21.53
N TRP A 634 5.87 -1.65 -21.48
CA TRP A 634 5.25 -2.19 -20.26
C TRP A 634 6.04 -3.30 -19.59
N LEU A 635 6.45 -4.30 -20.37
CA LEU A 635 7.21 -5.45 -19.85
C LEU A 635 8.51 -5.00 -19.20
N LEU A 636 9.21 -4.02 -19.80
CA LEU A 636 10.45 -3.48 -19.27
C LEU A 636 10.21 -2.69 -17.97
N PHE A 637 9.19 -1.84 -17.90
CA PHE A 637 8.89 -1.09 -16.68
C PHE A 637 8.42 -1.98 -15.51
N ALA A 638 7.45 -2.87 -15.75
CA ALA A 638 6.92 -3.76 -14.72
C ALA A 638 7.97 -4.78 -14.25
N SER A 639 8.77 -5.37 -15.15
CA SER A 639 9.86 -6.26 -14.75
C SER A 639 10.97 -5.52 -14.00
N LEU A 640 11.37 -4.31 -14.44
CA LEU A 640 12.40 -3.53 -13.76
C LEU A 640 11.98 -3.13 -12.34
N THR A 641 10.75 -2.63 -12.15
CA THR A 641 10.22 -2.28 -10.83
C THR A 641 10.11 -3.50 -9.91
N LEU A 642 9.61 -4.64 -10.41
CA LEU A 642 9.55 -5.88 -9.65
C LEU A 642 10.95 -6.41 -9.31
N THR A 643 11.91 -6.38 -10.25
CA THR A 643 13.29 -6.82 -10.04
C THR A 643 14.02 -5.93 -9.04
N LEU A 644 13.88 -4.61 -9.11
CA LEU A 644 14.45 -3.68 -8.11
C LEU A 644 13.87 -3.93 -6.71
N GLY A 645 12.55 -4.13 -6.62
CA GLY A 645 11.88 -4.52 -5.38
C GLY A 645 12.38 -5.85 -4.82
N VAL A 646 12.44 -6.89 -5.66
CA VAL A 646 12.94 -8.22 -5.27
C VAL A 646 14.41 -8.20 -4.87
N LEU A 647 15.28 -7.42 -5.54
CA LEU A 647 16.67 -7.23 -5.12
C LEU A 647 16.78 -6.56 -3.73
N GLY A 648 15.86 -5.65 -3.40
CA GLY A 648 15.70 -5.08 -2.06
C GLY A 648 15.37 -6.10 -0.97
N VAL A 649 14.80 -7.26 -1.32
CA VAL A 649 14.40 -8.35 -0.40
C VAL A 649 15.33 -9.58 -0.48
N ALA A 650 15.96 -9.84 -1.63
CA ALA A 650 16.77 -11.03 -1.91
C ALA A 650 18.06 -11.08 -1.08
N ARG A 651 18.34 -12.22 -0.44
CA ARG A 651 19.56 -12.44 0.37
C ARG A 651 20.81 -12.11 -0.45
N PRO A 652 21.70 -11.19 0.00
CA PRO A 652 23.01 -11.07 -0.63
C PRO A 652 23.76 -12.39 -0.42
N ARG A 653 24.05 -13.11 -1.51
CA ARG A 653 25.02 -14.21 -1.46
C ARG A 653 26.39 -13.61 -1.17
N VAL A 654 26.90 -13.82 0.04
CA VAL A 654 28.29 -13.51 0.36
C VAL A 654 29.17 -14.50 -0.38
N GLN A 655 29.67 -14.11 -1.55
CA GLN A 655 30.78 -14.81 -2.16
C GLN A 655 32.04 -14.48 -1.35
N ALA A 656 32.65 -15.51 -0.78
CA ALA A 656 33.94 -15.41 -0.12
C ALA A 656 34.99 -15.03 -1.18
N PHE A 657 35.49 -13.80 -1.12
CA PHE A 657 36.58 -13.36 -1.99
C PHE A 657 37.87 -14.04 -1.55
N ARG A 658 38.43 -14.90 -2.42
CA ARG A 658 39.69 -15.61 -2.17
C ARG A 658 40.60 -15.55 -3.39
N LYS A 659 41.58 -14.62 -3.38
CA LYS A 659 42.95 -14.91 -3.80
C LYS A 659 43.96 -13.77 -3.54
N GLN A 660 45.08 -14.17 -2.93
CA GLN A 660 46.45 -13.68 -3.10
C GLN A 660 46.72 -12.16 -3.06
N LYS A 661 47.54 -11.76 -2.07
CA LYS A 661 49.00 -11.84 -2.28
C LYS A 661 49.75 -12.04 -0.97
N GLU A 662 50.64 -13.02 -0.91
CA GLU A 662 51.57 -13.17 0.20
C GLU A 662 52.58 -12.01 0.18
N ARG A 663 52.80 -11.40 1.35
CA ARG A 663 54.10 -10.84 1.72
C ARG A 663 54.36 -11.15 3.19
N THR A 664 55.16 -12.17 3.42
CA THR A 664 55.79 -12.49 4.70
C THR A 664 56.51 -11.27 5.25
N GLY A 665 56.22 -10.93 6.50
CA GLY A 665 56.72 -9.71 7.14
C GLY A 665 56.82 -9.86 8.65
N LYS A 666 57.56 -10.89 9.13
CA LYS A 666 57.98 -10.93 10.53
C LYS A 666 58.78 -9.66 10.84
N ARG A 667 58.23 -8.78 11.68
CA ARG A 667 59.00 -7.86 12.52
C ARG A 667 58.53 -7.98 13.95
N VAL A 668 59.20 -8.86 14.69
CA VAL A 668 59.39 -8.65 16.12
C VAL A 668 60.20 -7.37 16.24
N MET A 669 59.67 -6.38 16.97
CA MET A 669 60.47 -5.27 17.48
C MET A 669 60.16 -5.11 18.95
N ALA A 670 61.11 -5.54 19.79
CA ALA A 670 61.24 -4.98 21.12
C ALA A 670 61.78 -3.55 20.97
N VAL A 671 61.09 -2.58 21.56
CA VAL A 671 61.62 -1.24 21.83
C VAL A 671 61.19 -0.87 23.24
N GLN A 672 62.16 -0.62 24.12
CA GLN A 672 61.89 -0.07 25.45
C GLN A 672 61.43 1.38 25.31
N LEU A 673 60.31 1.73 25.94
CA LEU A 673 59.98 3.09 26.38
C LEU A 673 59.00 2.98 27.55
N ALA A 674 59.42 3.38 28.76
CA ALA A 674 58.62 3.25 29.98
C ALA A 674 57.58 4.38 30.12
N GLY A 675 56.72 4.53 29.10
CA GLY A 675 55.75 5.62 29.00
C GLY A 675 54.42 5.35 29.72
N ALA A 676 53.76 6.44 30.12
CA ALA A 676 52.34 6.43 30.49
C ALA A 676 51.47 6.20 29.23
N VAL A 677 50.46 5.33 29.31
CA VAL A 677 49.53 5.03 28.21
C VAL A 677 48.09 5.46 28.51
N ILE A 678 47.71 5.55 29.78
CA ILE A 678 46.45 6.18 30.24
C ILE A 678 46.79 7.19 31.32
N LYS A 679 46.25 8.41 31.22
CA LYS A 679 46.37 9.48 32.22
C LYS A 679 44.98 10.00 32.57
N VAL A 680 44.66 10.01 33.87
CA VAL A 680 43.38 10.48 34.42
C VAL A 680 43.67 11.51 35.50
N SER A 681 43.00 12.66 35.43
CA SER A 681 43.25 13.80 36.32
C SER A 681 41.93 14.48 36.71
N ASN A 682 41.63 14.42 38.01
CA ASN A 682 40.45 14.99 38.67
C ASN A 682 39.11 14.54 38.04
N LEU A 683 39.07 13.29 37.55
CA LEU A 683 37.91 12.73 36.86
C LEU A 683 36.70 12.72 37.78
N THR A 684 35.66 13.44 37.39
CA THR A 684 34.40 13.56 38.15
C THR A 684 33.21 13.29 37.24
N ARG A 685 32.31 12.41 37.67
CA ARG A 685 31.10 12.04 36.91
C ARG A 685 29.86 12.10 37.81
N ARG A 686 28.91 12.96 37.42
CA ARG A 686 27.62 13.15 38.07
C ARG A 686 26.49 12.51 37.26
N PHE A 687 25.55 11.87 37.95
CA PHE A 687 24.29 11.37 37.40
C PHE A 687 23.15 11.96 38.25
N GLY A 688 22.51 13.01 37.74
CA GLY A 688 21.63 13.84 38.57
C GLY A 688 22.38 14.37 39.79
N ASN A 689 21.85 14.11 40.98
CA ASN A 689 22.45 14.53 42.25
C ASN A 689 23.60 13.62 42.73
N VAL A 690 23.75 12.41 42.17
CA VAL A 690 24.75 11.43 42.62
C VAL A 690 26.10 11.69 41.94
N ARG A 691 27.15 11.88 42.74
CA ARG A 691 28.56 11.78 42.28
C ARG A 691 28.95 10.31 42.26
N ALA A 692 29.01 9.72 41.07
CA ALA A 692 29.41 8.32 40.87
C ALA A 692 30.93 8.14 40.75
N VAL A 693 31.63 9.21 40.40
CA VAL A 693 33.10 9.35 40.48
C VAL A 693 33.37 10.79 40.94
N ASP A 694 34.27 10.97 41.91
CA ASP A 694 34.58 12.26 42.53
C ASP A 694 36.11 12.46 42.60
N SER A 695 36.63 13.35 41.76
CA SER A 695 38.04 13.80 41.72
C SER A 695 39.09 12.68 41.64
N VAL A 696 38.84 11.63 40.85
CA VAL A 696 39.76 10.48 40.73
C VAL A 696 40.95 10.80 39.79
N SER A 697 42.17 10.52 40.25
CA SER A 697 43.42 10.74 39.50
C SER A 697 44.34 9.52 39.56
N PHE A 698 44.81 9.04 38.41
CA PHE A 698 45.79 7.94 38.28
C PHE A 698 46.43 7.91 36.89
N VAL A 699 47.51 7.15 36.76
CA VAL A 699 48.25 6.89 35.52
C VAL A 699 48.48 5.39 35.37
N VAL A 700 48.34 4.86 34.16
CA VAL A 700 48.67 3.47 33.79
C VAL A 700 49.83 3.48 32.80
N ARG A 701 50.84 2.64 33.03
CA ARG A 701 52.04 2.46 32.21
C ARG A 701 51.86 1.36 31.17
N GLU A 702 52.67 1.38 30.11
CA GLU A 702 52.65 0.33 29.09
C GLU A 702 52.98 -1.04 29.69
N GLY A 703 52.20 -2.08 29.34
CA GLY A 703 52.34 -3.44 29.85
C GLY A 703 51.82 -3.67 31.28
N GLU A 704 51.41 -2.62 32.00
CA GLU A 704 50.91 -2.70 33.37
C GLU A 704 49.51 -3.35 33.41
N THR A 705 49.28 -4.26 34.38
CA THR A 705 47.95 -4.80 34.67
C THR A 705 47.37 -4.20 35.95
N VAL A 706 46.40 -3.29 35.80
CA VAL A 706 45.79 -2.51 36.89
C VAL A 706 44.38 -3.00 37.21
N ALA A 707 44.14 -3.37 38.47
CA ALA A 707 42.81 -3.65 38.99
C ALA A 707 42.15 -2.39 39.56
N LEU A 708 40.94 -2.06 39.09
CA LEU A 708 40.03 -1.15 39.78
C LEU A 708 39.22 -1.99 40.78
N TRP A 709 39.57 -1.91 42.06
CA TRP A 709 38.95 -2.67 43.15
C TRP A 709 37.88 -1.84 43.87
N GLY A 710 36.83 -2.49 44.36
CA GLY A 710 35.84 -1.88 45.24
C GLY A 710 34.47 -2.53 45.14
N ALA A 711 33.57 -2.16 46.04
CA ALA A 711 32.19 -2.66 46.08
C ALA A 711 31.39 -2.31 44.81
N ASN A 712 30.20 -2.91 44.68
CA ASN A 712 29.26 -2.52 43.62
C ASN A 712 28.77 -1.08 43.87
N GLY A 713 28.77 -0.26 42.83
CA GLY A 713 28.48 1.18 42.94
C GLY A 713 29.69 2.09 43.22
N ALA A 714 30.89 1.55 43.49
CA ALA A 714 32.09 2.35 43.81
C ALA A 714 32.67 3.20 42.64
N GLY A 715 32.02 3.22 41.47
CA GLY A 715 32.45 4.02 40.31
C GLY A 715 33.30 3.29 39.26
N LYS A 716 33.71 2.04 39.50
CA LYS A 716 34.61 1.23 38.64
C LYS A 716 34.22 1.29 37.14
N THR A 717 33.04 0.78 36.79
CA THR A 717 32.46 0.77 35.44
C THR A 717 32.29 2.19 34.86
N THR A 718 31.97 3.16 35.71
CA THR A 718 31.82 4.57 35.31
C THR A 718 33.13 5.15 34.80
N ILE A 719 34.26 4.82 35.44
CA ILE A 719 35.60 5.23 35.01
C ILE A 719 35.92 4.64 33.63
N LEU A 720 35.74 3.33 33.42
CA LEU A 720 35.97 2.71 32.10
C LEU A 720 35.13 3.35 30.99
N ARG A 721 33.86 3.66 31.27
CA ARG A 721 32.96 4.37 30.33
C ARG A 721 33.41 5.80 30.03
N CYS A 722 34.02 6.50 31.00
CA CYS A 722 34.63 7.81 30.76
C CYS A 722 35.88 7.69 29.89
N LEU A 723 36.76 6.71 30.14
CA LEU A 723 37.95 6.44 29.32
C LEU A 723 37.61 6.15 27.85
N LEU A 724 36.49 5.47 27.57
CA LEU A 724 36.01 5.21 26.20
C LEU A 724 35.29 6.40 25.55
N GLY A 725 35.07 7.50 26.27
CA GLY A 725 34.28 8.64 25.80
C GLY A 725 32.77 8.38 25.68
N LEU A 726 32.26 7.31 26.30
CA LEU A 726 30.84 6.98 26.33
C LEU A 726 30.06 7.84 27.34
N LEU A 727 30.75 8.34 28.37
CA LEU A 727 30.22 9.29 29.33
C LEU A 727 31.01 10.60 29.30
N ARG A 728 30.29 11.72 29.45
CA ARG A 728 30.91 13.02 29.72
C ARG A 728 31.32 13.14 31.18
N PHE A 729 32.50 13.67 31.42
CA PHE A 729 33.07 13.89 32.76
C PHE A 729 33.61 15.32 32.88
N GLU A 730 33.86 15.73 34.11
CA GLU A 730 34.69 16.88 34.47
C GLU A 730 36.11 16.37 34.79
N GLY A 731 37.14 17.22 34.60
CA GLY A 731 38.55 16.81 34.64
C GLY A 731 39.11 16.45 33.26
N GLU A 732 40.26 15.76 33.25
CA GLU A 732 40.95 15.32 32.02
C GLU A 732 41.16 13.80 32.03
N ALA A 733 40.94 13.15 30.89
CA ALA A 733 41.33 11.77 30.67
C ALA A 733 41.90 11.59 29.26
N ARG A 734 43.10 11.01 29.17
CA ARG A 734 43.80 10.69 27.92
C ARG A 734 44.15 9.22 27.83
N VAL A 735 44.01 8.66 26.64
CA VAL A 735 44.41 7.29 26.30
C VAL A 735 45.25 7.36 25.02
N LEU A 736 46.50 6.91 25.08
CA LEU A 736 47.47 6.93 23.96
C LEU A 736 47.59 8.31 23.27
N GLY A 737 47.52 9.37 24.07
CA GLY A 737 47.66 10.77 23.62
C GLY A 737 46.37 11.38 23.04
N TYR A 738 45.27 10.62 22.98
CA TYR A 738 43.95 11.07 22.56
C TYR A 738 43.10 11.47 23.77
N ALA A 739 42.40 12.61 23.69
CA ALA A 739 41.46 13.04 24.72
C ALA A 739 40.17 12.21 24.67
N ALA A 740 39.78 11.56 25.77
CA ALA A 740 38.67 10.60 25.78
C ALA A 740 37.31 11.23 25.43
N ASP A 741 37.07 12.49 25.77
CA ASP A 741 35.82 13.21 25.52
C ASP A 741 35.70 13.74 24.07
N ARG A 742 36.80 14.23 23.49
CA ARG A 742 36.85 14.88 22.16
C ARG A 742 37.22 13.91 21.04
N GLU A 743 38.14 12.99 21.31
CA GLU A 743 38.75 12.07 20.34
C GLU A 743 38.30 10.61 20.57
N SER A 744 37.12 10.43 21.18
CA SER A 744 36.56 9.13 21.58
C SER A 744 36.53 8.05 20.49
N LEU A 745 36.46 8.42 19.20
CA LEU A 745 36.53 7.47 18.08
C LEU A 745 37.94 6.88 17.91
N ALA A 746 38.99 7.69 18.08
CA ALA A 746 40.37 7.24 18.03
C ALA A 746 40.70 6.36 19.25
N VAL A 747 40.20 6.74 20.44
CA VAL A 747 40.32 5.91 21.64
C VAL A 747 39.63 4.54 21.46
N ARG A 748 38.35 4.51 21.04
CA ARG A 748 37.61 3.26 20.80
C ARG A 748 38.20 2.41 19.68
N GLN A 749 38.99 2.99 18.78
CA GLN A 749 39.77 2.23 17.79
C GLN A 749 40.97 1.52 18.42
N GLN A 750 41.74 2.21 19.26
CA GLN A 750 42.98 1.70 19.88
C GLN A 750 42.74 0.88 21.17
N VAL A 751 41.51 0.86 21.68
CA VAL A 751 41.13 0.13 22.89
C VAL A 751 40.20 -1.04 22.56
N GLY A 752 40.49 -2.20 23.13
CA GLY A 752 39.53 -3.31 23.25
C GLY A 752 38.75 -3.17 24.55
N TYR A 753 37.42 -3.36 24.51
CA TYR A 753 36.57 -3.27 25.70
C TYR A 753 35.65 -4.48 25.80
N VAL A 754 35.67 -5.13 26.96
CA VAL A 754 34.73 -6.20 27.33
C VAL A 754 33.78 -5.66 28.41
N PRO A 755 32.47 -5.48 28.11
CA PRO A 755 31.49 -5.00 29.07
C PRO A 755 31.04 -6.11 30.06
N GLN A 756 30.59 -5.69 31.24
CA GLN A 756 30.04 -6.57 32.29
C GLN A 756 28.85 -7.42 31.80
N LEU A 757 27.99 -6.82 30.97
CA LEU A 757 26.87 -7.47 30.30
C LEU A 757 27.04 -7.37 28.79
N ILE A 758 27.07 -8.53 28.12
CA ILE A 758 27.37 -8.64 26.69
C ILE A 758 26.07 -8.67 25.90
N HIS A 759 25.64 -7.49 25.47
CA HIS A 759 24.46 -7.29 24.64
C HIS A 759 24.86 -7.19 23.16
N LEU A 760 24.94 -8.35 22.51
CA LEU A 760 25.18 -8.50 21.08
C LEU A 760 23.87 -8.84 20.36
N HIS A 761 23.81 -8.61 19.04
CA HIS A 761 22.60 -8.86 18.24
C HIS A 761 22.18 -10.33 18.31
N PRO A 762 21.03 -10.66 18.93
CA PRO A 762 20.73 -12.04 19.34
C PRO A 762 20.57 -13.00 18.16
N ASP A 763 20.06 -12.51 17.03
CA ASP A 763 19.79 -13.32 15.84
C ASP A 763 20.99 -13.48 14.91
N GLN A 764 22.02 -12.64 15.03
CA GLN A 764 23.21 -12.73 14.18
C GLN A 764 24.05 -13.95 14.58
N THR A 765 24.70 -14.61 13.61
CA THR A 765 25.65 -15.69 13.95
C THR A 765 26.95 -15.12 14.54
N VAL A 766 27.73 -15.98 15.20
CA VAL A 766 29.08 -15.63 15.68
C VAL A 766 29.94 -15.06 14.55
N LEU A 767 29.92 -15.70 13.38
CA LEU A 767 30.66 -15.29 12.19
C LEU A 767 30.13 -13.97 11.60
N GLU A 768 28.80 -13.81 11.49
CA GLU A 768 28.17 -12.54 11.06
C GLU A 768 28.58 -11.38 11.98
N THR A 769 28.57 -11.60 13.30
CA THR A 769 28.91 -10.62 14.33
C THR A 769 30.39 -10.22 14.23
N MET A 770 31.29 -11.20 14.18
CA MET A 770 32.74 -10.97 14.03
C MET A 770 33.05 -10.18 12.75
N HIS A 771 32.50 -10.56 11.60
CA HIS A 771 32.74 -9.83 10.35
C HIS A 771 32.15 -8.42 10.34
N PHE A 772 31.00 -8.18 10.98
CA PHE A 772 30.42 -6.85 11.10
C PHE A 772 31.35 -5.91 11.89
N TYR A 773 31.80 -6.33 13.07
CA TYR A 773 32.70 -5.53 13.90
C TYR A 773 34.12 -5.43 13.34
N ALA A 774 34.60 -6.43 12.61
CA ALA A 774 35.89 -6.38 11.90
C ALA A 774 35.88 -5.28 10.83
N ARG A 775 34.87 -5.29 9.94
CA ARG A 775 34.69 -4.25 8.92
C ARG A 775 34.57 -2.85 9.52
N LEU A 776 33.83 -2.73 10.63
CA LEU A 776 33.66 -1.47 11.34
C LEU A 776 34.98 -0.91 11.91
N ARG A 777 35.87 -1.80 12.38
CA ARG A 777 37.21 -1.46 12.89
C ARG A 777 38.28 -1.36 11.78
N GLY A 778 37.94 -1.55 10.50
CA GLY A 778 38.89 -1.56 9.38
C GLY A 778 39.77 -2.81 9.31
N VAL A 779 39.37 -3.91 9.97
CA VAL A 779 40.14 -5.15 10.11
C VAL A 779 39.83 -6.13 8.97
N ALA A 780 40.86 -6.78 8.45
CA ALA A 780 40.77 -7.77 7.38
C ALA A 780 39.99 -9.03 7.81
N ALA A 781 39.34 -9.71 6.86
CA ALA A 781 38.45 -10.84 7.15
C ALA A 781 39.22 -12.06 7.68
N GLU A 782 40.48 -12.22 7.29
CA GLU A 782 41.39 -13.28 7.70
C GLU A 782 41.64 -13.26 9.22
N ARG A 783 41.69 -12.07 9.85
CA ARG A 783 41.85 -11.95 11.31
C ARG A 783 40.64 -12.49 12.07
N VAL A 784 39.44 -12.49 11.46
CA VAL A 784 38.27 -13.17 12.03
C VAL A 784 38.48 -14.68 12.04
N GLU A 785 38.92 -15.28 10.94
CA GLU A 785 39.20 -16.73 10.87
C GLU A 785 40.36 -17.15 11.80
N THR A 786 41.35 -16.29 11.99
CA THR A 786 42.42 -16.49 12.98
C THR A 786 41.85 -16.49 14.40
N LEU A 787 41.10 -15.45 14.79
CA LEU A 787 40.54 -15.34 16.14
C LEU A 787 39.49 -16.42 16.44
N LEU A 788 38.68 -16.84 15.47
CA LEU A 788 37.73 -17.94 15.66
C LEU A 788 38.43 -19.26 16.00
N ARG A 789 39.66 -19.49 15.49
CA ARG A 789 40.48 -20.66 15.80
C ARG A 789 41.28 -20.49 17.09
N GLU A 790 41.95 -19.36 17.27
CA GLU A 790 42.73 -19.03 18.47
C GLU A 790 41.89 -19.07 19.76
N TRP A 791 40.59 -18.75 19.66
CA TRP A 791 39.66 -18.66 20.80
C TRP A 791 38.58 -19.75 20.80
N GLU A 792 38.75 -20.82 20.02
CA GLU A 792 37.88 -22.01 19.97
C GLU A 792 36.39 -21.73 19.64
N LEU A 793 36.13 -20.63 18.93
CA LEU A 793 34.78 -20.23 18.51
C LEU A 793 34.37 -20.81 17.15
N GLU A 794 35.30 -21.36 16.37
CA GLU A 794 35.07 -21.97 15.05
C GLU A 794 33.93 -23.03 15.05
N PRO A 795 33.82 -23.98 16.02
CA PRO A 795 32.71 -24.93 16.07
C PRO A 795 31.34 -24.29 16.32
N HIS A 796 31.30 -22.99 16.58
CA HIS A 796 30.10 -22.21 16.91
C HIS A 796 29.90 -21.02 15.96
N ALA A 797 30.71 -20.89 14.91
CA ALA A 797 30.67 -19.80 13.92
C ALA A 797 29.25 -19.54 13.34
N GLU A 798 28.51 -20.60 13.04
CA GLU A 798 27.13 -20.53 12.49
C GLU A 798 26.03 -20.50 13.55
N LYS A 799 26.35 -20.60 14.85
CA LYS A 799 25.33 -20.49 15.90
C LYS A 799 24.89 -19.03 16.07
N PRO A 800 23.57 -18.76 16.23
CA PRO A 800 23.10 -17.42 16.57
C PRO A 800 23.54 -17.06 18.00
N VAL A 801 23.87 -15.79 18.23
CA VAL A 801 24.44 -15.29 19.49
C VAL A 801 23.57 -15.61 20.70
N HIS A 802 22.23 -15.57 20.58
CA HIS A 802 21.35 -15.91 21.71
C HIS A 802 21.55 -17.34 22.23
N ALA A 803 21.90 -18.29 21.34
CA ALA A 803 22.07 -19.71 21.63
C ALA A 803 23.47 -20.08 22.20
N LEU A 804 24.35 -19.09 22.41
CA LEU A 804 25.63 -19.29 23.10
C LEU A 804 25.45 -19.33 24.64
N SER A 805 26.25 -20.16 25.31
CA SER A 805 26.40 -20.15 26.76
C SER A 805 27.07 -18.86 27.25
N GLY A 806 27.00 -18.57 28.56
CA GLY A 806 27.64 -17.39 29.15
C GLY A 806 29.15 -17.30 28.86
N GLY A 807 29.88 -18.41 29.05
CA GLY A 807 31.31 -18.51 28.71
C GLY A 807 31.61 -18.28 27.24
N LEU A 808 30.78 -18.80 26.33
CA LEU A 808 30.96 -18.56 24.88
C LEU A 808 30.63 -17.12 24.48
N LYS A 809 29.68 -16.47 25.15
CA LYS A 809 29.40 -15.03 24.97
C LYS A 809 30.58 -14.17 25.45
N GLN A 810 31.19 -14.52 26.58
CA GLN A 810 32.44 -13.89 27.04
C GLN A 810 33.57 -14.11 26.01
N LYS A 811 33.88 -15.35 25.60
CA LYS A 811 34.89 -15.64 24.56
C LYS A 811 34.66 -14.80 23.29
N LEU A 812 33.41 -14.68 22.83
CA LEU A 812 33.06 -13.81 21.70
C LEU A 812 33.34 -12.32 21.98
N ALA A 813 32.96 -11.78 23.14
CA ALA A 813 33.22 -10.38 23.47
C ALA A 813 34.72 -10.04 23.54
N LEU A 814 35.56 -10.94 24.07
CA LEU A 814 37.01 -10.75 24.07
C LEU A 814 37.60 -10.89 22.66
N ALA A 815 37.12 -11.83 21.84
CA ALA A 815 37.50 -11.91 20.43
C ALA A 815 37.13 -10.62 19.65
N LEU A 816 35.97 -10.02 19.94
CA LEU A 816 35.54 -8.73 19.37
C LEU A 816 36.41 -7.55 19.86
N ALA A 817 36.84 -7.57 21.12
CA ALA A 817 37.78 -6.60 21.68
C ALA A 817 39.18 -6.73 21.02
N LEU A 818 39.62 -7.95 20.71
CA LEU A 818 40.93 -8.27 20.12
C LEU A 818 41.00 -8.16 18.60
N LEU A 819 39.91 -7.84 17.90
CA LEU A 819 39.86 -7.72 16.43
C LEU A 819 40.97 -6.84 15.85
N SER A 820 41.19 -5.65 16.43
CA SER A 820 42.22 -4.69 16.00
C SER A 820 43.60 -4.95 16.61
N ASP A 821 43.78 -6.03 17.35
CA ASP A 821 44.95 -6.31 18.19
C ASP A 821 45.38 -5.12 19.10
N PRO A 822 44.45 -4.50 19.85
CA PRO A 822 44.73 -3.26 20.58
C PRO A 822 45.84 -3.44 21.63
N PRO A 823 46.65 -2.42 21.93
CA PRO A 823 47.64 -2.44 23.01
C PRO A 823 47.01 -2.38 24.42
N ILE A 824 45.78 -1.87 24.53
CA ILE A 824 45.05 -1.67 25.79
C ILE A 824 43.74 -2.47 25.78
N LEU A 825 43.50 -3.23 26.84
CA LEU A 825 42.20 -3.87 27.11
C LEU A 825 41.57 -3.31 28.39
N LEU A 826 40.32 -2.86 28.27
CA LEU A 826 39.46 -2.47 29.39
C LEU A 826 38.44 -3.59 29.66
N LEU A 827 38.41 -4.14 30.86
CA LEU A 827 37.62 -5.33 31.20
C LEU A 827 36.70 -5.04 32.39
N ASP A 828 35.40 -5.05 32.19
CA ASP A 828 34.42 -4.60 33.18
C ASP A 828 33.78 -5.82 33.88
N GLU A 829 34.32 -6.25 35.03
CA GLU A 829 33.91 -7.47 35.76
C GLU A 829 33.74 -8.72 34.86
N PRO A 830 34.78 -9.08 34.07
CA PRO A 830 34.66 -10.00 32.92
C PRO A 830 34.33 -11.47 33.30
N THR A 831 34.42 -11.80 34.58
CA THR A 831 34.23 -13.14 35.17
C THR A 831 32.93 -13.28 35.95
N ALA A 832 32.19 -12.19 36.22
CA ALA A 832 31.08 -12.17 37.19
C ALA A 832 29.91 -13.11 36.85
N HIS A 833 29.80 -13.52 35.58
CA HIS A 833 28.76 -14.40 35.06
C HIS A 833 29.30 -15.76 34.57
N LEU A 834 30.48 -16.17 35.05
CA LEU A 834 31.13 -17.44 34.72
C LEU A 834 31.09 -18.40 35.90
N ASP A 835 30.94 -19.69 35.62
CA ASP A 835 31.21 -20.75 36.59
C ASP A 835 32.71 -20.87 36.91
N THR A 836 33.06 -21.63 37.95
CA THR A 836 34.43 -21.77 38.44
C THR A 836 35.40 -22.29 37.38
N ALA A 837 34.95 -23.17 36.47
CA ALA A 837 35.81 -23.76 35.44
C ALA A 837 36.04 -22.78 34.29
N ALA A 838 34.97 -22.19 33.75
CA ALA A 838 35.05 -21.18 32.70
C ALA A 838 35.82 -19.93 33.17
N ARG A 839 35.73 -19.58 34.47
CA ARG A 839 36.53 -18.51 35.07
C ARG A 839 38.03 -18.83 35.13
N ALA A 840 38.40 -20.06 35.47
CA ALA A 840 39.81 -20.46 35.51
C ALA A 840 40.42 -20.41 34.10
N GLU A 841 39.69 -20.91 33.10
CA GLU A 841 40.04 -20.78 31.68
C GLU A 841 40.19 -19.31 31.25
N TRP A 842 39.24 -18.46 31.65
CA TRP A 842 39.27 -17.02 31.37
C TRP A 842 40.50 -16.31 31.93
N LEU A 843 40.87 -16.63 33.17
CA LEU A 843 42.05 -16.06 33.83
C LEU A 843 43.33 -16.46 33.11
N GLU A 844 43.43 -17.68 32.60
CA GLU A 844 44.61 -18.13 31.85
C GLU A 844 44.75 -17.41 30.50
N LEU A 845 43.63 -17.17 29.81
CA LEU A 845 43.60 -16.36 28.59
C LEU A 845 44.06 -14.91 28.85
N LEU A 846 43.68 -14.32 29.99
CA LEU A 846 44.15 -12.99 30.39
C LEU A 846 45.64 -12.98 30.79
N ARG A 847 46.15 -14.03 31.46
CA ARG A 847 47.59 -14.17 31.74
C ARG A 847 48.41 -14.25 30.46
N ARG A 848 47.93 -14.98 29.45
CA ARG A 848 48.57 -15.05 28.14
C ARG A 848 48.66 -13.66 27.49
N LEU A 849 47.56 -12.90 27.45
CA LEU A 849 47.56 -11.54 26.90
C LEU A 849 48.50 -10.59 27.65
N LYS A 850 48.59 -10.73 28.99
CA LYS A 850 49.57 -10.00 29.82
C LYS A 850 51.01 -10.38 29.45
N ALA A 851 51.30 -11.67 29.28
CA ALA A 851 52.62 -12.16 28.87
C ALA A 851 53.00 -11.74 27.43
N GLU A 852 52.01 -11.54 26.56
CA GLU A 852 52.16 -10.93 25.22
C GLU A 852 52.36 -9.40 25.27
N GLY A 853 52.42 -8.79 26.46
CA GLY A 853 52.76 -7.37 26.68
C GLY A 853 51.57 -6.40 26.65
N LYS A 854 50.33 -6.89 26.65
CA LYS A 854 49.13 -6.03 26.63
C LYS A 854 48.94 -5.30 27.96
N THR A 855 48.59 -4.01 27.89
CA THR A 855 48.15 -3.25 29.07
C THR A 855 46.73 -3.65 29.41
N LEU A 856 46.47 -4.05 30.65
CA LEU A 856 45.15 -4.50 31.10
C LEU A 856 44.63 -3.58 32.20
N VAL A 857 43.42 -3.05 32.06
CA VAL A 857 42.71 -2.37 33.17
C VAL A 857 41.38 -3.06 33.39
N PHE A 858 41.19 -3.62 34.58
CA PHE A 858 40.01 -4.44 34.86
C PHE A 858 39.28 -4.05 36.14
N CYS A 859 37.95 -3.95 36.08
CA CYS A 859 37.11 -3.81 37.25
C CYS A 859 36.88 -5.17 37.90
N THR A 860 37.08 -5.29 39.21
CA THR A 860 36.68 -6.47 39.96
C THR A 860 36.39 -6.15 41.43
N HIS A 861 35.65 -7.06 42.07
CA HIS A 861 35.44 -7.12 43.51
C HIS A 861 35.82 -8.52 44.05
N GLN A 862 36.54 -9.33 43.26
CA GLN A 862 36.85 -10.72 43.57
C GLN A 862 38.35 -10.98 43.73
N PHE A 863 38.77 -11.35 44.94
CA PHE A 863 40.19 -11.39 45.33
C PHE A 863 41.04 -12.32 44.45
N ALA A 864 40.46 -13.42 43.98
CA ALA A 864 41.14 -14.40 43.14
C ALA A 864 41.63 -13.82 41.80
N GLU A 865 40.94 -12.83 41.22
CA GLU A 865 41.38 -12.15 39.99
C GLU A 865 42.54 -11.20 40.26
N VAL A 866 42.45 -10.40 41.33
CA VAL A 866 43.53 -9.48 41.72
C VAL A 866 44.81 -10.26 41.96
N ARG A 867 44.74 -11.33 42.77
CA ARG A 867 45.89 -12.23 43.03
C ARG A 867 46.41 -12.93 41.76
N ALA A 868 45.57 -13.15 40.75
CA ALA A 868 45.93 -13.87 39.52
C ALA A 868 46.56 -12.99 38.43
N LEU A 869 46.26 -11.68 38.42
CA LEU A 869 46.54 -10.79 37.29
C LEU A 869 47.18 -9.44 37.68
N ALA A 870 46.78 -8.82 38.80
CA ALA A 870 47.10 -7.42 39.09
C ALA A 870 48.57 -7.21 39.46
N ASP A 871 49.25 -6.31 38.74
CA ASP A 871 50.51 -5.70 39.17
C ASP A 871 50.26 -4.58 40.18
N ARG A 872 49.12 -3.89 40.02
CA ARG A 872 48.72 -2.73 40.82
C ARG A 872 47.21 -2.71 41.04
N VAL A 873 46.79 -2.19 42.19
CA VAL A 873 45.39 -2.15 42.62
C VAL A 873 45.04 -0.73 43.06
N ILE A 874 44.06 -0.15 42.37
CA ILE A 874 43.45 1.13 42.72
C ILE A 874 42.15 0.83 43.44
N VAL A 875 42.06 1.17 44.72
CA VAL A 875 40.87 0.93 45.55
C VAL A 875 39.94 2.14 45.47
N LEU A 876 38.68 1.86 45.17
CA LEU A 876 37.61 2.83 45.01
C LEU A 876 36.51 2.58 46.04
N GLU A 877 36.14 3.64 46.76
CA GLU A 877 35.02 3.64 47.71
C GLU A 877 34.21 4.92 47.54
N TYR A 878 32.88 4.80 47.50
CA TYR A 878 31.94 5.92 47.32
C TYR A 878 32.30 6.89 46.17
N GLY A 879 32.90 6.37 45.09
CA GLY A 879 33.31 7.14 43.91
C GLY A 879 34.69 7.82 44.01
N LYS A 880 35.42 7.66 45.12
CA LYS A 880 36.75 8.24 45.36
C LYS A 880 37.84 7.17 45.32
N LYS A 881 39.08 7.55 44.95
CA LYS A 881 40.27 6.72 45.14
C LYS A 881 40.71 6.82 46.60
N VAL A 882 40.67 5.70 47.33
CA VAL A 882 41.09 5.64 48.74
C VAL A 882 42.47 5.02 48.91
N ALA A 883 42.89 4.12 48.01
CA ALA A 883 44.24 3.57 48.00
C ALA A 883 44.76 3.24 46.59
N ASP A 884 46.08 3.10 46.48
CA ASP A 884 46.82 2.87 45.25
C ASP A 884 48.08 2.05 45.63
N LEU A 885 48.07 0.74 45.37
CA LEU A 885 48.97 -0.26 45.97
C LEU A 885 49.53 -1.21 44.91
N THR A 886 50.65 -1.90 45.16
CA THR A 886 51.01 -3.05 44.33
C THR A 886 50.04 -4.22 44.56
N GLY A 887 49.90 -5.11 43.59
CA GLY A 887 49.08 -6.32 43.73
C GLY A 887 49.56 -7.24 44.85
N ARG A 888 50.86 -7.22 45.16
CA ARG A 888 51.47 -7.96 46.28
C ARG A 888 51.08 -7.36 47.62
N ASP A 889 51.20 -6.04 47.77
CA ASP A 889 50.89 -5.35 49.04
C ASP A 889 49.39 -5.41 49.33
N PHE A 890 48.55 -5.21 48.32
CA PHE A 890 47.11 -5.45 48.42
C PHE A 890 46.81 -6.89 48.84
N ALA A 891 47.45 -7.89 48.24
CA ALA A 891 47.24 -9.29 48.61
C ALA A 891 47.71 -9.61 50.04
N GLN A 892 48.78 -8.98 50.51
CA GLN A 892 49.27 -9.13 51.88
C GLN A 892 48.31 -8.49 52.89
N LEU A 893 47.92 -7.23 52.68
CA LEU A 893 46.96 -6.51 53.53
C LEU A 893 45.58 -7.19 53.56
N TRP A 894 45.10 -7.67 52.41
CA TRP A 894 43.86 -8.41 52.33
C TRP A 894 43.96 -9.73 53.12
N LEU A 895 44.99 -10.54 52.89
CA LEU A 895 45.11 -11.83 53.58
C LEU A 895 45.32 -11.72 55.10
N GLN A 896 45.90 -10.62 55.60
CA GLN A 896 46.04 -10.35 57.04
C GLN A 896 44.69 -10.21 57.78
N ARG A 897 43.60 -9.87 57.09
CA ARG A 897 42.26 -9.75 57.70
C ARG A 897 41.43 -11.03 57.64
N GLY A 898 41.95 -12.12 57.08
CA GLY A 898 41.25 -13.41 57.04
C GLY A 898 41.16 -14.07 58.41
N SER A 899 40.37 -15.14 58.50
CA SER A 899 40.16 -15.91 59.72
C SER A 899 40.37 -17.41 59.52
N LEU A 900 40.96 -18.05 60.52
CA LEU A 900 41.16 -19.49 60.58
C LEU A 900 40.13 -20.09 61.53
N ARG A 901 39.23 -20.92 61.00
CA ARG A 901 38.25 -21.68 61.77
C ARG A 901 38.86 -23.02 62.13
N LEU A 902 38.80 -23.37 63.40
CA LEU A 902 39.38 -24.59 63.96
C LEU A 902 38.25 -25.39 64.61
N LEU A 903 38.03 -26.61 64.14
CA LEU A 903 37.18 -27.57 64.82
C LEU A 903 38.05 -28.30 65.84
N VAL A 904 37.72 -28.14 67.12
CA VAL A 904 38.39 -28.80 68.25
C VAL A 904 37.33 -29.59 69.03
N PRO A 905 37.69 -30.61 69.82
CA PRO A 905 36.76 -31.30 70.70
C PRO A 905 35.98 -30.30 71.58
N PRO A 906 34.65 -30.47 71.77
CA PRO A 906 33.85 -29.54 72.58
C PRO A 906 34.37 -29.35 74.02
N SER A 907 35.03 -30.37 74.58
CA SER A 907 35.72 -30.36 75.87
C SER A 907 36.86 -29.35 75.96
N ASP A 908 37.53 -29.07 74.84
CA ASP A 908 38.76 -28.27 74.78
C ASP A 908 38.55 -26.90 74.14
N SER A 909 37.32 -26.58 73.72
CA SER A 909 36.99 -25.33 73.02
C SER A 909 37.26 -24.06 73.85
N GLU A 910 36.91 -24.05 75.14
CA GLU A 910 37.23 -22.90 76.03
C GLU A 910 38.74 -22.80 76.28
N ARG A 911 39.41 -23.93 76.50
CA ARG A 911 40.86 -24.00 76.73
C ARG A 911 41.65 -23.54 75.50
N ALA A 912 41.22 -23.93 74.30
CA ALA A 912 41.78 -23.48 73.03
C ALA A 912 41.63 -21.97 72.84
N GLN A 913 40.43 -21.43 73.11
CA GLN A 913 40.19 -19.98 73.04
C GLN A 913 41.07 -19.20 74.03
N GLN A 914 41.24 -19.69 75.25
CA GLN A 914 42.07 -19.05 76.26
C GLN A 914 43.55 -19.02 75.83
N LEU A 915 44.14 -20.16 75.48
CA LEU A 915 45.54 -20.25 75.02
C LEU A 915 45.82 -19.34 73.82
N LEU A 916 44.90 -19.28 72.86
CA LEU A 916 45.03 -18.42 71.68
C LEU A 916 44.93 -16.93 72.03
N ARG A 917 44.06 -16.53 72.98
CA ARG A 917 43.98 -15.14 73.48
C ARG A 917 45.22 -14.74 74.27
N GLU A 918 45.77 -15.63 75.10
CA GLU A 918 47.02 -15.41 75.84
C GLU A 918 48.22 -15.25 74.90
N ALA A 919 48.22 -15.96 73.76
CA ALA A 919 49.19 -15.76 72.68
C ALA A 919 48.94 -14.51 71.80
N GLY A 920 47.97 -13.66 72.16
CA GLY A 920 47.69 -12.38 71.49
C GLY A 920 46.81 -12.46 70.24
N TYR A 921 46.17 -13.60 69.96
CA TYR A 921 45.24 -13.71 68.84
C TYR A 921 43.83 -13.20 69.21
N SER A 922 43.11 -12.65 68.22
CA SER A 922 41.68 -12.34 68.35
C SER A 922 40.88 -13.62 68.10
N VAL A 923 40.04 -14.04 69.06
CA VAL A 923 39.38 -15.36 69.00
C VAL A 923 37.93 -15.30 69.47
N GLU A 924 37.05 -15.90 68.67
CA GLU A 924 35.61 -15.99 68.85
C GLU A 924 35.14 -17.45 68.70
N ALA A 925 34.19 -17.90 69.52
CA ALA A 925 33.50 -19.17 69.29
C ALA A 925 32.30 -18.94 68.36
N PHE A 926 32.26 -19.63 67.22
CA PHE A 926 31.16 -19.51 66.25
C PHE A 926 30.81 -20.88 65.68
N ASP A 927 29.54 -21.29 65.81
CA ASP A 927 29.00 -22.52 65.22
C ASP A 927 29.81 -23.79 65.56
N GLY A 928 30.13 -23.96 66.85
CA GLY A 928 30.93 -25.09 67.36
C GLY A 928 32.43 -25.04 67.03
N MET A 929 32.90 -24.04 66.28
CA MET A 929 34.31 -23.86 65.92
C MET A 929 34.94 -22.69 66.68
N VAL A 930 36.26 -22.79 66.89
CA VAL A 930 37.11 -21.70 67.39
C VAL A 930 37.61 -20.90 66.19
N VAL A 931 37.20 -19.65 66.07
CA VAL A 931 37.54 -18.76 64.94
C VAL A 931 38.61 -17.77 65.38
N VAL A 932 39.78 -17.89 64.77
CA VAL A 932 40.92 -16.99 64.97
C VAL A 932 40.92 -15.92 63.89
N HIS A 933 40.69 -14.66 64.28
CA HIS A 933 40.62 -13.52 63.38
C HIS A 933 41.97 -12.79 63.25
N HIS A 934 42.16 -12.09 62.13
CA HIS A 934 43.27 -11.15 61.89
C HIS A 934 44.67 -11.78 61.95
N LEU A 935 44.81 -12.91 61.28
CA LEU A 935 46.04 -13.70 61.33
C LEU A 935 47.20 -13.11 60.50
N PRO A 936 48.37 -12.82 61.11
CA PRO A 936 49.58 -12.56 60.34
C PRO A 936 49.98 -13.77 59.48
N ALA A 937 50.86 -13.55 58.49
CA ALA A 937 51.05 -14.46 57.36
C ALA A 937 51.40 -15.94 57.69
N LYS A 938 51.86 -16.25 58.90
CA LYS A 938 52.12 -17.61 59.38
C LYS A 938 50.85 -18.26 59.93
N ARG A 939 50.00 -18.74 59.01
CA ARG A 939 48.70 -19.38 59.31
C ARG A 939 48.79 -20.66 60.18
N VAL A 940 49.98 -21.24 60.30
CA VAL A 940 50.22 -22.48 61.05
C VAL A 940 50.46 -22.21 62.53
N ASP A 941 50.86 -20.99 62.92
CA ASP A 941 51.29 -20.69 64.29
C ASP A 941 50.17 -20.91 65.36
N PRO A 942 48.88 -20.56 65.13
CA PRO A 942 47.78 -20.92 66.03
C PRO A 942 47.52 -22.43 66.10
N LEU A 943 47.57 -23.09 64.94
CA LEU A 943 47.33 -24.53 64.81
C LEU A 943 48.38 -25.32 65.59
N LYS A 944 49.64 -24.91 65.42
CA LYS A 944 50.80 -25.44 66.12
C LYS A 944 50.73 -25.15 67.62
N LEU A 945 50.31 -23.95 68.05
CA LEU A 945 50.14 -23.64 69.47
C LEU A 945 49.15 -24.59 70.16
N LEU A 946 48.01 -24.89 69.52
CA LEU A 946 47.04 -25.84 70.07
C LEU A 946 47.62 -27.26 70.14
N LEU A 947 48.23 -27.74 69.06
CA LEU A 947 48.82 -29.08 68.97
C LEU A 947 49.99 -29.27 69.97
N ASP A 948 50.90 -28.31 70.06
CA ASP A 948 52.02 -28.30 71.01
C ASP A 948 51.52 -28.21 72.48
N SER A 949 50.30 -27.69 72.71
CA SER A 949 49.62 -27.64 74.01
C SER A 949 48.76 -28.89 74.32
N GLY A 950 48.77 -29.89 73.44
CA GLY A 950 48.02 -31.15 73.60
C GLY A 950 46.53 -31.06 73.27
N ILE A 951 46.08 -30.03 72.54
CA ILE A 951 44.70 -29.92 72.05
C ILE A 951 44.65 -30.46 70.62
N GLU A 952 43.82 -31.48 70.40
CA GLU A 952 43.57 -32.03 69.07
C GLU A 952 42.76 -31.05 68.21
N VAL A 953 43.17 -30.89 66.94
CA VAL A 953 42.41 -30.13 65.94
C VAL A 953 41.83 -31.13 64.94
N LEU A 954 40.50 -31.27 64.97
CA LEU A 954 39.73 -32.24 64.19
C LEU A 954 39.60 -31.83 62.72
N ASP A 955 39.48 -30.53 62.44
CA ASP A 955 39.43 -29.93 61.10
C ASP A 955 39.84 -28.45 61.14
N TYR A 956 40.23 -27.87 60.00
CA TYR A 956 40.54 -26.44 59.88
C TYR A 956 40.12 -25.85 58.53
N GLU A 957 39.43 -24.70 58.56
CA GLU A 957 39.03 -23.94 57.38
C GLU A 957 39.60 -22.52 57.42
N TRP A 958 40.42 -22.14 56.43
CA TRP A 958 40.81 -20.74 56.24
C TRP A 958 39.76 -19.99 55.41
N ARG A 959 39.13 -18.97 56.00
CA ARG A 959 38.25 -18.04 55.29
C ARG A 959 38.96 -16.73 54.96
N ALA A 960 38.77 -16.28 53.71
CA ALA A 960 39.18 -14.95 53.30
C ALA A 960 38.35 -13.87 54.04
N PRO A 961 38.87 -12.63 54.19
CA PRO A 961 38.13 -11.55 54.81
C PRO A 961 36.79 -11.28 54.12
N VAL A 962 35.78 -10.96 54.92
CA VAL A 962 34.46 -10.50 54.46
C VAL A 962 34.43 -8.97 54.37
N GLU A 963 35.15 -8.29 55.26
CA GLU A 963 35.23 -6.83 55.33
C GLU A 963 36.52 -6.31 54.69
N SER A 964 36.46 -5.12 54.11
CA SER A 964 37.64 -4.46 53.54
C SER A 964 38.51 -3.85 54.65
N PRO A 965 39.86 -3.89 54.53
CA PRO A 965 40.75 -3.11 55.38
C PRO A 965 40.39 -1.62 55.39
N ASP A 966 40.65 -0.92 56.49
CA ASP A 966 40.61 0.56 56.50
C ASP A 966 41.76 1.11 55.63
N TRP A 967 41.43 1.45 54.39
CA TRP A 967 42.38 1.94 53.40
C TRP A 967 42.96 3.33 53.74
N SER A 968 42.39 4.05 54.71
CA SER A 968 42.94 5.34 55.14
C SER A 968 44.25 5.19 55.95
N GLN A 969 44.39 4.07 56.68
CA GLN A 969 45.49 3.82 57.63
C GLN A 969 46.70 3.08 57.01
N ILE A 970 46.78 2.97 55.69
CA ILE A 970 47.87 2.25 55.01
C ILE A 970 49.21 3.00 55.17
N PRO A 971 50.30 2.33 55.59
CA PRO A 971 51.64 2.92 55.66
C PRO A 971 52.06 3.58 54.35
N GLU A 972 52.68 4.75 54.42
CA GLU A 972 53.14 5.49 53.22
C GLU A 972 54.12 4.67 52.37
N THR A 973 54.91 3.79 52.99
CA THR A 973 55.83 2.87 52.33
C THR A 973 55.16 1.80 51.46
N MET A 974 53.87 1.53 51.67
CA MET A 974 53.06 0.61 50.84
C MET A 974 52.21 1.34 49.80
N ARG A 975 52.08 2.67 49.88
CA ARG A 975 51.42 3.48 48.85
C ARG A 975 52.31 3.52 47.62
N PHE A 976 51.72 3.35 46.44
CA PHE A 976 52.47 3.28 45.19
C PHE A 976 53.23 4.59 44.94
N ALA A 977 54.56 4.56 45.09
CA ALA A 977 55.44 5.70 44.88
C ALA A 977 55.48 6.10 43.40
N GLY A 978 54.58 7.01 43.02
CA GLY A 978 54.33 7.39 41.64
C GLY A 978 53.39 8.58 41.54
N GLU A 979 53.73 9.68 42.20
CA GLU A 979 53.16 10.98 41.83
C GLU A 979 53.49 11.30 40.37
N ALA A 980 52.58 12.05 39.73
CA ALA A 980 52.60 12.22 38.29
C ALA A 980 53.78 13.10 37.84
N SER A 981 54.83 12.47 37.30
CA SER A 981 55.70 13.15 36.35
C SER A 981 54.85 13.68 35.19
N ALA A 982 55.21 14.87 34.70
CA ALA A 982 54.48 15.55 33.64
C ALA A 982 54.73 14.97 32.23
N ASP A 983 55.09 13.69 32.14
CA ASP A 983 55.38 13.02 30.87
C ASP A 983 54.11 13.02 30.00
N GLU A 984 54.23 13.59 28.79
CA GLU A 984 53.16 13.56 27.81
C GLU A 984 52.92 12.12 27.36
N VAL A 985 51.66 11.66 27.39
CA VAL A 985 51.27 10.37 26.80
C VAL A 985 51.49 10.46 25.29
N PRO A 986 52.47 9.75 24.70
CA PRO A 986 52.83 9.94 23.30
C PRO A 986 51.71 9.44 22.39
N ARG A 987 51.40 10.21 21.34
CA ARG A 987 50.42 9.81 20.32
C ARG A 987 50.99 8.69 19.46
N MET A 988 50.41 7.49 19.57
CA MET A 988 50.77 6.35 18.75
C MET A 988 50.40 6.61 17.27
N LYS A 989 51.40 6.69 16.40
CA LYS A 989 51.25 7.09 14.98
C LYS A 989 50.66 6.01 14.06
N ASN A 990 50.65 4.75 14.49
CA ASN A 990 50.10 3.63 13.72
C ASN A 990 48.67 3.32 14.20
N SER A 991 47.67 3.97 13.60
CA SER A 991 46.29 3.46 13.60
C SER A 991 45.98 2.81 12.25
N LEU A 992 45.16 1.76 12.27
CA LEU A 992 44.48 1.30 11.06
C LEU A 992 43.68 2.49 10.46
N ALA A 993 43.58 2.58 9.14
CA ALA A 993 42.69 3.58 8.54
C ALA A 993 41.24 3.26 8.94
N LEU A 994 40.56 4.19 9.62
CA LEU A 994 39.13 4.04 9.89
C LEU A 994 38.36 4.05 8.57
N PRO A 995 37.32 3.20 8.40
CA PRO A 995 36.41 3.32 7.28
C PRO A 995 35.81 4.73 7.21
N SER A 996 35.59 5.23 6.00
CA SER A 996 34.94 6.51 5.78
C SER A 996 33.51 6.53 6.34
N LEU A 997 32.98 7.74 6.59
CA LEU A 997 31.57 7.94 6.98
C LEU A 997 30.61 7.17 6.08
N LEU A 998 30.81 7.24 4.76
CA LEU A 998 29.96 6.61 3.76
C LEU A 998 30.04 5.07 3.84
N GLU A 999 31.22 4.49 4.10
CA GLU A 999 31.37 3.05 4.31
C GLU A 999 30.71 2.56 5.60
N LYS A 1000 30.84 3.30 6.71
CA LYS A 1000 30.15 2.97 7.97
C LYS A 1000 28.63 3.03 7.83
N VAL A 1001 28.13 4.11 7.24
CA VAL A 1001 26.70 4.30 6.93
C VAL A 1001 26.18 3.17 6.02
N ARG A 1002 26.93 2.81 4.97
CA ARG A 1002 26.59 1.67 4.10
C ARG A 1002 26.60 0.34 4.84
N LEU A 1003 27.59 0.08 5.70
CA LEU A 1003 27.68 -1.14 6.51
C LEU A 1003 26.48 -1.27 7.45
N LEU A 1004 26.08 -0.18 8.10
CA LEU A 1004 24.93 -0.11 8.99
C LEU A 1004 23.60 -0.24 8.23
N ALA A 1005 23.46 0.37 7.05
CA ALA A 1005 22.29 0.18 6.20
C ALA A 1005 22.13 -1.28 5.74
N VAL A 1006 23.23 -1.93 5.36
CA VAL A 1006 23.23 -3.37 4.98
C VAL A 1006 22.91 -4.28 6.17
N LYS A 1007 23.33 -3.92 7.40
CA LYS A 1007 22.87 -4.57 8.64
C LYS A 1007 21.36 -4.39 8.81
N GLU A 1008 20.86 -3.16 8.78
CA GLU A 1008 19.44 -2.84 9.02
C GLU A 1008 18.50 -3.56 8.04
N ILE A 1009 18.89 -3.63 6.76
CA ILE A 1009 18.17 -4.39 5.72
C ILE A 1009 18.15 -5.89 6.08
N ARG A 1010 19.29 -6.46 6.54
CA ARG A 1010 19.38 -7.88 6.91
C ARG A 1010 18.53 -8.21 8.13
N ASP A 1011 18.63 -7.40 9.17
CA ASP A 1011 17.92 -7.58 10.43
C ASP A 1011 16.40 -7.44 10.18
N SER A 1012 15.98 -6.42 9.43
CA SER A 1012 14.57 -6.16 9.13
C SER A 1012 13.92 -7.19 8.18
N ARG A 1013 14.69 -7.86 7.31
CA ARG A 1013 14.20 -9.03 6.54
C ARG A 1013 13.91 -10.26 7.41
N ARG A 1014 14.36 -10.28 8.67
CA ARG A 1014 13.99 -11.31 9.67
C ARG A 1014 12.78 -10.86 10.51
N ASN A 1015 12.38 -9.59 10.43
CA ASN A 1015 11.23 -9.04 11.15
C ASN A 1015 9.90 -9.47 10.51
N ARG A 1016 9.16 -10.32 11.23
CA ARG A 1016 7.87 -10.88 10.79
C ARG A 1016 6.81 -9.81 10.54
N TRP A 1017 6.79 -8.72 11.32
CA TRP A 1017 5.80 -7.65 11.16
C TRP A 1017 5.99 -6.86 9.87
N PHE A 1018 7.25 -6.56 9.51
CA PHE A 1018 7.56 -5.92 8.23
C PHE A 1018 7.13 -6.81 7.06
N LEU A 1019 7.53 -8.09 7.07
CA LEU A 1019 7.17 -9.05 6.01
C LEU A 1019 5.64 -9.21 5.89
N LEU A 1020 4.92 -9.26 7.01
CA LEU A 1020 3.46 -9.35 7.03
C LEU A 1020 2.82 -8.12 6.39
N LEU A 1021 3.19 -6.90 6.80
CA LEU A 1021 2.61 -5.67 6.27
C LEU A 1021 2.97 -5.43 4.79
N ALA A 1022 4.21 -5.73 4.38
CA ALA A 1022 4.63 -5.66 2.98
C ALA A 1022 3.89 -6.70 2.10
N GLY A 1023 3.66 -7.91 2.64
CA GLY A 1023 2.84 -8.94 2.01
C GLY A 1023 1.38 -8.52 1.86
N ILE A 1024 0.76 -7.98 2.92
CA ILE A 1024 -0.60 -7.44 2.92
C ILE A 1024 -0.72 -6.31 1.89
N PHE A 1025 0.21 -5.36 1.88
CA PHE A 1025 0.24 -4.27 0.88
C PHE A 1025 0.28 -4.83 -0.54
N THR A 1026 1.18 -5.78 -0.82
CA THR A 1026 1.31 -6.38 -2.16
C THR A 1026 0.03 -7.13 -2.57
N VAL A 1027 -0.52 -7.95 -1.69
CA VAL A 1027 -1.73 -8.75 -1.95
C VAL A 1027 -2.94 -7.83 -2.16
N LEU A 1028 -3.15 -6.82 -1.31
CA LEU A 1028 -4.24 -5.86 -1.49
C LEU A 1028 -4.06 -4.99 -2.73
N SER A 1029 -2.83 -4.59 -3.07
CA SER A 1029 -2.51 -3.86 -4.31
C SER A 1029 -2.97 -4.67 -5.52
N VAL A 1030 -2.61 -5.95 -5.60
CA VAL A 1030 -2.99 -6.88 -6.67
C VAL A 1030 -4.51 -7.14 -6.68
N ILE A 1031 -5.13 -7.39 -5.52
CA ILE A 1031 -6.57 -7.66 -5.41
C ILE A 1031 -7.41 -6.45 -5.84
N LEU A 1032 -7.08 -5.25 -5.34
CA LEU A 1032 -7.79 -4.02 -5.72
C LEU A 1032 -7.61 -3.70 -7.21
N THR A 1033 -6.43 -3.98 -7.76
CA THR A 1033 -6.17 -3.89 -9.21
C THR A 1033 -7.02 -4.90 -9.99
N ALA A 1034 -7.12 -6.14 -9.51
CA ALA A 1034 -7.95 -7.17 -10.13
C ALA A 1034 -9.45 -6.79 -10.10
N PHE A 1035 -9.95 -6.25 -8.99
CA PHE A 1035 -11.33 -5.76 -8.91
C PHE A 1035 -11.57 -4.57 -9.85
N GLY A 1036 -10.65 -3.60 -9.91
CA GLY A 1036 -10.69 -2.52 -10.91
C GLY A 1036 -10.76 -3.02 -12.35
N LEU A 1037 -10.13 -4.15 -12.65
CA LEU A 1037 -10.18 -4.84 -13.94
C LEU A 1037 -11.45 -5.68 -14.16
N THR A 1038 -12.06 -6.27 -13.13
CA THR A 1038 -13.31 -7.05 -13.31
C THR A 1038 -14.49 -6.23 -13.83
N GLY A 1039 -14.44 -4.91 -13.70
CA GLY A 1039 -15.41 -3.99 -14.29
C GLY A 1039 -15.21 -3.68 -15.78
N THR A 1040 -14.22 -4.24 -16.47
CA THR A 1040 -13.94 -3.96 -17.89
C THR A 1040 -14.59 -4.98 -18.83
N GLY A 1041 -15.91 -4.87 -19.02
CA GLY A 1041 -16.61 -5.55 -20.12
C GLY A 1041 -16.43 -4.80 -21.44
N GLU A 1042 -15.82 -5.46 -22.43
CA GLU A 1042 -15.61 -5.13 -23.88
C GLU A 1042 -15.16 -3.72 -24.32
N SER A 1043 -15.29 -2.70 -23.47
CA SER A 1043 -14.91 -1.31 -23.68
C SER A 1043 -13.47 -1.11 -23.21
N GLY A 1044 -12.60 -0.66 -24.13
CA GLY A 1044 -11.16 -0.82 -24.00
C GLY A 1044 -10.52 -0.14 -22.77
N GLY A 1045 -9.88 -0.97 -21.92
CA GLY A 1045 -8.61 -0.73 -21.21
C GLY A 1045 -8.49 0.42 -20.21
N VAL A 1046 -8.86 1.64 -20.60
CA VAL A 1046 -8.69 2.89 -19.84
C VAL A 1046 -9.54 2.89 -18.57
N ALA A 1047 -10.71 2.24 -18.60
CA ALA A 1047 -11.67 2.31 -17.51
C ALA A 1047 -11.12 1.72 -16.19
N GLY A 1048 -10.61 0.48 -16.26
CA GLY A 1048 -10.03 -0.18 -15.10
C GLY A 1048 -8.85 0.57 -14.46
N PHE A 1049 -8.20 1.50 -15.18
CA PHE A 1049 -7.11 2.31 -14.62
C PHE A 1049 -7.61 3.30 -13.57
N GLY A 1050 -8.70 4.04 -13.80
CA GLY A 1050 -9.18 5.08 -12.85
C GLY A 1050 -9.59 4.50 -11.49
N ARG A 1051 -10.34 3.39 -11.50
CA ARG A 1051 -10.71 2.66 -10.27
C ARG A 1051 -9.50 2.03 -9.57
N THR A 1052 -8.55 1.50 -10.32
CA THR A 1052 -7.29 0.99 -9.77
C THR A 1052 -6.49 2.11 -9.12
N PHE A 1053 -6.35 3.26 -9.78
CA PHE A 1053 -5.63 4.42 -9.29
C PHE A 1053 -6.17 4.91 -7.95
N ALA A 1054 -7.48 5.16 -7.84
CA ALA A 1054 -8.11 5.60 -6.60
C ALA A 1054 -7.93 4.57 -5.46
N SER A 1055 -8.04 3.28 -5.80
CA SER A 1055 -7.80 2.18 -4.85
C SER A 1055 -6.34 2.14 -4.35
N LEU A 1056 -5.36 2.36 -5.24
CA LEU A 1056 -3.95 2.42 -4.89
C LEU A 1056 -3.58 3.69 -4.10
N LEU A 1057 -4.24 4.82 -4.38
CA LEU A 1057 -4.12 6.05 -3.58
C LEU A 1057 -4.59 5.79 -2.13
N ASN A 1058 -5.78 5.22 -1.97
CA ASN A 1058 -6.33 4.86 -0.65
C ASN A 1058 -5.46 3.84 0.11
N LEU A 1059 -5.00 2.80 -0.59
CA LEU A 1059 -4.09 1.80 -0.01
C LEU A 1059 -2.75 2.42 0.43
N SER A 1060 -2.23 3.37 -0.37
CA SER A 1060 -1.01 4.12 -0.07
C SER A 1060 -1.19 5.03 1.14
N LEU A 1061 -2.32 5.75 1.26
CA LEU A 1061 -2.64 6.61 2.41
C LEU A 1061 -2.75 5.83 3.73
N LEU A 1062 -3.16 4.57 3.68
CA LEU A 1062 -3.37 3.74 4.87
C LEU A 1062 -2.12 2.95 5.29
N ILE A 1063 -1.59 2.12 4.40
CA ILE A 1063 -0.61 1.08 4.77
C ILE A 1063 0.83 1.58 4.71
N VAL A 1064 1.18 2.44 3.74
CA VAL A 1064 2.58 2.90 3.58
C VAL A 1064 3.03 3.77 4.75
N PRO A 1065 2.22 4.73 5.26
CA PRO A 1065 2.49 5.41 6.52
C PRO A 1065 2.66 4.47 7.71
N LEU A 1066 1.82 3.43 7.83
CA LEU A 1066 1.90 2.47 8.92
C LEU A 1066 3.24 1.73 8.93
N ILE A 1067 3.68 1.22 7.78
CA ILE A 1067 4.98 0.53 7.65
C ILE A 1067 6.13 1.49 7.96
N GLY A 1068 6.12 2.70 7.37
CA GLY A 1068 7.17 3.70 7.59
C GLY A 1068 7.30 4.09 9.06
N LEU A 1069 6.18 4.43 9.71
CA LEU A 1069 6.13 4.82 11.11
C LEU A 1069 6.63 3.70 12.04
N ILE A 1070 6.16 2.47 11.86
CA ILE A 1070 6.56 1.32 12.69
C ILE A 1070 8.04 0.98 12.50
N LEU A 1071 8.54 0.97 11.26
CA LEU A 1071 9.95 0.69 10.95
C LEU A 1071 10.87 1.77 11.54
N GLY A 1072 10.50 3.04 11.40
CA GLY A 1072 11.24 4.16 11.98
C GLY A 1072 11.26 4.10 13.51
N ALA A 1073 10.10 3.83 14.12
CA ALA A 1073 9.92 3.79 15.58
C ALA A 1073 10.71 2.67 16.26
N MET A 1074 10.92 1.53 15.60
CA MET A 1074 11.76 0.45 16.15
C MET A 1074 13.26 0.71 16.00
N SER A 1075 13.68 1.53 15.04
CA SER A 1075 15.08 1.58 14.56
C SER A 1075 16.14 1.76 15.64
N VAL A 1076 16.02 2.77 16.51
CA VAL A 1076 16.96 3.06 17.62
C VAL A 1076 16.40 2.59 18.96
N ALA A 1077 15.07 2.64 19.14
CA ALA A 1077 14.42 2.31 20.40
C ALA A 1077 14.56 0.82 20.71
N SER A 1078 14.52 -0.06 19.71
CA SER A 1078 14.71 -1.49 19.91
C SER A 1078 16.15 -1.85 20.27
N GLU A 1079 17.16 -1.21 19.66
CA GLU A 1079 18.58 -1.43 20.02
C GLU A 1079 18.91 -0.86 21.42
N ARG A 1080 18.23 0.21 21.84
CA ARG A 1080 18.31 0.73 23.22
C ARG A 1080 17.68 -0.24 24.23
N ASP A 1081 16.48 -0.75 23.94
CA ASP A 1081 15.74 -1.70 24.79
C ASP A 1081 16.50 -3.03 24.96
N GLN A 1082 17.13 -3.51 23.89
CA GLN A 1082 17.99 -4.71 23.88
C GLN A 1082 19.41 -4.46 24.45
N GLN A 1083 19.75 -3.20 24.78
CA GLN A 1083 21.09 -2.71 25.16
C GLN A 1083 22.21 -2.92 24.12
N THR A 1084 21.91 -3.45 22.93
CA THR A 1084 22.88 -3.63 21.83
C THR A 1084 23.45 -2.30 21.33
N LEU A 1085 22.70 -1.20 21.50
CA LEU A 1085 23.15 0.15 21.19
C LEU A 1085 24.43 0.55 21.95
N TYR A 1086 24.56 0.14 23.22
CA TYR A 1086 25.74 0.45 24.03
C TYR A 1086 26.99 -0.25 23.48
N THR A 1087 26.85 -1.53 23.09
CA THR A 1087 27.94 -2.30 22.47
C THR A 1087 28.29 -1.80 21.07
N LEU A 1088 27.32 -1.32 20.29
CA LEU A 1088 27.60 -0.64 19.02
C LEU A 1088 28.42 0.66 19.23
N LEU A 1089 28.06 1.45 20.25
CA LEU A 1089 28.73 2.71 20.57
C LEU A 1089 30.10 2.51 21.26
N SER A 1090 30.42 1.37 21.88
CA SER A 1090 31.77 1.12 22.40
C SER A 1090 32.82 0.87 21.32
N HIS A 1091 32.39 0.58 20.09
CA HIS A 1091 33.23 0.53 18.88
C HIS A 1091 33.34 1.92 18.21
N PRO A 1092 34.21 2.14 17.21
CA PRO A 1092 34.40 3.45 16.56
C PRO A 1092 33.25 3.88 15.62
N ILE A 1093 32.00 3.85 16.13
CA ILE A 1093 30.77 4.42 15.55
C ILE A 1093 30.48 5.78 16.17
N SER A 1094 30.07 6.73 15.34
CA SER A 1094 29.46 7.98 15.77
C SER A 1094 27.93 7.90 15.76
N PRO A 1095 27.21 8.68 16.61
CA PRO A 1095 25.75 8.78 16.54
C PRO A 1095 25.23 9.20 15.15
N THR A 1096 26.03 9.98 14.41
CA THR A 1096 25.86 10.34 12.99
C THR A 1096 25.80 9.11 12.09
N ASP A 1097 26.78 8.19 12.18
CA ASP A 1097 26.86 6.99 11.34
C ASP A 1097 25.60 6.11 11.55
N LEU A 1098 25.15 6.00 12.80
CA LEU A 1098 24.02 5.16 13.19
C LEU A 1098 22.68 5.68 12.63
N ILE A 1099 22.36 6.97 12.82
CA ILE A 1099 21.09 7.53 12.35
C ILE A 1099 21.00 7.45 10.82
N TRP A 1100 22.04 7.84 10.09
CA TRP A 1100 22.05 7.78 8.64
C TRP A 1100 22.05 6.35 8.10
N GLY A 1101 22.82 5.44 8.72
CA GLY A 1101 22.83 4.02 8.35
C GLY A 1101 21.46 3.36 8.51
N LYS A 1102 20.81 3.57 9.66
CA LYS A 1102 19.46 3.06 9.92
C LYS A 1102 18.41 3.68 8.99
N PHE A 1103 18.48 4.99 8.76
CA PHE A 1103 17.53 5.68 7.89
C PHE A 1103 17.61 5.18 6.45
N LEU A 1104 18.81 5.13 5.85
CA LEU A 1104 19.00 4.61 4.50
C LEU A 1104 18.65 3.12 4.37
N GLY A 1105 18.95 2.31 5.39
CA GLY A 1105 18.51 0.92 5.44
C GLY A 1105 16.99 0.78 5.42
N GLY A 1106 16.29 1.58 6.23
CA GLY A 1106 14.83 1.65 6.25
C GLY A 1106 14.22 2.17 4.95
N MET A 1107 14.83 3.18 4.30
CA MET A 1107 14.38 3.74 3.02
C MET A 1107 14.38 2.67 1.92
N VAL A 1108 15.46 1.88 1.82
CA VAL A 1108 15.60 0.80 0.83
C VAL A 1108 14.57 -0.30 1.11
N LEU A 1109 14.39 -0.66 2.38
CA LEU A 1109 13.46 -1.72 2.78
C LEU A 1109 12.01 -1.35 2.50
N LEU A 1110 11.57 -0.16 2.93
CA LEU A 1110 10.23 0.37 2.64
C LEU A 1110 10.02 0.57 1.13
N GLY A 1111 11.04 1.10 0.44
CA GLY A 1111 11.00 1.27 -1.01
C GLY A 1111 10.83 -0.04 -1.75
N SER A 1112 11.46 -1.12 -1.28
CA SER A 1112 11.28 -2.46 -1.86
C SER A 1112 9.85 -2.97 -1.73
N ALA A 1113 9.17 -2.72 -0.61
CA ALA A 1113 7.76 -3.10 -0.41
C ALA A 1113 6.81 -2.34 -1.33
N VAL A 1114 7.01 -1.02 -1.49
CA VAL A 1114 6.22 -0.19 -2.42
C VAL A 1114 6.45 -0.63 -3.87
N LEU A 1115 7.71 -0.83 -4.27
CA LEU A 1115 8.07 -1.30 -5.62
C LEU A 1115 7.49 -2.68 -5.96
N VAL A 1116 7.48 -3.63 -5.02
CA VAL A 1116 6.87 -4.94 -5.23
C VAL A 1116 5.35 -4.83 -5.37
N GLY A 1117 4.67 -4.04 -4.55
CA GLY A 1117 3.22 -3.84 -4.63
C GLY A 1117 2.79 -3.17 -5.94
N PHE A 1118 3.32 -1.98 -6.23
CA PHE A 1118 3.04 -1.26 -7.48
C PHE A 1118 3.51 -2.03 -8.71
N GLY A 1119 4.68 -2.68 -8.69
CA GLY A 1119 5.18 -3.50 -9.79
C GLY A 1119 4.29 -4.71 -10.09
N SER A 1120 3.73 -5.35 -9.04
CA SER A 1120 2.77 -6.46 -9.20
C SER A 1120 1.44 -5.99 -9.80
N SER A 1121 0.93 -4.83 -9.36
CA SER A 1121 -0.24 -4.19 -9.95
C SER A 1121 -0.01 -3.78 -11.42
N GLY A 1122 1.13 -3.16 -11.73
CA GLY A 1122 1.51 -2.80 -13.10
C GLY A 1122 1.63 -4.00 -14.03
N LEU A 1123 2.18 -5.12 -13.54
CA LEU A 1123 2.24 -6.38 -14.27
C LEU A 1123 0.84 -6.94 -14.55
N LEU A 1124 -0.07 -6.92 -13.57
CA LEU A 1124 -1.45 -7.39 -13.74
C LEU A 1124 -2.21 -6.53 -14.78
N LEU A 1125 -2.09 -5.20 -14.70
CA LEU A 1125 -2.71 -4.26 -15.65
C LEU A 1125 -2.20 -4.51 -17.08
N PHE A 1126 -0.89 -4.76 -17.24
CA PHE A 1126 -0.32 -5.17 -18.52
C PHE A 1126 -0.88 -6.52 -19.03
N MET A 1127 -0.93 -7.54 -18.17
CA MET A 1127 -1.45 -8.88 -18.54
C MET A 1127 -2.92 -8.82 -18.98
N SER A 1128 -3.72 -7.96 -18.36
CA SER A 1128 -5.11 -7.69 -18.74
C SER A 1128 -5.26 -6.78 -19.96
N GLY A 1129 -4.17 -6.18 -20.47
CA GLY A 1129 -4.18 -5.29 -21.62
C GLY A 1129 -4.86 -3.94 -21.35
N ALA A 1130 -4.80 -3.45 -20.10
CA ALA A 1130 -5.23 -2.11 -19.75
C ALA A 1130 -4.35 -1.06 -20.42
N ASP A 1131 -4.94 0.08 -20.76
CA ASP A 1131 -4.24 1.22 -21.34
C ASP A 1131 -4.06 2.27 -20.24
N MET A 1132 -2.81 2.54 -19.86
CA MET A 1132 -2.47 3.34 -18.67
C MET A 1132 -1.41 4.41 -19.01
N PRO A 1133 -1.56 5.64 -18.49
CA PRO A 1133 -0.52 6.66 -18.56
C PRO A 1133 0.68 6.30 -17.67
N VAL A 1134 1.71 5.68 -18.25
CA VAL A 1134 2.93 5.19 -17.54
C VAL A 1134 3.57 6.27 -16.66
N GLY A 1135 3.72 7.49 -17.17
CA GLY A 1135 4.35 8.60 -16.43
C GLY A 1135 3.57 9.01 -15.18
N GLN A 1136 2.24 8.94 -15.24
CA GLN A 1136 1.35 9.21 -14.11
C GLN A 1136 1.48 8.11 -13.05
N PHE A 1137 1.36 6.84 -13.44
CA PHE A 1137 1.53 5.70 -12.51
C PHE A 1137 2.92 5.68 -11.85
N ALA A 1138 3.98 5.94 -12.62
CA ALA A 1138 5.34 6.06 -12.09
C ALA A 1138 5.50 7.23 -11.11
N GLY A 1139 4.86 8.38 -11.40
CA GLY A 1139 4.87 9.53 -10.50
C GLY A 1139 4.06 9.30 -9.22
N GLN A 1140 2.92 8.61 -9.27
CA GLN A 1140 2.18 8.18 -8.07
C GLN A 1140 3.06 7.27 -7.20
N MET A 1141 3.70 6.26 -7.80
CA MET A 1141 4.64 5.38 -7.10
C MET A 1141 5.80 6.17 -6.46
N GLY A 1142 6.36 7.16 -7.17
CA GLY A 1142 7.38 8.06 -6.64
C GLY A 1142 6.92 8.91 -5.46
N LEU A 1143 5.71 9.46 -5.51
CA LEU A 1143 5.09 10.19 -4.41
C LEU A 1143 4.81 9.26 -3.21
N THR A 1144 4.41 8.01 -3.44
CA THR A 1144 4.17 7.01 -2.37
C THR A 1144 5.48 6.62 -1.68
N LEU A 1145 6.58 6.49 -2.43
CA LEU A 1145 7.92 6.29 -1.85
C LEU A 1145 8.31 7.47 -0.94
N LEU A 1146 8.10 8.70 -1.41
CA LEU A 1146 8.41 9.91 -0.64
C LEU A 1146 7.56 10.01 0.65
N LEU A 1147 6.25 9.75 0.58
CA LEU A 1147 5.37 9.67 1.75
C LEU A 1147 5.87 8.61 2.74
N GLY A 1148 6.25 7.42 2.24
CA GLY A 1148 6.82 6.37 3.07
C GLY A 1148 8.07 6.82 3.82
N TRP A 1149 8.99 7.53 3.15
CA TRP A 1149 10.20 8.05 3.78
C TRP A 1149 9.94 9.18 4.78
N VAL A 1150 8.94 10.03 4.54
CA VAL A 1150 8.44 11.02 5.53
C VAL A 1150 7.98 10.30 6.80
N CYS A 1151 7.14 9.27 6.66
CA CYS A 1151 6.67 8.46 7.77
C CYS A 1151 7.80 7.70 8.48
N LEU A 1152 8.81 7.24 7.75
CA LEU A 1152 10.04 6.66 8.32
C LEU A 1152 10.79 7.68 9.19
N ALA A 1153 10.98 8.91 8.72
CA ALA A 1153 11.66 9.97 9.48
C ALA A 1153 10.87 10.39 10.73
N LEU A 1154 9.54 10.49 10.64
CA LEU A 1154 8.65 10.73 11.79
C LEU A 1154 8.76 9.60 12.83
N GLY A 1155 8.74 8.35 12.39
CA GLY A 1155 8.97 7.18 13.25
C GLY A 1155 10.34 7.22 13.92
N MET A 1156 11.40 7.57 13.19
CA MET A 1156 12.75 7.74 13.77
C MET A 1156 12.81 8.87 14.81
N GLY A 1157 12.07 9.97 14.59
CA GLY A 1157 11.88 11.02 15.60
C GLY A 1157 11.40 10.43 16.93
N VAL A 1158 10.28 9.71 16.92
CA VAL A 1158 9.75 8.98 18.09
C VAL A 1158 10.79 8.00 18.65
N SER A 1159 11.46 7.23 17.79
CA SER A 1159 12.45 6.24 18.19
C SER A 1159 13.64 6.83 18.96
N THR A 1160 14.03 8.08 18.71
CA THR A 1160 15.14 8.70 19.45
C THR A 1160 14.70 9.16 20.84
N LEU A 1161 13.50 9.73 20.95
CA LEU A 1161 12.91 10.30 22.17
C LEU A 1161 12.53 9.24 23.21
N VAL A 1162 12.14 8.04 22.77
CA VAL A 1162 11.57 6.98 23.63
C VAL A 1162 12.64 5.96 24.06
N LYS A 1163 12.55 5.46 25.31
CA LYS A 1163 13.53 4.50 25.86
C LYS A 1163 13.22 3.01 25.57
N ARG A 1164 11.95 2.63 25.40
CA ARG A 1164 11.50 1.25 25.15
C ARG A 1164 10.90 1.08 23.75
N GLY A 1165 11.18 -0.05 23.09
CA GLY A 1165 10.71 -0.32 21.73
C GLY A 1165 9.19 -0.40 21.62
N ALA A 1166 8.54 -1.11 22.55
CA ALA A 1166 7.08 -1.26 22.56
C ALA A 1166 6.34 0.09 22.71
N THR A 1167 6.86 1.00 23.53
CA THR A 1167 6.29 2.35 23.71
C THR A 1167 6.43 3.20 22.45
N ALA A 1168 7.57 3.09 21.74
CA ALA A 1168 7.77 3.78 20.47
C ALA A 1168 6.78 3.28 19.39
N VAL A 1169 6.53 1.97 19.31
CA VAL A 1169 5.51 1.39 18.40
C VAL A 1169 4.11 1.88 18.78
N GLY A 1170 3.75 1.92 20.07
CA GLY A 1170 2.46 2.46 20.53
C GLY A 1170 2.24 3.93 20.12
N ILE A 1171 3.25 4.78 20.30
CA ILE A 1171 3.20 6.19 19.87
C ILE A 1171 3.13 6.29 18.34
N ALA A 1172 3.84 5.43 17.60
CA ALA A 1172 3.76 5.39 16.14
C ALA A 1172 2.36 5.01 15.62
N LEU A 1173 1.67 4.08 16.28
CA LEU A 1173 0.29 3.70 15.98
C LEU A 1173 -0.70 4.84 16.29
N LEU A 1174 -0.54 5.54 17.42
CA LEU A 1174 -1.35 6.71 17.75
C LEU A 1174 -1.12 7.87 16.76
N MET A 1175 0.13 8.10 16.36
CA MET A 1175 0.48 9.12 15.37
C MET A 1175 -0.05 8.76 13.97
N TRP A 1176 -0.03 7.47 13.59
CA TRP A 1176 -0.69 6.99 12.38
C TRP A 1176 -2.19 7.25 12.42
N LEU A 1177 -2.88 6.88 13.51
CA LEU A 1177 -4.32 7.14 13.69
C LEU A 1177 -4.64 8.65 13.61
N ALA A 1178 -3.78 9.48 14.18
CA ALA A 1178 -3.93 10.93 14.14
C ALA A 1178 -3.76 11.52 12.73
N LEU A 1179 -2.76 11.05 11.99
CA LEU A 1179 -2.48 11.48 10.62
C LEU A 1179 -3.50 10.97 9.60
N VAL A 1180 -4.03 9.76 9.77
CA VAL A 1180 -5.00 9.16 8.83
C VAL A 1180 -6.43 9.64 9.10
N PHE A 1181 -6.84 9.77 10.38
CA PHE A 1181 -8.25 9.98 10.74
C PHE A 1181 -8.51 11.25 11.54
N ILE A 1182 -7.84 11.42 12.69
CA ILE A 1182 -8.22 12.44 13.69
C ILE A 1182 -8.00 13.86 13.16
N SER A 1183 -6.90 14.10 12.44
CA SER A 1183 -6.60 15.40 11.84
C SER A 1183 -7.67 15.84 10.84
N ASP A 1184 -8.06 14.96 9.92
CA ASP A 1184 -9.14 15.23 8.96
C ASP A 1184 -10.49 15.48 9.62
N LEU A 1185 -10.89 14.65 10.59
CA LEU A 1185 -12.14 14.81 11.34
C LEU A 1185 -12.14 16.13 12.13
N GLY A 1186 -11.00 16.49 12.72
CA GLY A 1186 -10.79 17.79 13.37
C GLY A 1186 -10.93 18.96 12.39
N ILE A 1187 -10.29 18.87 11.22
CA ILE A 1187 -10.42 19.89 10.17
C ILE A 1187 -11.87 20.03 9.71
N ILE A 1188 -12.60 18.92 9.45
CA ILE A 1188 -14.03 18.96 9.08
C ILE A 1188 -14.86 19.66 10.17
N GLY A 1189 -14.75 19.22 11.43
CA GLY A 1189 -15.50 19.79 12.54
C GLY A 1189 -15.20 21.28 12.76
N THR A 1190 -13.92 21.67 12.75
CA THR A 1190 -13.51 23.07 12.92
C THR A 1190 -13.92 23.94 11.71
N ALA A 1191 -13.84 23.42 10.49
CA ALA A 1191 -14.25 24.13 9.27
C ALA A 1191 -15.75 24.45 9.25
N ILE A 1192 -16.58 23.53 9.75
CA ILE A 1192 -18.03 23.72 9.89
C ILE A 1192 -18.30 24.72 11.03
N ALA A 1193 -17.74 24.47 12.22
CA ALA A 1193 -18.00 25.28 13.41
C ALA A 1193 -17.52 26.74 13.31
N LEU A 1194 -16.41 27.00 12.62
CA LEU A 1194 -15.80 28.34 12.48
C LEU A 1194 -15.92 28.94 11.08
N GLN A 1195 -16.66 28.30 10.16
CA GLN A 1195 -16.83 28.73 8.75
C GLN A 1195 -15.49 29.14 8.09
N LEU A 1196 -14.48 28.26 8.18
CA LEU A 1196 -13.13 28.58 7.74
C LEU A 1196 -13.06 28.86 6.23
N LYS A 1197 -12.34 29.93 5.86
CA LYS A 1197 -12.08 30.31 4.46
C LYS A 1197 -11.24 29.24 3.75
N ALA A 1198 -11.49 29.05 2.45
CA ALA A 1198 -10.80 28.06 1.60
C ALA A 1198 -9.26 28.13 1.68
N GLN A 1199 -8.69 29.35 1.70
CA GLN A 1199 -7.24 29.56 1.86
C GLN A 1199 -6.71 29.00 3.19
N THR A 1200 -7.46 29.14 4.28
CA THR A 1200 -7.06 28.67 5.62
C THR A 1200 -7.12 27.15 5.67
N LEU A 1201 -8.13 26.56 5.04
CA LEU A 1201 -8.28 25.10 4.94
C LEU A 1201 -7.13 24.46 4.15
N LEU A 1202 -6.70 25.07 3.04
CA LEU A 1202 -5.54 24.61 2.29
C LEU A 1202 -4.25 24.59 3.14
N TRP A 1203 -3.98 25.67 3.89
CA TRP A 1203 -2.78 25.69 4.75
C TRP A 1203 -2.89 24.73 5.95
N LEU A 1204 -4.09 24.52 6.49
CA LEU A 1204 -4.30 23.53 7.56
C LEU A 1204 -4.08 22.09 7.06
N THR A 1205 -4.49 21.73 5.85
CA THR A 1205 -4.19 20.39 5.31
C THR A 1205 -2.71 20.18 5.03
N PHE A 1206 -1.93 21.24 4.77
CA PHE A 1206 -0.47 21.13 4.59
C PHE A 1206 0.28 20.76 5.89
N LEU A 1207 -0.36 20.90 7.05
CA LEU A 1207 0.14 20.38 8.33
C LEU A 1207 0.00 18.85 8.46
N ASN A 1208 -0.63 18.17 7.49
CA ASN A 1208 -0.69 16.72 7.41
C ASN A 1208 0.00 16.23 6.12
N PRO A 1209 1.16 15.53 6.20
CA PRO A 1209 1.86 15.05 5.01
C PRO A 1209 1.03 14.08 4.15
N LEU A 1210 0.04 13.39 4.72
CA LEU A 1210 -0.86 12.52 3.95
C LEU A 1210 -1.78 13.32 3.02
N GLN A 1211 -2.28 14.48 3.47
CA GLN A 1211 -3.08 15.36 2.62
C GLN A 1211 -2.23 16.07 1.56
N VAL A 1212 -1.00 16.47 1.90
CA VAL A 1212 -0.03 17.01 0.92
C VAL A 1212 0.23 16.00 -0.19
N PHE A 1213 0.51 14.73 0.18
CA PHE A 1213 0.66 13.63 -0.77
C PHE A 1213 -0.60 13.43 -1.62
N LYS A 1214 -1.80 13.41 -1.01
CA LYS A 1214 -3.07 13.26 -1.72
C LYS A 1214 -3.26 14.35 -2.77
N ILE A 1215 -3.07 15.62 -2.42
CA ILE A 1215 -3.21 16.78 -3.32
C ILE A 1215 -2.19 16.69 -4.46
N ALA A 1216 -0.94 16.33 -4.17
CA ALA A 1216 0.10 16.14 -5.19
C ALA A 1216 -0.24 15.00 -6.17
N VAL A 1217 -0.76 13.88 -5.67
CA VAL A 1217 -1.17 12.72 -6.49
C VAL A 1217 -2.40 13.05 -7.36
N ILE A 1218 -3.38 13.78 -6.82
CA ILE A 1218 -4.56 14.26 -7.58
C ILE A 1218 -4.12 15.21 -8.72
N GLN A 1219 -3.31 16.24 -8.43
CA GLN A 1219 -2.79 17.15 -9.45
C GLN A 1219 -2.00 16.41 -10.55
N LEU A 1220 -1.24 15.37 -10.18
CA LEU A 1220 -0.46 14.57 -11.12
C LEU A 1220 -1.34 13.75 -12.09
N MET A 1221 -2.51 13.25 -11.66
CA MET A 1221 -3.41 12.48 -12.52
C MET A 1221 -4.36 13.35 -13.33
N GLU A 1222 -5.08 14.24 -12.63
CA GLU A 1222 -6.28 14.91 -13.17
C GLU A 1222 -5.92 16.24 -13.83
N GLY A 1223 -4.78 16.84 -13.47
CA GLY A 1223 -4.36 18.16 -13.94
C GLY A 1223 -5.30 19.31 -13.53
N ASN A 1224 -6.37 19.03 -12.79
CA ASN A 1224 -7.41 19.99 -12.46
C ASN A 1224 -7.88 19.90 -11.00
N LEU A 1225 -7.38 20.81 -10.17
CA LEU A 1225 -7.78 20.92 -8.76
C LEU A 1225 -9.18 21.51 -8.54
N GLU A 1226 -9.95 21.90 -9.58
CA GLU A 1226 -11.36 22.33 -9.45
C GLU A 1226 -12.20 21.30 -8.68
N VAL A 1227 -11.86 20.01 -8.84
CA VAL A 1227 -12.37 18.85 -8.08
C VAL A 1227 -12.40 19.07 -6.57
N LEU A 1228 -11.35 19.69 -6.02
CA LEU A 1228 -11.19 19.94 -4.58
C LEU A 1228 -11.94 21.21 -4.12
N GLY A 1229 -12.86 21.72 -4.94
CA GLY A 1229 -13.71 22.86 -4.67
C GLY A 1229 -12.94 24.18 -4.57
N SER A 1230 -13.46 25.10 -3.77
CA SER A 1230 -12.92 26.47 -3.66
C SER A 1230 -11.47 26.53 -3.14
N ALA A 1231 -11.03 25.54 -2.36
CA ALA A 1231 -9.64 25.45 -1.92
C ALA A 1231 -8.69 24.92 -3.01
N GLY A 1232 -9.17 24.03 -3.87
CA GLY A 1232 -8.43 23.55 -5.03
C GLY A 1232 -8.33 24.61 -6.14
N LEU A 1233 -9.41 25.35 -6.39
CA LEU A 1233 -9.41 26.56 -7.20
C LEU A 1233 -8.37 27.57 -6.69
N TYR A 1234 -8.40 27.92 -5.41
CA TYR A 1234 -7.41 28.81 -4.80
C TYR A 1234 -5.97 28.29 -4.95
N ALA A 1235 -5.73 26.98 -4.83
CA ALA A 1235 -4.40 26.40 -5.07
C ALA A 1235 -3.95 26.58 -6.53
N ARG A 1236 -4.84 26.31 -7.49
CA ARG A 1236 -4.58 26.48 -8.92
C ARG A 1236 -4.36 27.94 -9.30
N ASP A 1237 -5.19 28.86 -8.81
CA ASP A 1237 -5.03 30.30 -9.05
C ASP A 1237 -3.72 30.84 -8.46
N ARG A 1238 -3.32 30.34 -7.28
CA ARG A 1238 -2.14 30.85 -6.56
C ARG A 1238 -0.81 30.30 -7.07
N PHE A 1239 -0.79 29.07 -7.60
CA PHE A 1239 0.44 28.35 -7.95
C PHE A 1239 0.46 27.75 -9.37
N GLY A 1240 -0.64 27.79 -10.12
CA GLY A 1240 -0.76 27.18 -11.45
C GLY A 1240 -0.46 25.68 -11.44
N ASP A 1241 0.22 25.19 -12.47
CA ASP A 1241 0.72 23.81 -12.54
C ASP A 1241 1.81 23.51 -11.47
N GLY A 1242 2.32 24.55 -10.81
CA GLY A 1242 3.33 24.46 -9.75
C GLY A 1242 2.86 23.80 -8.46
N VAL A 1243 1.55 23.57 -8.25
CA VAL A 1243 1.01 22.93 -7.02
C VAL A 1243 1.69 21.59 -6.73
N LEU A 1244 1.96 20.77 -7.76
CA LEU A 1244 2.66 19.49 -7.60
C LEU A 1244 4.03 19.67 -6.94
N TRP A 1245 4.82 20.65 -7.41
CA TRP A 1245 6.16 20.93 -6.88
C TRP A 1245 6.13 21.56 -5.49
N VAL A 1246 5.12 22.37 -5.19
CA VAL A 1246 4.87 22.88 -3.82
C VAL A 1246 4.56 21.70 -2.88
N GLY A 1247 3.73 20.75 -3.30
CA GLY A 1247 3.43 19.53 -2.54
C GLY A 1247 4.67 18.66 -2.30
N VAL A 1248 5.48 18.42 -3.34
CA VAL A 1248 6.77 17.70 -3.23
C VAL A 1248 7.72 18.43 -2.27
N GLY A 1249 7.83 19.77 -2.37
CA GLY A 1249 8.65 20.58 -1.46
C GLY A 1249 8.20 20.49 0.01
N ALA A 1250 6.88 20.52 0.25
CA ALA A 1250 6.32 20.33 1.58
C ALA A 1250 6.58 18.91 2.14
N LEU A 1251 6.48 17.86 1.31
CA LEU A 1251 6.86 16.50 1.70
C LEU A 1251 8.37 16.40 2.01
N LEU A 1252 9.24 17.06 1.24
CA LEU A 1252 10.67 17.10 1.53
C LEU A 1252 10.99 17.85 2.84
N ALA A 1253 10.23 18.89 3.18
CA ALA A 1253 10.34 19.53 4.50
C ALA A 1253 9.89 18.59 5.64
N TRP A 1254 8.76 17.88 5.45
CA TRP A 1254 8.27 16.83 6.35
C TRP A 1254 9.22 15.63 6.48
N LEU A 1255 10.12 15.42 5.51
CA LEU A 1255 11.20 14.42 5.58
C LEU A 1255 12.40 14.96 6.37
N ALA A 1256 12.87 16.16 6.03
CA ALA A 1256 14.10 16.73 6.55
C ALA A 1256 13.97 17.16 8.03
N VAL A 1257 12.87 17.78 8.43
CA VAL A 1257 12.71 18.35 9.78
C VAL A 1257 12.69 17.27 10.87
N PRO A 1258 11.89 16.18 10.79
CA PRO A 1258 11.91 15.13 11.80
C PRO A 1258 13.25 14.39 11.86
N LEU A 1259 13.91 14.18 10.72
CA LEU A 1259 15.23 13.54 10.66
C LEU A 1259 16.32 14.42 11.30
N LEU A 1260 16.28 15.74 11.07
CA LEU A 1260 17.18 16.71 11.72
C LEU A 1260 16.95 16.76 13.23
N ILE A 1261 15.69 16.71 13.69
CA ILE A 1261 15.34 16.61 15.11
C ILE A 1261 15.87 15.31 15.71
N ALA A 1262 15.61 14.16 15.08
CA ALA A 1262 16.10 12.86 15.52
C ALA A 1262 17.64 12.84 15.63
N TRP A 1263 18.33 13.32 14.60
CA TRP A 1263 19.78 13.41 14.57
C TRP A 1263 20.35 14.32 15.66
N THR A 1264 19.86 15.57 15.76
CA THR A 1264 20.38 16.55 16.72
C THR A 1264 20.08 16.14 18.17
N TRP A 1265 18.92 15.55 18.44
CA TRP A 1265 18.54 15.07 19.76
C TRP A 1265 19.37 13.84 20.17
N PHE A 1266 19.55 12.88 19.26
CA PHE A 1266 20.34 11.68 19.51
C PHE A 1266 21.84 12.02 19.73
N ALA A 1267 22.40 12.92 18.92
CA ALA A 1267 23.79 13.37 19.06
C ALA A 1267 24.03 14.23 20.32
N LYS A 1268 23.03 15.00 20.78
CA LYS A 1268 23.16 15.85 21.99
C LYS A 1268 22.83 15.12 23.31
N ARG A 1269 21.82 14.25 23.33
CA ARG A 1269 21.33 13.56 24.54
C ARG A 1269 21.32 12.04 24.40
N GLY A 1270 20.72 11.53 23.32
CA GLY A 1270 20.33 10.11 23.22
C GLY A 1270 21.42 9.04 23.19
N ALA A 1271 22.70 9.42 23.06
CA ALA A 1271 23.87 8.55 23.18
C ALA A 1271 24.63 8.71 24.52
N ARG A 1272 24.13 9.55 25.44
CA ARG A 1272 24.80 9.95 26.71
C ARG A 1272 23.96 9.62 27.96
N GLU A 1273 22.67 9.34 27.76
CA GLU A 1273 21.73 8.70 28.69
C GLU A 1273 21.47 7.26 28.26
#